data_AF-A0A220UBB6-F1
#
_entry.id   AF-A0A220UBB6-F1
#
_cell.length_a   1.000
_cell.length_b   1.000
_cell.length_c   1.000
_cell.angle_alpha   90.00
_cell.angle_beta   90.00
_cell.angle_gamma   90.00
#
_symmetry.space_group_name_H-M   'P 1'
#
loop_
_entity.id
_entity.type
_entity.pdbx_description
1 polymer ?
#
loop_
_entity_poly.entity_id
_entity_poly.type
_entity_poly.pdbx_seq_one_letter_code
_entity_poly.pdbx_strand_id
1 'polypeptide(L)'
;MMKDKTTSGEGSMRSKVRGFVISGAVVLVLVLALLAVAATTGSAVAALVACVLGTLLIAGLCVALLTVAERVSSANDRGATQVNNLETRVAQHIESTDERLAAAEDAVADAAGHLEFAKARLLSVQRDVRTLRSRVPANFLEPVETDLRTLRATARTTMRATFEAAVQLGRDPRSILSEGQASQLFADYIKRGEYLQTRPLIEEYAVLEKQSLTTLRRIYREFRSAGYWDLAEHVISAIAGKSGREKDASALAKIQHEIQLFSQPALVTAELEDGTAYDPEGPILHMVGRVLPETQTGYTLRTQYTAVAQARRGLPVAIVGQAGITEHDVDGIEHYTHQGIDTFLLPGPARNEMLVDDWLRMNMLGLAELVQRVRPSVLHAQSDFFNALIVSAVGRKYGIPTIYESRGFWEESWLSRTIVANGWKEDAATIFSMYGMPAAYRLRKHAEEVARLLPDHVFTLAEVMRDHILDSSHGGIGADNVSIVPNAVDSANFPVQEADRALATEIGLPEGAVVVGYISSIVEYEGIDTLIDGYHLAAAQSSTPLCLLLVGDGDYLETLKQHVERHGIENVYFTGRVPHEDVLRYYGLIDLFVVPRKKSRVADLVTPLKPFEAFSTGRCVILSDVGALQEIARQSGAVESFRAGSADDLAATMTALIDDPARRQDLGEKAARWVRNHRSWDRNMNEYYRIYRKLGFEGPTNLPLESDLALDGRGINSGELLEKLATADLPALKGWFTIQEIRQSPESILETGWRFAGFDPVPVATLKDWTRFGKEHRSWGFHLHAWEFMDPLLRAFDETGCLEWLRQAVRIAVSWVGVHRDADEEDDPMAWYDMSQSLRMPRLIALALRAARVPEMRDDAIVLAQAVVWHLDELHQDRAYNPHNNHGFYTAVSQVHAAKYAWMFPDARLTAVEGGARLAQMAHSQFAEDGVHLEHSPDYHRMLLNSFELAVNDSLIEDEEVKSRVERAAHVLGWMVQPDGTLVQFGDSPETTVVKPDAQSIDPQTQYILSDGTVGERPGRELAAYHHGGYAFVRSPQPDGPGTLADSGYLAFSAAFHSRAHKHADDLNVVWYDRGQQILTDGGRFGYGDLLPADSPLRREGFYYAAPERQYIEGTMAHNTLMMDGRDQERRTREPYGSALGECLRTEEGQFDLSARVYHADYIHRRRLLYTPGSQLSFIDSVFSQSTENREGTLWFNIDGRFDLVNTEDLIEFVDPQTGVRLTIESEASSIAPVCGQEEPLRGWRSRKDGSLEPVWSVGYTFIFDTRATVATSLRLL
;
A
#
# COMPACT_ATOMS: atom_id res chain seq x y z
N MET A 1 21.31 -59.71 -26.84
CA MET A 1 21.46 -61.18 -26.95
C MET A 1 20.23 -61.80 -26.30
N MET A 2 19.39 -62.46 -27.11
CA MET A 2 18.25 -63.33 -26.73
C MET A 2 17.12 -62.72 -25.87
N LYS A 3 15.85 -63.14 -25.95
CA LYS A 3 14.95 -63.70 -26.98
C LYS A 3 13.63 -63.97 -26.22
N ASP A 4 12.52 -63.88 -26.93
CA ASP A 4 11.24 -64.57 -26.70
C ASP A 4 10.39 -64.24 -25.46
N LYS A 5 9.31 -63.47 -25.70
CA LYS A 5 7.94 -64.01 -25.79
C LYS A 5 6.96 -62.96 -26.33
N THR A 6 6.87 -62.88 -27.65
CA THR A 6 5.61 -62.59 -28.35
C THR A 6 4.92 -63.93 -28.64
N THR A 7 3.63 -64.05 -28.35
CA THR A 7 2.62 -64.80 -29.15
C THR A 7 1.29 -64.90 -28.39
N SER A 8 0.38 -63.95 -28.65
CA SER A 8 -1.06 -64.23 -28.67
C SER A 8 -1.91 -63.22 -29.47
N GLY A 9 -1.33 -62.15 -30.04
CA GLY A 9 -2.09 -61.13 -30.81
C GLY A 9 -2.19 -61.33 -32.33
N GLU A 10 -1.24 -62.04 -32.98
CA GLU A 10 -1.15 -62.03 -34.46
C GLU A 10 -2.17 -62.97 -35.16
N GLY A 11 -2.79 -63.89 -34.42
CA GLY A 11 -3.83 -64.77 -34.96
C GLY A 11 -5.14 -64.04 -35.31
N SER A 12 -5.42 -62.89 -34.69
CA SER A 12 -6.68 -62.16 -34.92
C SER A 12 -6.62 -61.17 -36.10
N MET A 13 -5.44 -60.76 -36.55
CA MET A 13 -5.33 -59.72 -37.60
C MET A 13 -5.27 -60.31 -39.00
N ARG A 14 -4.61 -61.48 -39.18
CA ARG A 14 -4.62 -62.20 -40.47
C ARG A 14 -6.00 -62.77 -40.84
N SER A 15 -6.87 -63.07 -39.87
CA SER A 15 -8.26 -63.49 -40.13
C SER A 15 -9.16 -62.32 -40.52
N LYS A 16 -8.96 -61.14 -39.91
CA LYS A 16 -9.70 -59.91 -40.24
C LYS A 16 -9.32 -59.31 -41.59
N VAL A 17 -8.03 -59.35 -41.96
CA VAL A 17 -7.56 -58.88 -43.30
C VAL A 17 -7.99 -59.85 -44.41
N ARG A 18 -7.98 -61.17 -44.19
CA ARG A 18 -8.55 -62.13 -45.17
C ARG A 18 -10.06 -61.96 -45.34
N GLY A 19 -10.81 -61.68 -44.27
CA GLY A 19 -12.25 -61.39 -44.35
C GLY A 19 -12.56 -60.10 -45.14
N PHE A 20 -11.72 -59.07 -45.01
CA PHE A 20 -11.90 -57.79 -45.71
C PHE A 20 -11.56 -57.88 -47.20
N VAL A 21 -10.50 -58.62 -47.58
CA VAL A 21 -10.11 -58.84 -48.98
C VAL A 21 -11.14 -59.71 -49.72
N ILE A 22 -11.73 -60.71 -49.05
CA ILE A 22 -12.80 -61.54 -49.63
C ILE A 22 -14.10 -60.74 -49.79
N SER A 23 -14.42 -59.84 -48.84
CA SER A 23 -15.61 -58.97 -48.93
C SER A 23 -15.46 -57.88 -50.00
N GLY A 24 -14.26 -57.29 -50.15
CA GLY A 24 -13.96 -56.32 -51.21
C GLY A 24 -13.99 -56.91 -52.62
N ALA A 25 -13.54 -58.16 -52.79
CA ALA A 25 -13.63 -58.86 -54.07
C ALA A 25 -15.09 -59.16 -54.48
N VAL A 26 -15.97 -59.47 -53.52
CA VAL A 26 -17.41 -59.70 -53.77
C VAL A 26 -18.13 -58.41 -54.16
N VAL A 27 -17.80 -57.28 -53.53
CA VAL A 27 -18.39 -55.96 -53.87
C VAL A 27 -17.89 -55.47 -55.22
N LEU A 28 -16.61 -55.70 -55.57
CA LEU A 28 -16.07 -55.34 -56.89
C LEU A 28 -16.73 -56.13 -58.03
N VAL A 29 -17.02 -57.42 -57.83
CA VAL A 29 -17.77 -58.25 -58.79
C VAL A 29 -19.21 -57.77 -58.94
N LEU A 30 -19.84 -57.30 -57.84
CA LEU A 30 -21.18 -56.72 -57.87
C LEU A 30 -21.24 -55.40 -58.63
N VAL A 31 -20.24 -54.52 -58.45
CA VAL A 31 -20.12 -53.24 -59.15
C VAL A 31 -19.86 -53.45 -60.65
N LEU A 32 -18.99 -54.41 -61.01
CA LEU A 32 -18.73 -54.75 -62.41
C LEU A 32 -19.97 -55.38 -63.10
N ALA A 33 -20.76 -56.19 -62.38
CA ALA A 33 -22.02 -56.73 -62.88
C ALA A 33 -23.09 -55.63 -63.09
N LEU A 34 -23.18 -54.66 -62.17
CA LEU A 34 -24.11 -53.53 -62.27
C LEU A 34 -23.73 -52.53 -63.38
N LEU A 35 -22.43 -52.30 -63.62
CA LEU A 35 -21.93 -51.50 -64.74
C LEU A 35 -22.14 -52.19 -66.09
N ALA A 36 -21.98 -53.52 -66.17
CA ALA A 36 -22.28 -54.29 -67.37
C ALA A 36 -23.79 -54.29 -67.71
N VAL A 37 -24.65 -54.35 -66.69
CA VAL A 37 -26.11 -54.18 -66.82
C VAL A 37 -26.45 -52.75 -67.27
N ALA A 38 -25.79 -51.72 -66.71
CA ALA A 38 -25.99 -50.33 -67.12
C ALA A 38 -25.63 -50.10 -68.60
N ALA A 39 -24.51 -50.67 -69.06
CA ALA A 39 -24.02 -50.53 -70.44
C ALA A 39 -24.88 -51.29 -71.49
N THR A 40 -25.56 -52.36 -71.09
CA THR A 40 -26.42 -53.16 -71.99
C THR A 40 -27.89 -52.74 -71.97
N THR A 41 -28.36 -52.08 -70.90
CA THR A 41 -29.79 -51.72 -70.72
C THR A 41 -30.08 -50.22 -70.72
N GLY A 42 -29.06 -49.35 -70.72
CA GLY A 42 -29.23 -47.89 -70.66
C GLY A 42 -29.77 -47.38 -69.32
N SER A 43 -29.70 -48.19 -68.26
CA SER A 43 -30.29 -47.89 -66.95
C SER A 43 -29.41 -46.92 -66.14
N ALA A 44 -29.87 -45.67 -66.01
CA ALA A 44 -29.25 -44.65 -65.15
C ALA A 44 -29.24 -45.03 -63.65
N VAL A 45 -30.18 -45.89 -63.22
CA VAL A 45 -30.26 -46.36 -61.83
C VAL A 45 -29.17 -47.38 -61.53
N ALA A 46 -28.83 -48.25 -62.49
CA ALA A 46 -27.72 -49.17 -62.33
C ALA A 46 -26.37 -48.42 -62.32
N ALA A 47 -26.24 -47.35 -63.10
CA ALA A 47 -25.08 -46.47 -63.11
C ALA A 47 -24.93 -45.66 -61.80
N LEU A 48 -26.03 -45.13 -61.26
CA LEU A 48 -26.01 -44.37 -60.01
C LEU A 48 -25.70 -45.25 -58.78
N VAL A 49 -26.26 -46.47 -58.73
CA VAL A 49 -25.97 -47.43 -57.65
C VAL A 49 -24.54 -47.97 -57.74
N ALA A 50 -24.01 -48.16 -58.96
CA ALA A 50 -22.59 -48.47 -59.17
C ALA A 50 -21.67 -47.32 -58.75
N CYS A 51 -22.04 -46.06 -59.03
CA CYS A 51 -21.30 -44.88 -58.56
C CYS A 51 -21.32 -44.76 -57.04
N VAL A 52 -22.47 -44.90 -56.37
CA VAL A 52 -22.57 -44.79 -54.91
C VAL A 52 -21.80 -45.91 -54.19
N LEU A 53 -21.91 -47.16 -54.68
CA LEU A 53 -21.15 -48.29 -54.12
C LEU A 53 -19.64 -48.18 -54.44
N GLY A 54 -19.27 -47.65 -55.60
CA GLY A 54 -17.88 -47.36 -55.97
C GLY A 54 -17.26 -46.27 -55.09
N THR A 55 -18.00 -45.18 -54.83
CA THR A 55 -17.56 -44.08 -53.95
C THR A 55 -17.45 -44.53 -52.49
N LEU A 56 -18.34 -45.41 -52.01
CA LEU A 56 -18.22 -46.00 -50.68
C LEU A 56 -17.06 -47.01 -50.56
N LEU A 57 -16.75 -47.75 -51.64
CA LEU A 57 -15.58 -48.64 -51.69
C LEU A 57 -14.27 -47.85 -51.71
N ILE A 58 -14.22 -46.74 -52.46
CA ILE A 58 -13.07 -45.82 -52.52
C ILE A 58 -12.92 -45.07 -51.20
N ALA A 59 -14.01 -44.58 -50.59
CA ALA A 59 -13.99 -43.96 -49.27
C ALA A 59 -13.55 -44.96 -48.18
N GLY A 60 -13.98 -46.22 -48.26
CA GLY A 60 -13.52 -47.30 -47.38
C GLY A 60 -12.04 -47.67 -47.57
N LEU A 61 -11.55 -47.70 -48.82
CA LEU A 61 -10.12 -47.88 -49.12
C LEU A 61 -9.28 -46.67 -48.70
N CYS A 62 -9.79 -45.45 -48.86
CA CYS A 62 -9.15 -44.21 -48.44
C CYS A 62 -9.08 -44.11 -46.91
N VAL A 63 -10.14 -44.49 -46.19
CA VAL A 63 -10.13 -44.57 -44.72
C VAL A 63 -9.17 -45.66 -44.23
N ALA A 64 -9.09 -46.81 -44.92
CA ALA A 64 -8.12 -47.87 -44.60
C ALA A 64 -6.67 -47.48 -44.93
N LEU A 65 -6.43 -46.73 -46.02
CA LEU A 65 -5.13 -46.17 -46.39
C LEU A 65 -4.73 -45.01 -45.47
N LEU A 66 -5.70 -44.22 -44.98
CA LEU A 66 -5.50 -43.16 -43.99
C LEU A 66 -5.19 -43.73 -42.60
N THR A 67 -5.81 -44.83 -42.18
CA THR A 67 -5.43 -45.53 -40.93
C THR A 67 -4.09 -46.25 -41.02
N VAL A 68 -3.67 -46.68 -42.23
CA VAL A 68 -2.32 -47.19 -42.48
C VAL A 68 -1.30 -46.04 -42.53
N ALA A 69 -1.65 -44.89 -43.11
CA ALA A 69 -0.79 -43.70 -43.16
C ALA A 69 -0.60 -43.05 -41.78
N GLU A 70 -1.65 -42.98 -40.95
CA GLU A 70 -1.57 -42.50 -39.56
C GLU A 70 -0.70 -43.40 -38.66
N ARG A 71 -0.68 -44.72 -38.90
CA ARG A 71 0.17 -45.64 -38.12
C ARG A 71 1.61 -45.74 -38.65
N VAL A 72 1.85 -45.46 -39.93
CA VAL A 72 3.23 -45.29 -40.48
C VAL A 72 3.84 -43.95 -40.04
N SER A 73 3.02 -42.92 -39.79
CA SER A 73 3.44 -41.63 -39.22
C SER A 73 3.94 -41.72 -37.76
N SER A 74 3.59 -42.78 -37.04
CA SER A 74 4.05 -43.02 -35.65
C SER A 74 5.37 -43.81 -35.54
N ALA A 75 6.07 -44.03 -36.66
CA ALA A 75 7.36 -44.73 -36.67
C ALA A 75 8.43 -43.93 -37.43
N ASN A 76 9.11 -43.09 -36.65
CA ASN A 76 10.50 -42.69 -36.77
C ASN A 76 10.79 -41.25 -37.23
N ASP A 77 11.72 -40.70 -36.46
CA ASP A 77 12.15 -39.34 -36.30
C ASP A 77 13.09 -38.91 -37.45
N ARG A 78 12.75 -37.80 -38.13
CA ARG A 78 13.64 -36.83 -38.81
C ARG A 78 12.89 -36.03 -39.87
N GLY A 79 13.00 -34.70 -39.79
CA GLY A 79 12.94 -33.84 -40.97
C GLY A 79 11.91 -32.73 -40.92
N ALA A 80 12.14 -31.76 -40.04
CA ALA A 80 11.62 -30.40 -40.16
C ALA A 80 12.16 -29.72 -41.43
N THR A 81 11.72 -30.13 -42.63
CA THR A 81 11.89 -29.40 -43.90
C THR A 81 10.95 -29.90 -45.01
N GLN A 82 9.77 -30.43 -44.68
CA GLN A 82 8.74 -30.81 -45.67
C GLN A 82 7.32 -30.33 -45.33
N VAL A 83 7.18 -29.38 -44.40
CA VAL A 83 5.89 -28.71 -44.12
C VAL A 83 5.74 -27.39 -44.91
N ASN A 84 6.85 -26.75 -45.29
CA ASN A 84 6.83 -25.49 -46.08
C ASN A 84 6.58 -25.65 -47.60
N ASN A 85 6.49 -26.88 -48.12
CA ASN A 85 6.12 -27.14 -49.52
C ASN A 85 4.68 -27.66 -49.68
N LEU A 86 3.93 -27.75 -48.57
CA LEU A 86 2.49 -28.05 -48.58
C LEU A 86 1.65 -26.77 -48.72
N GLU A 87 2.08 -25.64 -48.14
CA GLU A 87 1.36 -24.36 -48.22
C GLU A 87 1.29 -23.80 -49.65
N THR A 88 2.34 -23.96 -50.45
CA THR A 88 2.35 -23.49 -51.85
C THR A 88 1.52 -24.38 -52.80
N ARG A 89 1.24 -25.64 -52.43
CA ARG A 89 0.34 -26.53 -53.21
C ARG A 89 -1.12 -26.46 -52.75
N VAL A 90 -1.38 -26.00 -51.52
CA VAL A 90 -2.72 -25.68 -51.03
C VAL A 90 -3.21 -24.35 -51.61
N ALA A 91 -2.34 -23.36 -51.79
CA ALA A 91 -2.67 -22.10 -52.46
C ALA A 91 -3.06 -22.28 -53.96
N GLN A 92 -2.52 -23.30 -54.64
CA GLN A 92 -2.92 -23.65 -56.02
C GLN A 92 -4.11 -24.62 -56.10
N HIS A 93 -4.66 -25.09 -54.97
CA HIS A 93 -5.89 -25.88 -54.94
C HIS A 93 -7.12 -25.07 -54.51
N ILE A 94 -6.91 -23.89 -53.91
CA ILE A 94 -7.98 -22.96 -53.52
C ILE A 94 -8.66 -22.31 -54.74
N GLU A 95 -7.97 -22.15 -55.87
CA GLU A 95 -8.57 -21.68 -57.14
C GLU A 95 -9.46 -22.72 -57.87
N SER A 96 -9.61 -23.95 -57.35
CA SER A 96 -10.53 -24.96 -57.92
C SER A 96 -11.78 -25.24 -57.06
N THR A 97 -12.00 -24.43 -56.01
CA THR A 97 -13.13 -24.62 -55.09
C THR A 97 -14.40 -23.91 -55.57
N ASP A 98 -14.29 -22.81 -56.34
CA ASP A 98 -15.45 -22.13 -56.94
C ASP A 98 -16.10 -22.96 -58.07
N GLU A 99 -15.32 -23.76 -58.81
CA GLU A 99 -15.88 -24.68 -59.82
C GLU A 99 -16.58 -25.90 -59.21
N ARG A 100 -16.27 -26.26 -57.95
CA ARG A 100 -16.94 -27.37 -57.23
C ARG A 100 -18.13 -26.92 -56.40
N LEU A 101 -18.19 -25.63 -56.01
CA LEU A 101 -19.38 -25.05 -55.37
C LEU A 101 -20.52 -24.91 -56.39
N ALA A 102 -20.21 -24.50 -57.63
CA ALA A 102 -21.18 -24.50 -58.74
C ALA A 102 -21.73 -25.91 -59.06
N ALA A 103 -20.90 -26.96 -58.94
CA ALA A 103 -21.34 -28.34 -59.13
C ALA A 103 -22.21 -28.88 -57.97
N ALA A 104 -22.04 -28.37 -56.75
CA ALA A 104 -22.90 -28.69 -55.61
C ALA A 104 -24.23 -27.91 -55.63
N GLU A 105 -24.22 -26.68 -56.16
CA GLU A 105 -25.43 -25.87 -56.41
C GLU A 105 -26.32 -26.50 -57.49
N ASP A 106 -25.74 -27.03 -58.57
CA ASP A 106 -26.48 -27.81 -59.57
C ASP A 106 -27.02 -29.12 -59.00
N ALA A 107 -26.28 -29.83 -58.14
CA ALA A 107 -26.74 -31.08 -57.54
C ALA A 107 -27.96 -30.93 -56.60
N VAL A 108 -28.09 -29.79 -55.91
CA VAL A 108 -29.25 -29.48 -55.04
C VAL A 108 -30.48 -29.06 -55.87
N ALA A 109 -30.28 -28.36 -56.99
CA ALA A 109 -31.34 -28.06 -57.95
C ALA A 109 -31.81 -29.32 -58.72
N ASP A 110 -30.88 -30.21 -59.07
CA ASP A 110 -31.17 -31.48 -59.75
C ASP A 110 -31.89 -32.46 -58.80
N ALA A 111 -31.56 -32.45 -57.50
CA ALA A 111 -32.27 -33.22 -56.48
C ALA A 111 -33.75 -32.81 -56.32
N ALA A 112 -34.08 -31.52 -56.50
CA ALA A 112 -35.47 -31.05 -56.51
C ALA A 112 -36.23 -31.51 -57.77
N GLY A 113 -35.56 -31.54 -58.93
CA GLY A 113 -36.08 -32.13 -60.17
C GLY A 113 -36.28 -33.65 -60.07
N HIS A 114 -35.35 -34.36 -59.42
CA HIS A 114 -35.46 -35.78 -59.13
C HIS A 114 -36.53 -36.11 -58.08
N LEU A 115 -36.80 -35.21 -57.13
CA LEU A 115 -37.89 -35.34 -56.16
C LEU A 115 -39.26 -35.21 -56.84
N GLU A 116 -39.45 -34.28 -57.78
CA GLU A 116 -40.67 -34.19 -58.59
C GLU A 116 -40.85 -35.39 -59.54
N PHE A 117 -39.76 -35.92 -60.11
CA PHE A 117 -39.81 -37.17 -60.89
C PHE A 117 -40.16 -38.39 -60.02
N ALA A 118 -39.60 -38.49 -58.81
CA ALA A 118 -39.94 -39.53 -57.84
C ALA A 118 -41.38 -39.40 -57.33
N LYS A 119 -41.91 -38.18 -57.18
CA LYS A 119 -43.28 -37.87 -56.76
C LYS A 119 -44.30 -38.19 -57.87
N ALA A 120 -43.97 -37.91 -59.13
CA ALA A 120 -44.76 -38.34 -60.29
C ALA A 120 -44.80 -39.87 -60.40
N ARG A 121 -43.68 -40.54 -60.12
CA ARG A 121 -43.58 -42.02 -60.10
C ARG A 121 -44.28 -42.64 -58.89
N LEU A 122 -44.25 -42.00 -57.72
CA LEU A 122 -44.98 -42.41 -56.51
C LEU A 122 -46.49 -42.21 -56.67
N LEU A 123 -46.93 -41.13 -57.31
CA LEU A 123 -48.35 -40.89 -57.64
C LEU A 123 -48.85 -41.86 -58.71
N SER A 124 -48.00 -42.22 -59.70
CA SER A 124 -48.26 -43.30 -60.65
C SER A 124 -48.45 -44.63 -59.93
N VAL A 125 -47.49 -45.02 -59.09
CA VAL A 125 -47.56 -46.26 -58.30
C VAL A 125 -48.74 -46.27 -57.32
N GLN A 126 -49.12 -45.14 -56.73
CA GLN A 126 -50.31 -45.04 -55.87
C GLN A 126 -51.62 -45.20 -56.66
N ARG A 127 -51.69 -44.69 -57.90
CA ARG A 127 -52.82 -44.93 -58.81
C ARG A 127 -52.90 -46.41 -59.18
N ASP A 128 -51.76 -47.03 -59.47
CA ASP A 128 -51.68 -48.44 -59.85
C ASP A 128 -52.00 -49.36 -58.66
N VAL A 129 -51.52 -49.06 -57.45
CA VAL A 129 -51.82 -49.79 -56.21
C VAL A 129 -53.27 -49.61 -55.76
N ARG A 130 -53.90 -48.44 -55.95
CA ARG A 130 -55.36 -48.27 -55.74
C ARG A 130 -56.18 -49.11 -56.70
N THR A 131 -55.72 -49.25 -57.94
CA THR A 131 -56.37 -50.07 -58.97
C THR A 131 -56.19 -51.57 -58.67
N LEU A 132 -55.00 -51.96 -58.19
CA LEU A 132 -54.67 -53.33 -57.77
C LEU A 132 -55.36 -53.75 -56.45
N ARG A 133 -55.65 -52.81 -55.53
CA ARG A 133 -56.41 -53.06 -54.28
C ARG A 133 -57.78 -53.69 -54.51
N SER A 134 -58.36 -53.53 -55.71
CA SER A 134 -59.64 -54.12 -56.08
C SER A 134 -59.52 -55.53 -56.71
N ARG A 135 -58.31 -56.03 -56.96
CA ARG A 135 -58.05 -57.22 -57.80
C ARG A 135 -57.07 -58.26 -57.22
N VAL A 136 -56.47 -58.05 -56.04
CA VAL A 136 -55.55 -59.03 -55.40
C VAL A 136 -55.74 -59.14 -53.87
N PRO A 137 -55.46 -60.31 -53.24
CA PRO A 137 -55.59 -60.54 -51.79
C PRO A 137 -54.65 -59.66 -50.94
N ALA A 138 -55.07 -59.30 -49.73
CA ALA A 138 -54.39 -58.32 -48.85
C ALA A 138 -52.90 -58.59 -48.58
N ASN A 139 -52.52 -59.87 -48.51
CA ASN A 139 -51.18 -60.39 -48.23
C ASN A 139 -50.20 -60.24 -49.41
N PHE A 140 -50.68 -59.86 -50.60
CA PHE A 140 -49.83 -59.61 -51.77
C PHE A 140 -49.27 -58.18 -51.80
N LEU A 141 -49.89 -57.24 -51.05
CA LEU A 141 -49.51 -55.83 -51.01
C LEU A 141 -48.63 -55.46 -49.81
N GLU A 142 -48.43 -56.37 -48.85
CA GLU A 142 -47.71 -56.11 -47.60
C GLU A 142 -46.22 -55.72 -47.78
N PRO A 143 -45.44 -56.33 -48.70
CA PRO A 143 -44.08 -55.87 -49.01
C PRO A 143 -44.08 -54.48 -49.65
N VAL A 144 -45.03 -54.20 -50.54
CA VAL A 144 -45.19 -52.89 -51.21
C VAL A 144 -45.59 -51.82 -50.20
N GLU A 145 -46.47 -52.14 -49.25
CA GLU A 145 -46.85 -51.23 -48.17
C GLU A 145 -45.70 -50.98 -47.18
N THR A 146 -44.84 -51.98 -46.95
CA THR A 146 -43.61 -51.84 -46.16
C THR A 146 -42.59 -50.96 -46.87
N ASP A 147 -42.35 -51.19 -48.15
CA ASP A 147 -41.49 -50.34 -48.99
C ASP A 147 -42.02 -48.91 -49.08
N LEU A 148 -43.34 -48.72 -49.17
CA LEU A 148 -43.98 -47.40 -49.14
C LEU A 148 -43.85 -46.72 -47.77
N ARG A 149 -43.86 -47.46 -46.65
CA ARG A 149 -43.58 -46.90 -45.32
C ARG A 149 -42.12 -46.48 -45.20
N THR A 150 -41.18 -47.29 -45.70
CA THR A 150 -39.75 -46.98 -45.75
C THR A 150 -39.49 -45.76 -46.62
N LEU A 151 -40.08 -45.70 -47.83
CA LEU A 151 -39.99 -44.55 -48.73
C LEU A 151 -40.56 -43.27 -48.10
N ARG A 152 -41.67 -43.36 -47.36
CA ARG A 152 -42.23 -42.22 -46.61
C ARG A 152 -41.33 -41.76 -45.47
N ALA A 153 -40.70 -42.70 -44.76
CA ALA A 153 -39.75 -42.38 -43.70
C ALA A 153 -38.48 -41.72 -44.28
N THR A 154 -37.95 -42.24 -45.38
CA THR A 154 -36.83 -41.64 -46.12
C THR A 154 -37.20 -40.25 -46.62
N ALA A 155 -38.34 -40.08 -47.29
CA ALA A 155 -38.79 -38.77 -47.78
C ALA A 155 -38.97 -37.73 -46.67
N ARG A 156 -39.49 -38.12 -45.49
CA ARG A 156 -39.58 -37.23 -44.32
C ARG A 156 -38.21 -36.85 -43.78
N THR A 157 -37.28 -37.81 -43.73
CA THR A 157 -35.91 -37.59 -43.26
C THR A 157 -35.15 -36.67 -44.23
N THR A 158 -35.30 -36.88 -45.53
CA THR A 158 -34.75 -36.00 -46.57
C THR A 158 -35.35 -34.61 -46.50
N MET A 159 -36.68 -34.47 -46.39
CA MET A 159 -37.35 -33.17 -46.27
C MET A 159 -36.86 -32.38 -45.05
N ARG A 160 -36.68 -33.04 -43.91
CA ARG A 160 -36.11 -32.44 -42.70
C ARG A 160 -34.66 -32.00 -42.94
N ALA A 161 -33.81 -32.89 -43.45
CA ALA A 161 -32.40 -32.58 -43.70
C ALA A 161 -32.22 -31.43 -44.71
N THR A 162 -33.03 -31.40 -45.76
CA THR A 162 -33.05 -30.30 -46.75
C THR A 162 -33.50 -28.98 -46.12
N PHE A 163 -34.53 -29.01 -45.27
CA PHE A 163 -34.98 -27.82 -44.55
C PHE A 163 -33.91 -27.30 -43.57
N GLU A 164 -33.32 -28.18 -42.74
CA GLU A 164 -32.28 -27.81 -41.79
C GLU A 164 -31.03 -27.25 -42.49
N ALA A 165 -30.58 -27.90 -43.58
CA ALA A 165 -29.46 -27.42 -44.38
C ALA A 165 -29.74 -26.05 -45.02
N ALA A 166 -30.97 -25.80 -45.44
CA ALA A 166 -31.33 -24.53 -46.03
C ALA A 166 -31.46 -23.40 -45.01
N VAL A 167 -31.97 -23.69 -43.81
CA VAL A 167 -31.97 -22.74 -42.68
C VAL A 167 -30.52 -22.39 -42.30
N GLN A 168 -29.61 -23.37 -42.27
CA GLN A 168 -28.18 -23.11 -42.06
C GLN A 168 -27.56 -22.22 -43.14
N LEU A 169 -28.03 -22.32 -44.38
CA LEU A 169 -27.59 -21.49 -45.51
C LEU A 169 -28.33 -20.15 -45.60
N GLY A 170 -29.18 -19.81 -44.63
CA GLY A 170 -29.93 -18.55 -44.60
C GLY A 170 -30.98 -18.40 -45.71
N ARG A 171 -31.46 -19.51 -46.29
CA ARG A 171 -32.49 -19.48 -47.35
C ARG A 171 -33.89 -19.32 -46.75
N ASP A 172 -34.76 -18.60 -47.46
CA ASP A 172 -36.17 -18.45 -47.09
C ASP A 172 -36.85 -19.84 -47.02
N PRO A 173 -37.39 -20.24 -45.84
CA PRO A 173 -38.16 -21.47 -45.66
C PRO A 173 -39.27 -21.70 -46.70
N ARG A 174 -39.90 -20.63 -47.21
CA ARG A 174 -40.98 -20.67 -48.21
C ARG A 174 -40.50 -21.06 -49.60
N SER A 175 -39.21 -20.95 -49.88
CA SER A 175 -38.62 -21.41 -51.14
C SER A 175 -38.46 -22.95 -51.21
N ILE A 176 -38.74 -23.67 -50.12
CA ILE A 176 -38.36 -25.08 -49.94
C ILE A 176 -39.53 -25.94 -49.47
N LEU A 177 -40.43 -25.38 -48.65
CA LEU A 177 -41.60 -26.08 -48.13
C LEU A 177 -42.89 -25.40 -48.58
N SER A 178 -43.90 -26.21 -48.95
CA SER A 178 -45.30 -25.75 -49.00
C SER A 178 -45.92 -25.67 -47.61
N GLU A 179 -47.02 -24.93 -47.44
CA GLU A 179 -47.74 -24.83 -46.15
C GLU A 179 -48.10 -26.21 -45.54
N GLY A 180 -48.50 -27.17 -46.39
CA GLY A 180 -48.83 -28.52 -45.96
C GLY A 180 -47.61 -29.29 -45.44
N GLN A 181 -46.45 -29.12 -46.09
CA GLN A 181 -45.19 -29.72 -45.67
C GLN A 181 -44.67 -29.06 -44.38
N ALA A 182 -44.77 -27.73 -44.28
CA ALA A 182 -44.42 -26.98 -43.07
C ALA A 182 -45.27 -27.43 -41.86
N SER A 183 -46.58 -27.58 -42.04
CA SER A 183 -47.48 -28.07 -40.98
C SER A 183 -47.15 -29.50 -40.54
N GLN A 184 -46.78 -30.37 -41.49
CA GLN A 184 -46.39 -31.75 -41.20
C GLN A 184 -45.03 -31.81 -40.47
N LEU A 185 -44.05 -31.02 -40.92
CA LEU A 185 -42.73 -30.95 -40.31
C LEU A 185 -42.80 -30.36 -38.90
N PHE A 186 -43.63 -29.33 -38.70
CA PHE A 186 -43.93 -28.75 -37.38
C PHE A 186 -44.47 -29.82 -36.42
N ALA A 187 -45.46 -30.61 -36.83
CA ALA A 187 -46.02 -31.67 -35.99
C ALA A 187 -44.98 -32.76 -35.66
N ASP A 188 -44.10 -33.09 -36.60
CA ASP A 188 -43.03 -34.07 -36.39
C ASP A 188 -42.00 -33.56 -35.36
N TYR A 189 -41.61 -32.29 -35.40
CA TYR A 189 -40.74 -31.66 -34.40
C TYR A 189 -41.36 -31.64 -33.00
N ILE A 190 -42.63 -31.21 -32.89
CA ILE A 190 -43.35 -31.20 -31.61
C ILE A 190 -43.45 -32.60 -31.00
N LYS A 191 -43.67 -33.63 -31.82
CA LYS A 191 -43.74 -35.02 -31.36
C LYS A 191 -42.41 -35.53 -30.80
N ARG A 192 -41.29 -35.02 -31.31
CA ARG A 192 -39.92 -35.38 -30.90
C ARG A 192 -39.40 -34.54 -29.73
N GLY A 193 -40.14 -33.51 -29.31
CA GLY A 193 -39.67 -32.56 -28.30
C GLY A 193 -38.64 -31.55 -28.85
N GLU A 194 -38.52 -31.45 -30.17
CA GLU A 194 -37.59 -30.59 -30.88
C GLU A 194 -38.23 -29.20 -31.09
N TYR A 195 -38.49 -28.47 -29.99
CA TYR A 195 -39.29 -27.24 -30.03
C TYR A 195 -38.58 -26.08 -30.76
N LEU A 196 -37.27 -25.89 -30.58
CA LEU A 196 -36.55 -24.78 -31.21
C LEU A 196 -36.47 -24.90 -32.73
N GLN A 197 -36.43 -26.12 -33.24
CA GLN A 197 -36.47 -26.44 -34.66
C GLN A 197 -37.75 -25.93 -35.34
N THR A 198 -38.79 -25.63 -34.55
CA THR A 198 -40.04 -25.04 -35.07
C THR A 198 -39.97 -23.53 -35.28
N ARG A 199 -38.93 -22.82 -34.80
CA ARG A 199 -38.81 -21.36 -34.92
C ARG A 199 -39.02 -20.85 -36.35
N PRO A 200 -38.30 -21.33 -37.39
CA PRO A 200 -38.47 -20.82 -38.74
C PRO A 200 -39.85 -21.17 -39.33
N LEU A 201 -40.51 -22.22 -38.79
CA LEU A 201 -41.87 -22.58 -39.19
C LEU A 201 -42.92 -21.68 -38.54
N ILE A 202 -42.68 -21.23 -37.31
CA ILE A 202 -43.56 -20.30 -36.58
C ILE A 202 -43.45 -18.89 -37.15
N GLU A 203 -42.24 -18.46 -37.50
CA GLU A 203 -41.98 -17.12 -38.05
C GLU A 203 -42.55 -16.97 -39.47
N GLU A 204 -42.45 -18.02 -40.31
CA GLU A 204 -42.82 -17.93 -41.73
C GLU A 204 -44.19 -18.52 -42.10
N TYR A 205 -44.84 -19.30 -41.21
CA TYR A 205 -46.10 -19.98 -41.52
C TYR A 205 -47.13 -19.89 -40.38
N ALA A 206 -48.42 -19.90 -40.73
CA ALA A 206 -49.54 -19.93 -39.78
C ALA A 206 -49.77 -21.32 -39.16
N VAL A 207 -48.74 -21.90 -38.53
CA VAL A 207 -48.77 -23.26 -37.96
C VAL A 207 -49.41 -23.33 -36.57
N LEU A 208 -49.41 -22.23 -35.82
CA LEU A 208 -49.92 -22.16 -34.43
C LEU A 208 -51.45 -22.22 -34.35
N GLU A 209 -52.17 -21.54 -35.24
CA GLU A 209 -53.64 -21.44 -35.24
C GLU A 209 -54.32 -22.82 -35.32
N LYS A 210 -53.67 -23.74 -36.04
CA LYS A 210 -54.12 -25.11 -36.31
C LYS A 210 -53.91 -26.07 -35.13
N GLN A 211 -53.25 -25.65 -34.05
CA GLN A 211 -52.91 -26.52 -32.91
C GLN A 211 -53.94 -26.51 -31.77
N SER A 212 -53.95 -27.56 -30.95
CA SER A 212 -54.79 -27.61 -29.74
C SER A 212 -54.26 -26.68 -28.63
N LEU A 213 -55.14 -26.21 -27.73
CA LEU A 213 -54.71 -25.41 -26.57
C LEU A 213 -53.71 -26.15 -25.68
N THR A 214 -53.85 -27.47 -25.54
CA THR A 214 -52.90 -28.30 -24.78
C THR A 214 -51.51 -28.29 -25.40
N THR A 215 -51.44 -28.41 -26.73
CA THR A 215 -50.18 -28.35 -27.48
C THR A 215 -49.56 -26.96 -27.37
N LEU A 216 -50.34 -25.89 -27.57
CA LEU A 216 -49.86 -24.51 -27.46
C LEU A 216 -49.31 -24.20 -26.06
N ARG A 217 -50.01 -24.60 -24.99
CA ARG A 217 -49.53 -24.42 -23.61
C ARG A 217 -48.25 -25.20 -23.30
N ARG A 218 -48.03 -26.33 -23.97
CA ARG A 218 -46.75 -27.06 -23.88
C ARG A 218 -45.66 -26.24 -24.58
N ILE A 219 -45.87 -25.85 -25.83
CA ILE A 219 -44.92 -25.04 -26.61
C ILE A 219 -44.55 -23.74 -25.87
N TYR A 220 -45.53 -23.03 -25.32
CA TYR A 220 -45.31 -21.82 -24.53
C TYR A 220 -44.36 -22.05 -23.35
N ARG A 221 -44.59 -23.12 -22.56
CA ARG A 221 -43.74 -23.43 -21.39
C ARG A 221 -42.30 -23.72 -21.81
N GLU A 222 -42.12 -24.49 -22.88
CA GLU A 222 -40.80 -24.84 -23.40
C GLU A 222 -40.05 -23.58 -23.85
N PHE A 223 -40.64 -22.74 -24.72
CA PHE A 223 -40.00 -21.48 -25.14
C PHE A 223 -39.76 -20.50 -23.99
N ARG A 224 -40.71 -20.38 -23.06
CA ARG A 224 -40.57 -19.51 -21.89
C ARG A 224 -39.40 -19.97 -21.00
N SER A 225 -39.27 -21.27 -20.74
CA SER A 225 -38.20 -21.84 -19.94
C SER A 225 -36.83 -21.77 -20.63
N ALA A 226 -36.79 -21.92 -21.96
CA ALA A 226 -35.59 -21.76 -22.78
C ALA A 226 -35.20 -20.28 -23.03
N GLY A 227 -36.05 -19.33 -22.63
CA GLY A 227 -35.83 -17.88 -22.76
C GLY A 227 -36.01 -17.30 -24.16
N TYR A 228 -36.69 -18.01 -25.06
CA TYR A 228 -37.13 -17.47 -26.35
C TYR A 228 -38.43 -16.69 -26.16
N TRP A 229 -38.33 -15.56 -25.46
CA TRP A 229 -39.48 -14.73 -25.04
C TRP A 229 -40.28 -14.17 -26.22
N ASP A 230 -39.62 -13.85 -27.33
CA ASP A 230 -40.23 -13.48 -28.62
C ASP A 230 -41.18 -14.58 -29.12
N LEU A 231 -40.74 -15.84 -29.14
CA LEU A 231 -41.58 -16.96 -29.54
C LEU A 231 -42.65 -17.31 -28.50
N ALA A 232 -42.31 -17.20 -27.21
CA ALA A 232 -43.25 -17.42 -26.12
C ALA A 232 -44.40 -16.40 -26.14
N GLU A 233 -44.12 -15.13 -26.44
CA GLU A 233 -45.10 -14.06 -26.62
C GLU A 233 -46.05 -14.37 -27.78
N HIS A 234 -45.49 -14.78 -28.92
CA HIS A 234 -46.29 -15.15 -30.10
C HIS A 234 -47.23 -16.35 -29.79
N VAL A 235 -46.76 -17.34 -29.04
CA VAL A 235 -47.56 -18.52 -28.67
C VAL A 235 -48.62 -18.19 -27.61
N ILE A 236 -48.30 -17.40 -26.57
CA ILE A 236 -49.29 -17.02 -25.54
C ILE A 236 -50.34 -16.06 -26.10
N SER A 237 -49.99 -15.24 -27.09
CA SER A 237 -50.96 -14.44 -27.86
C SER A 237 -52.00 -15.32 -28.56
N ALA A 238 -51.55 -16.39 -29.24
CA ALA A 238 -52.44 -17.38 -29.84
C ALA A 238 -53.30 -18.14 -28.81
N ILE A 239 -52.75 -18.45 -27.62
CA ILE A 239 -53.50 -19.08 -26.52
C ILE A 239 -54.57 -18.14 -25.97
N ALA A 240 -54.23 -16.87 -25.73
CA ALA A 240 -55.14 -15.86 -25.19
C ALA A 240 -56.31 -15.65 -26.15
N GLY A 241 -56.04 -15.49 -27.46
CA GLY A 241 -57.06 -15.34 -28.49
C GLY A 241 -57.98 -16.56 -28.63
N LYS A 242 -57.48 -17.78 -28.38
CA LYS A 242 -58.26 -19.03 -28.50
C LYS A 242 -59.00 -19.45 -27.23
N SER A 243 -58.46 -19.11 -26.05
CA SER A 243 -58.98 -19.56 -24.76
C SER A 243 -59.99 -18.60 -24.12
N GLY A 244 -59.82 -17.29 -24.33
CA GLY A 244 -60.60 -16.24 -23.68
C GLY A 244 -60.46 -16.18 -22.15
N ARG A 245 -59.45 -16.84 -21.55
CA ARG A 245 -59.26 -16.88 -20.09
C ARG A 245 -58.45 -15.69 -19.60
N GLU A 246 -58.89 -15.05 -18.53
CA GLU A 246 -58.17 -13.95 -17.87
C GLU A 246 -56.73 -14.33 -17.47
N LYS A 247 -56.53 -15.55 -16.96
CA LYS A 247 -55.19 -16.06 -16.63
C LYS A 247 -54.24 -16.12 -17.82
N ASP A 248 -54.76 -16.48 -19.01
CA ASP A 248 -53.96 -16.55 -20.23
C ASP A 248 -53.68 -15.12 -20.78
N ALA A 249 -54.63 -14.19 -20.64
CA ALA A 249 -54.43 -12.77 -20.95
C ALA A 249 -53.42 -12.08 -20.01
N SER A 250 -53.46 -12.39 -18.71
CA SER A 250 -52.49 -11.90 -17.73
C SER A 250 -51.08 -12.42 -18.02
N ALA A 251 -50.93 -13.68 -18.45
CA ALA A 251 -49.64 -14.23 -18.84
C ALA A 251 -49.07 -13.56 -20.11
N LEU A 252 -49.93 -13.19 -21.07
CA LEU A 252 -49.55 -12.39 -22.24
C LEU A 252 -49.10 -10.98 -21.82
N ALA A 253 -49.88 -10.28 -20.98
CA ALA A 253 -49.52 -8.96 -20.48
C ALA A 253 -48.17 -8.98 -19.74
N LYS A 254 -47.95 -9.97 -18.86
CA LYS A 254 -46.67 -10.12 -18.13
C LYS A 254 -45.46 -10.20 -19.06
N ILE A 255 -45.49 -11.06 -20.08
CA ILE A 255 -44.35 -11.20 -20.99
C ILE A 255 -44.17 -9.98 -21.90
N GLN A 256 -45.25 -9.33 -22.34
CA GLN A 256 -45.18 -8.12 -23.15
C GLN A 256 -44.55 -6.96 -22.36
N HIS A 257 -44.96 -6.76 -21.11
CA HIS A 257 -44.37 -5.74 -20.22
C HIS A 257 -42.90 -6.03 -19.92
N GLU A 258 -42.51 -7.29 -19.69
CA GLU A 258 -41.09 -7.65 -19.54
C GLU A 258 -40.29 -7.36 -20.81
N ILE A 259 -40.79 -7.74 -22.00
CA ILE A 259 -40.08 -7.46 -23.26
C ILE A 259 -39.94 -5.95 -23.45
N GLN A 260 -41.00 -5.18 -23.21
CA GLN A 260 -41.00 -3.73 -23.35
C GLN A 260 -40.02 -3.06 -22.38
N LEU A 261 -40.10 -3.39 -21.08
CA LEU A 261 -39.19 -2.85 -20.07
C LEU A 261 -37.74 -3.14 -20.43
N PHE A 262 -37.39 -4.38 -20.74
CA PHE A 262 -35.99 -4.73 -20.97
C PHE A 262 -35.47 -4.20 -22.32
N SER A 263 -36.35 -3.94 -23.28
CA SER A 263 -35.97 -3.30 -24.55
C SER A 263 -35.76 -1.79 -24.40
N GLN A 264 -36.47 -1.14 -23.47
CA GLN A 264 -36.46 0.31 -23.29
C GLN A 264 -36.51 0.68 -21.78
N PRO A 265 -35.51 0.25 -20.99
CA PRO A 265 -35.60 0.32 -19.52
C PRO A 265 -35.66 1.75 -18.98
N ALA A 266 -35.04 2.70 -19.68
CA ALA A 266 -35.02 4.11 -19.30
C ALA A 266 -36.37 4.84 -19.49
N LEU A 267 -37.37 4.21 -20.14
CA LEU A 267 -38.69 4.82 -20.34
C LEU A 267 -39.67 4.57 -19.18
N VAL A 268 -39.37 3.65 -18.27
CA VAL A 268 -40.22 3.42 -17.10
C VAL A 268 -39.93 4.49 -16.06
N THR A 269 -40.91 5.36 -15.85
CA THR A 269 -40.87 6.45 -14.86
C THR A 269 -42.10 6.42 -13.97
N ALA A 270 -41.97 7.05 -12.80
CA ALA A 270 -43.07 7.35 -11.89
C ALA A 270 -43.28 8.87 -11.80
N GLU A 271 -44.51 9.32 -11.58
CA GLU A 271 -44.80 10.71 -11.24
C GLU A 271 -44.37 10.97 -9.80
N LEU A 272 -43.16 11.53 -9.63
CA LEU A 272 -42.58 11.83 -8.32
C LEU A 272 -42.97 13.25 -7.88
N GLU A 273 -43.37 13.39 -6.61
CA GLU A 273 -43.73 14.67 -6.00
C GLU A 273 -42.56 15.68 -6.03
N ASP A 274 -42.88 16.97 -6.15
CA ASP A 274 -41.88 18.04 -6.07
C ASP A 274 -41.38 18.20 -4.64
N GLY A 275 -40.07 18.36 -4.47
CA GLY A 275 -39.45 18.52 -3.15
C GLY A 275 -37.94 18.76 -3.23
N THR A 276 -37.32 19.02 -2.07
CA THR A 276 -35.86 19.07 -1.93
C THR A 276 -35.40 17.88 -1.09
N ALA A 277 -34.49 17.06 -1.62
CA ALA A 277 -34.00 15.87 -0.93
C ALA A 277 -32.46 15.74 -0.92
N TYR A 278 -31.73 16.51 -1.74
CA TYR A 278 -30.27 16.49 -1.69
C TYR A 278 -29.74 17.25 -0.46
N ASP A 279 -28.80 16.63 0.24
CA ASP A 279 -28.00 17.24 1.29
C ASP A 279 -26.56 16.73 1.14
N PRO A 280 -25.56 17.60 0.87
CA PRO A 280 -24.18 17.16 0.67
C PRO A 280 -23.57 16.50 1.91
N GLU A 281 -24.07 16.77 3.12
CA GLU A 281 -23.64 16.12 4.37
C GLU A 281 -24.52 14.92 4.77
N GLY A 282 -25.59 14.65 4.00
CA GLY A 282 -26.54 13.58 4.24
C GLY A 282 -25.95 12.17 4.06
N PRO A 283 -26.67 11.11 4.44
CA PRO A 283 -26.18 9.75 4.35
C PRO A 283 -26.06 9.24 2.91
N ILE A 284 -25.17 8.26 2.73
CA ILE A 284 -25.08 7.44 1.51
C ILE A 284 -26.10 6.31 1.64
N LEU A 285 -27.05 6.22 0.69
CA LEU A 285 -28.07 5.19 0.71
C LEU A 285 -27.73 4.05 -0.25
N HIS A 286 -27.45 2.87 0.31
CA HIS A 286 -27.20 1.65 -0.45
C HIS A 286 -28.52 0.96 -0.82
N MET A 287 -28.97 1.11 -2.06
CA MET A 287 -30.17 0.43 -2.56
C MET A 287 -29.85 -1.02 -2.96
N VAL A 288 -30.57 -1.98 -2.37
CA VAL A 288 -30.28 -3.41 -2.49
C VAL A 288 -31.51 -4.28 -2.78
N GLY A 289 -31.26 -5.40 -3.46
CA GLY A 289 -32.28 -6.40 -3.74
C GLY A 289 -32.55 -7.42 -2.64
N ARG A 290 -31.70 -7.44 -1.59
CA ARG A 290 -31.76 -8.34 -0.43
C ARG A 290 -31.06 -7.67 0.75
N VAL A 291 -31.44 -8.01 1.98
CA VAL A 291 -30.91 -7.41 3.23
C VAL A 291 -30.57 -8.48 4.28
N LEU A 292 -29.78 -8.13 5.29
CA LEU A 292 -29.57 -8.92 6.50
C LEU A 292 -30.53 -8.48 7.61
N PRO A 293 -31.05 -9.37 8.47
CA PRO A 293 -30.70 -10.80 8.56
C PRO A 293 -31.51 -11.71 7.62
N GLU A 294 -32.47 -11.17 6.87
CA GLU A 294 -33.43 -11.91 6.01
C GLU A 294 -32.78 -12.90 5.04
N THR A 295 -31.75 -12.48 4.30
CA THR A 295 -31.06 -13.34 3.35
C THR A 295 -29.54 -13.17 3.42
N GLN A 296 -28.83 -14.27 3.66
CA GLN A 296 -27.38 -14.29 3.66
C GLN A 296 -26.81 -14.82 2.33
N THR A 297 -26.16 -13.94 1.58
CA THR A 297 -25.45 -14.22 0.32
C THR A 297 -24.18 -13.38 0.25
N GLY A 298 -23.27 -13.68 -0.69
CA GLY A 298 -22.10 -12.83 -0.93
C GLY A 298 -22.45 -11.36 -1.22
N TYR A 299 -23.61 -11.10 -1.85
CA TYR A 299 -24.08 -9.73 -2.11
C TYR A 299 -24.49 -8.99 -0.83
N THR A 300 -25.25 -9.64 0.07
CA THR A 300 -25.72 -9.01 1.30
C THR A 300 -24.58 -8.82 2.30
N LEU A 301 -23.68 -9.80 2.42
CA LEU A 301 -22.47 -9.69 3.23
C LEU A 301 -21.56 -8.54 2.76
N ARG A 302 -21.30 -8.44 1.44
CA ARG A 302 -20.51 -7.34 0.88
C ARG A 302 -21.14 -5.97 1.17
N THR A 303 -22.43 -5.80 0.94
CA THR A 303 -23.10 -4.52 1.25
C THR A 303 -22.94 -4.17 2.73
N GLN A 304 -23.20 -5.13 3.61
CA GLN A 304 -23.07 -4.91 5.04
C GLN A 304 -21.64 -4.53 5.43
N TYR A 305 -20.63 -5.26 4.95
CA TYR A 305 -19.23 -4.97 5.25
C TYR A 305 -18.77 -3.63 4.70
N THR A 306 -19.21 -3.25 3.48
CA THR A 306 -18.98 -1.91 2.94
C THR A 306 -19.61 -0.85 3.84
N ALA A 307 -20.89 -0.98 4.22
CA ALA A 307 -21.57 0.00 5.06
C ALA A 307 -20.94 0.11 6.45
N VAL A 308 -20.55 -1.02 7.04
CA VAL A 308 -19.84 -1.04 8.32
C VAL A 308 -18.47 -0.37 8.22
N ALA A 309 -17.72 -0.56 7.13
CA ALA A 309 -16.46 0.14 6.91
C ALA A 309 -16.65 1.64 6.70
N GLN A 310 -17.70 2.05 5.96
CA GLN A 310 -18.10 3.45 5.79
C GLN A 310 -18.39 4.11 7.15
N ALA A 311 -19.24 3.48 7.97
CA ALA A 311 -19.59 3.98 9.30
C ALA A 311 -18.38 4.05 10.24
N ARG A 312 -17.51 3.03 10.24
CA ARG A 312 -16.24 3.04 11.01
C ARG A 312 -15.34 4.22 10.66
N ARG A 313 -15.31 4.63 9.39
CA ARG A 313 -14.55 5.78 8.90
C ARG A 313 -15.30 7.12 9.02
N GLY A 314 -16.47 7.14 9.67
CA GLY A 314 -17.23 8.35 9.98
C GLY A 314 -18.26 8.77 8.93
N LEU A 315 -18.43 8.01 7.84
CA LEU A 315 -19.40 8.36 6.81
C LEU A 315 -20.82 7.99 7.28
N PRO A 316 -21.81 8.89 7.13
CA PRO A 316 -23.21 8.57 7.36
C PRO A 316 -23.70 7.62 6.25
N VAL A 317 -24.22 6.46 6.62
CA VAL A 317 -24.66 5.42 5.68
C VAL A 317 -25.92 4.73 6.17
N ALA A 318 -26.80 4.38 5.23
CA ALA A 318 -27.89 3.45 5.48
C ALA A 318 -28.12 2.52 4.27
N ILE A 319 -28.78 1.40 4.52
CA ILE A 319 -29.16 0.42 3.51
C ILE A 319 -30.66 0.55 3.22
N VAL A 320 -31.06 0.41 1.96
CA VAL A 320 -32.47 0.46 1.53
C VAL A 320 -32.80 -0.81 0.75
N GLY A 321 -33.70 -1.62 1.30
CA GLY A 321 -34.22 -2.81 0.65
C GLY A 321 -35.41 -2.50 -0.26
N GLN A 322 -35.37 -3.00 -1.49
CA GLN A 322 -36.52 -2.94 -2.42
C GLN A 322 -37.76 -3.67 -1.86
N ALA A 323 -38.94 -3.36 -2.39
CA ALA A 323 -40.20 -3.96 -1.96
C ALA A 323 -40.27 -5.47 -2.17
N GLY A 324 -40.85 -6.17 -1.18
CA GLY A 324 -41.13 -7.61 -1.22
C GLY A 324 -39.90 -8.52 -1.14
N ILE A 325 -38.89 -8.12 -0.35
CA ILE A 325 -37.67 -8.92 -0.10
C ILE A 325 -37.69 -9.68 1.22
N THR A 326 -38.69 -9.43 2.06
CA THR A 326 -38.95 -10.08 3.35
C THR A 326 -39.98 -11.19 3.20
N GLU A 327 -40.03 -12.11 4.17
CA GLU A 327 -41.12 -13.11 4.23
C GLU A 327 -42.45 -12.52 4.73
N HIS A 328 -42.40 -11.40 5.47
CA HIS A 328 -43.57 -10.66 5.93
C HIS A 328 -43.91 -9.48 5.02
N ASP A 329 -45.18 -9.07 5.05
CA ASP A 329 -45.67 -7.90 4.31
C ASP A 329 -45.19 -6.60 4.98
N VAL A 330 -44.71 -5.66 4.16
CA VAL A 330 -44.24 -4.34 4.57
C VAL A 330 -45.25 -3.30 4.05
N ASP A 331 -46.11 -2.80 4.93
CA ASP A 331 -47.23 -1.88 4.59
C ASP A 331 -46.80 -0.41 4.46
N GLY A 332 -45.71 -0.02 5.12
CA GLY A 332 -45.09 1.30 5.06
C GLY A 332 -43.58 1.18 5.21
N ILE A 333 -42.83 2.27 5.07
CA ILE A 333 -41.36 2.19 5.22
C ILE A 333 -40.99 1.73 6.63
N GLU A 334 -40.48 0.51 6.74
CA GLU A 334 -39.96 -0.06 7.98
C GLU A 334 -38.48 0.33 8.17
N HIS A 335 -38.05 0.45 9.42
CA HIS A 335 -36.67 0.79 9.79
C HIS A 335 -36.20 -0.12 10.92
N TYR A 336 -34.99 -0.67 10.77
CA TYR A 336 -34.26 -1.36 11.83
C TYR A 336 -32.76 -1.09 11.72
N THR A 337 -32.02 -1.37 12.78
CA THR A 337 -30.55 -1.26 12.79
C THR A 337 -29.94 -2.66 12.87
N HIS A 338 -28.98 -2.95 12.00
CA HIS A 338 -28.23 -4.21 11.99
C HIS A 338 -26.72 -3.93 11.98
N GLN A 339 -26.00 -4.45 12.97
CA GLN A 339 -24.56 -4.19 13.18
C GLN A 339 -24.20 -2.69 13.16
N GLY A 340 -25.06 -1.86 13.74
CA GLY A 340 -24.86 -0.40 13.79
C GLY A 340 -25.20 0.35 12.49
N ILE A 341 -25.75 -0.33 11.47
CA ILE A 341 -26.17 0.29 10.21
C ILE A 341 -27.69 0.33 10.14
N ASP A 342 -28.23 1.52 9.87
CA ASP A 342 -29.65 1.69 9.64
C ASP A 342 -30.07 1.07 8.30
N THR A 343 -31.16 0.32 8.34
CA THR A 343 -31.75 -0.35 7.18
C THR A 343 -33.22 0.00 7.07
N PHE A 344 -33.62 0.46 5.88
CA PHE A 344 -34.98 0.81 5.53
C PHE A 344 -35.55 -0.21 4.54
N LEU A 345 -36.81 -0.62 4.71
CA LEU A 345 -37.51 -1.50 3.76
C LEU A 345 -38.61 -0.72 3.06
N LEU A 346 -38.61 -0.75 1.73
CA LEU A 346 -39.67 -0.11 0.94
C LEU A 346 -40.94 -0.97 0.96
N PRO A 347 -42.13 -0.36 1.02
CA PRO A 347 -43.39 -1.10 1.08
C PRO A 347 -43.79 -1.72 -0.26
N GLY A 348 -44.56 -2.80 -0.18
CA GLY A 348 -45.22 -3.44 -1.32
C GLY A 348 -44.83 -4.89 -1.60
N PRO A 349 -45.50 -5.55 -2.56
CA PRO A 349 -45.39 -6.99 -2.79
C PRO A 349 -44.09 -7.40 -3.49
N ALA A 350 -43.85 -8.71 -3.51
CA ALA A 350 -42.73 -9.31 -4.22
C ALA A 350 -42.80 -9.06 -5.74
N ARG A 351 -41.62 -8.94 -6.36
CA ARG A 351 -41.43 -8.59 -7.79
C ARG A 351 -42.27 -9.44 -8.78
N ASN A 352 -42.58 -10.69 -8.44
CA ASN A 352 -43.31 -11.64 -9.30
C ASN A 352 -44.85 -11.58 -9.15
N GLU A 353 -45.36 -10.86 -8.16
CA GLU A 353 -46.79 -10.79 -7.85
C GLU A 353 -47.54 -9.74 -8.68
N MET A 354 -46.82 -8.74 -9.22
CA MET A 354 -47.37 -7.68 -10.06
C MET A 354 -46.63 -7.55 -11.40
N LEU A 355 -47.02 -6.59 -12.25
CA LEU A 355 -46.27 -6.26 -13.46
C LEU A 355 -44.95 -5.57 -13.07
N VAL A 356 -43.86 -5.92 -13.74
CA VAL A 356 -42.51 -5.52 -13.34
C VAL A 356 -42.29 -4.00 -13.44
N ASP A 357 -42.93 -3.34 -14.39
CA ASP A 357 -42.90 -1.88 -14.54
C ASP A 357 -43.71 -1.18 -13.45
N ASP A 358 -44.84 -1.74 -13.02
CA ASP A 358 -45.59 -1.23 -11.87
C ASP A 358 -44.82 -1.42 -10.56
N TRP A 359 -44.15 -2.56 -10.39
CA TRP A 359 -43.27 -2.82 -9.25
C TRP A 359 -42.10 -1.83 -9.19
N LEU A 360 -41.50 -1.52 -10.35
CA LEU A 360 -40.46 -0.49 -10.47
C LEU A 360 -40.98 0.89 -10.06
N ARG A 361 -42.14 1.31 -10.58
CA ARG A 361 -42.77 2.60 -10.22
C ARG A 361 -43.05 2.71 -8.73
N MET A 362 -43.55 1.63 -8.11
CA MET A 362 -43.80 1.58 -6.68
C MET A 362 -42.53 1.75 -5.86
N ASN A 363 -41.42 1.10 -6.24
CA ASN A 363 -40.14 1.29 -5.58
C ASN A 363 -39.57 2.71 -5.79
N MET A 364 -39.77 3.32 -6.96
CA MET A 364 -39.41 4.72 -7.21
C MET A 364 -40.19 5.66 -6.28
N LEU A 365 -41.49 5.41 -6.08
CA LEU A 365 -42.33 6.19 -5.15
C LEU A 365 -41.90 6.00 -3.70
N GLY A 366 -41.66 4.75 -3.26
CA GLY A 366 -41.19 4.47 -1.90
C GLY A 366 -39.81 5.07 -1.62
N LEU A 367 -38.87 4.96 -2.56
CA LEU A 367 -37.58 5.61 -2.42
C LEU A 367 -37.71 7.15 -2.45
N ALA A 368 -38.57 7.71 -3.29
CA ALA A 368 -38.84 9.15 -3.33
C ALA A 368 -39.42 9.69 -1.99
N GLU A 369 -40.28 8.92 -1.31
CA GLU A 369 -40.73 9.25 0.04
C GLU A 369 -39.55 9.21 1.03
N LEU A 370 -38.71 8.18 0.97
CA LEU A 370 -37.58 8.01 1.88
C LEU A 370 -36.54 9.12 1.73
N VAL A 371 -36.14 9.46 0.50
CA VAL A 371 -35.07 10.45 0.28
C VAL A 371 -35.48 11.84 0.75
N GLN A 372 -36.77 12.19 0.67
CA GLN A 372 -37.25 13.47 1.21
C GLN A 372 -37.17 13.53 2.74
N ARG A 373 -37.26 12.38 3.41
CA ARG A 373 -37.14 12.25 4.87
C ARG A 373 -35.69 12.22 5.33
N VAL A 374 -34.86 11.41 4.67
CA VAL A 374 -33.49 11.08 5.08
C VAL A 374 -32.46 12.06 4.49
N ARG A 375 -32.84 12.74 3.41
CA ARG A 375 -32.04 13.74 2.70
C ARG A 375 -30.62 13.26 2.38
N PRO A 376 -30.44 12.29 1.47
CA PRO A 376 -29.14 11.69 1.24
C PRO A 376 -28.22 12.56 0.36
N SER A 377 -26.92 12.33 0.52
CA SER A 377 -25.89 12.91 -0.33
C SER A 377 -25.65 12.10 -1.60
N VAL A 378 -25.80 10.78 -1.53
CA VAL A 378 -25.56 9.87 -2.65
C VAL A 378 -26.55 8.71 -2.61
N LEU A 379 -27.11 8.34 -3.76
CA LEU A 379 -27.85 7.09 -3.95
C LEU A 379 -26.95 6.05 -4.61
N HIS A 380 -26.62 4.99 -3.89
CA HIS A 380 -25.68 3.97 -4.32
C HIS A 380 -26.40 2.65 -4.59
N ALA A 381 -26.81 2.42 -5.83
CA ALA A 381 -27.42 1.17 -6.24
C ALA A 381 -26.40 0.03 -6.29
N GLN A 382 -26.78 -1.10 -5.71
CA GLN A 382 -26.06 -2.37 -5.82
C GLN A 382 -26.77 -3.25 -6.86
N SER A 383 -26.06 -4.14 -7.56
CA SER A 383 -26.70 -5.10 -8.49
C SER A 383 -27.94 -5.78 -7.89
N ASP A 384 -29.01 -5.98 -8.66
CA ASP A 384 -29.15 -5.93 -10.13
C ASP A 384 -29.55 -4.55 -10.71
N PHE A 385 -29.64 -4.46 -12.06
CA PHE A 385 -29.93 -3.21 -12.76
C PHE A 385 -31.25 -2.53 -12.38
N PHE A 386 -32.21 -3.24 -11.79
CA PHE A 386 -33.47 -2.63 -11.33
C PHE A 386 -33.18 -1.56 -10.27
N ASN A 387 -32.22 -1.82 -9.37
CA ASN A 387 -31.80 -0.83 -8.38
C ASN A 387 -31.21 0.42 -9.06
N ALA A 388 -30.42 0.24 -10.12
CA ALA A 388 -29.88 1.35 -10.90
C ALA A 388 -31.01 2.19 -11.54
N LEU A 389 -32.02 1.56 -12.14
CA LEU A 389 -33.19 2.26 -12.69
C LEU A 389 -33.94 3.06 -11.63
N ILE A 390 -34.16 2.46 -10.45
CA ILE A 390 -34.86 3.11 -9.33
C ILE A 390 -34.06 4.33 -8.85
N VAL A 391 -32.78 4.16 -8.53
CA VAL A 391 -31.96 5.27 -8.01
C VAL A 391 -31.75 6.36 -9.05
N SER A 392 -31.54 6.03 -10.33
CA SER A 392 -31.35 7.03 -11.38
C SER A 392 -32.60 7.87 -11.63
N ALA A 393 -33.79 7.27 -11.55
CA ALA A 393 -35.05 8.00 -11.67
C ALA A 393 -35.25 8.99 -10.51
N VAL A 394 -35.04 8.52 -9.28
CA VAL A 394 -35.21 9.33 -8.06
C VAL A 394 -34.11 10.39 -7.94
N GLY A 395 -32.85 10.02 -8.16
CA GLY A 395 -31.71 10.94 -8.11
C GLY A 395 -31.82 12.07 -9.11
N ARG A 396 -32.22 11.77 -10.36
CA ARG A 396 -32.48 12.80 -11.38
C ARG A 396 -33.59 13.77 -10.96
N LYS A 397 -34.67 13.28 -10.36
CA LYS A 397 -35.79 14.11 -9.90
C LYS A 397 -35.37 15.09 -8.81
N TYR A 398 -34.57 14.63 -7.84
CA TYR A 398 -34.23 15.40 -6.65
C TYR A 398 -32.82 16.01 -6.66
N GLY A 399 -32.06 15.85 -7.75
CA GLY A 399 -30.69 16.35 -7.88
C GLY A 399 -29.68 15.65 -6.97
N ILE A 400 -29.94 14.38 -6.61
CA ILE A 400 -29.03 13.59 -5.77
C ILE A 400 -28.11 12.78 -6.70
N PRO A 401 -26.78 12.87 -6.55
CA PRO A 401 -25.82 12.04 -7.27
C PRO A 401 -26.10 10.54 -7.10
N THR A 402 -25.91 9.80 -8.19
CA THR A 402 -26.25 8.38 -8.29
C THR A 402 -25.08 7.54 -8.74
N ILE A 403 -24.98 6.35 -8.15
CA ILE A 403 -23.93 5.38 -8.43
C ILE A 403 -24.55 4.02 -8.69
N TYR A 404 -23.98 3.27 -9.63
CA TYR A 404 -24.27 1.85 -9.77
C TYR A 404 -23.02 0.99 -9.57
N GLU A 405 -23.03 0.14 -8.55
CA GLU A 405 -21.99 -0.85 -8.32
C GLU A 405 -22.39 -2.19 -8.98
N SER A 406 -21.84 -2.41 -10.17
CA SER A 406 -22.03 -3.58 -11.01
C SER A 406 -21.14 -4.73 -10.53
N ARG A 407 -21.70 -5.60 -9.67
CA ARG A 407 -20.98 -6.69 -8.99
C ARG A 407 -21.00 -8.04 -9.73
N GLY A 408 -21.68 -8.12 -10.88
CA GLY A 408 -21.70 -9.32 -11.71
C GLY A 408 -22.56 -9.15 -12.96
N PHE A 409 -22.52 -10.16 -13.83
CA PHE A 409 -23.28 -10.20 -15.09
C PHE A 409 -24.38 -11.26 -14.96
N TRP A 410 -25.58 -10.82 -14.58
CA TRP A 410 -26.72 -11.68 -14.26
C TRP A 410 -27.27 -12.39 -15.50
N GLU A 411 -27.17 -11.74 -16.64
CA GLU A 411 -27.46 -12.26 -17.98
C GLU A 411 -26.55 -13.44 -18.33
N GLU A 412 -25.25 -13.36 -18.05
CA GLU A 412 -24.29 -14.45 -18.27
C GLU A 412 -24.58 -15.62 -17.32
N SER A 413 -24.88 -15.32 -16.06
CA SER A 413 -25.26 -16.32 -15.05
C SER A 413 -26.59 -17.00 -15.37
N TRP A 414 -27.52 -16.27 -15.99
CA TRP A 414 -28.78 -16.82 -16.47
C TRP A 414 -28.53 -17.73 -17.68
N LEU A 415 -27.76 -17.29 -18.67
CA LEU A 415 -27.50 -18.07 -19.89
C LEU A 415 -26.79 -19.39 -19.57
N SER A 416 -25.78 -19.36 -18.69
CA SER A 416 -25.07 -20.56 -18.24
C SER A 416 -26.03 -21.60 -17.63
N ARG A 417 -26.92 -21.18 -16.71
CA ARG A 417 -27.93 -22.06 -16.11
C ARG A 417 -28.95 -22.57 -17.14
N THR A 418 -29.34 -21.73 -18.10
CA THR A 418 -30.29 -22.11 -19.15
C THR A 418 -29.69 -23.18 -20.08
N ILE A 419 -28.43 -23.05 -20.48
CA ILE A 419 -27.73 -24.08 -21.29
C ILE A 419 -27.75 -25.43 -20.59
N VAL A 420 -27.46 -25.44 -19.30
CA VAL A 420 -27.47 -26.64 -18.45
C VAL A 420 -28.86 -27.23 -18.34
N ALA A 421 -29.85 -26.43 -17.95
CA ALA A 421 -31.22 -26.88 -17.71
C ALA A 421 -31.87 -27.48 -18.96
N ASN A 422 -31.45 -27.02 -20.15
CA ASN A 422 -31.93 -27.55 -21.44
C ASN A 422 -31.01 -28.62 -22.05
N GLY A 423 -29.92 -29.00 -21.37
CA GLY A 423 -28.98 -30.02 -21.86
C GLY A 423 -28.20 -29.62 -23.11
N TRP A 424 -28.05 -28.31 -23.39
CA TRP A 424 -27.43 -27.81 -24.62
C TRP A 424 -25.91 -27.89 -24.65
N LYS A 425 -25.24 -28.18 -23.52
CA LYS A 425 -23.79 -28.40 -23.35
C LYS A 425 -22.90 -27.97 -24.55
N GLU A 426 -22.36 -28.93 -25.30
CA GLU A 426 -21.45 -28.70 -26.44
C GLU A 426 -22.18 -28.16 -27.70
N ASP A 427 -23.50 -28.36 -27.78
CA ASP A 427 -24.33 -27.96 -28.91
C ASP A 427 -24.80 -26.50 -28.83
N ALA A 428 -24.58 -25.80 -27.71
CA ALA A 428 -25.13 -24.47 -27.46
C ALA A 428 -24.75 -23.48 -28.57
N ALA A 429 -23.48 -23.43 -28.98
CA ALA A 429 -23.02 -22.56 -30.06
C ALA A 429 -23.75 -22.86 -31.40
N THR A 430 -23.92 -24.14 -31.71
CA THR A 430 -24.65 -24.62 -32.89
C THR A 430 -26.13 -24.22 -32.82
N ILE A 431 -26.77 -24.43 -31.68
CA ILE A 431 -28.17 -24.06 -31.43
C ILE A 431 -28.37 -22.54 -31.58
N PHE A 432 -27.49 -21.73 -30.99
CA PHE A 432 -27.57 -20.27 -31.07
C PHE A 432 -27.29 -19.75 -32.48
N SER A 433 -26.41 -20.40 -33.23
CA SER A 433 -26.17 -20.10 -34.65
C SER A 433 -27.40 -20.40 -35.52
N MET A 434 -28.10 -21.50 -35.26
CA MET A 434 -29.26 -21.91 -36.08
C MET A 434 -30.55 -21.18 -35.72
N TYR A 435 -30.78 -20.94 -34.43
CA TYR A 435 -32.07 -20.46 -33.92
C TYR A 435 -31.98 -19.11 -33.21
N GLY A 436 -30.81 -18.47 -33.24
CA GLY A 436 -30.54 -17.22 -32.56
C GLY A 436 -30.34 -17.38 -31.06
N MET A 437 -29.71 -16.36 -30.47
CA MET A 437 -29.59 -16.18 -29.02
C MET A 437 -30.98 -16.02 -28.38
N PRO A 438 -31.25 -16.66 -27.22
CA PRO A 438 -32.50 -16.47 -26.47
C PRO A 438 -32.81 -14.99 -26.25
N ALA A 439 -34.03 -14.55 -26.60
CA ALA A 439 -34.43 -13.15 -26.46
C ALA A 439 -34.29 -12.64 -25.02
N ALA A 440 -34.57 -13.49 -24.02
CA ALA A 440 -34.38 -13.16 -22.60
C ALA A 440 -32.94 -12.73 -22.27
N TYR A 441 -31.93 -13.41 -22.83
CA TYR A 441 -30.52 -13.06 -22.63
C TYR A 441 -30.19 -11.73 -23.30
N ARG A 442 -30.56 -11.56 -24.58
CA ARG A 442 -30.29 -10.32 -25.33
C ARG A 442 -30.92 -9.09 -24.67
N LEU A 443 -32.16 -9.23 -24.21
CA LEU A 443 -32.92 -8.17 -23.53
C LEU A 443 -32.35 -7.86 -22.15
N ARG A 444 -31.95 -8.87 -21.36
CA ARG A 444 -31.26 -8.67 -20.07
C ARG A 444 -29.93 -7.94 -20.24
N LYS A 445 -29.11 -8.40 -21.19
CA LYS A 445 -27.82 -7.77 -21.52
C LYS A 445 -28.02 -6.30 -21.89
N HIS A 446 -28.96 -6.03 -22.79
CA HIS A 446 -29.29 -4.66 -23.19
C HIS A 446 -29.77 -3.81 -22.02
N ALA A 447 -30.65 -4.33 -21.16
CA ALA A 447 -31.17 -3.59 -20.03
C ALA A 447 -30.06 -3.21 -19.03
N GLU A 448 -29.14 -4.14 -18.77
CA GLU A 448 -27.98 -3.94 -17.91
C GLU A 448 -27.00 -2.91 -18.50
N GLU A 449 -26.72 -2.98 -19.81
CA GLU A 449 -25.90 -2.01 -20.53
C GLU A 449 -26.49 -0.60 -20.45
N VAL A 450 -27.80 -0.46 -20.71
CA VAL A 450 -28.48 0.84 -20.61
C VAL A 450 -28.48 1.35 -19.17
N ALA A 451 -28.74 0.49 -18.19
CA ALA A 451 -28.77 0.89 -16.79
C ALA A 451 -27.41 1.40 -16.28
N ARG A 452 -26.28 0.93 -16.83
CA ARG A 452 -24.94 1.47 -16.51
C ARG A 452 -24.68 2.86 -17.08
N LEU A 453 -25.45 3.32 -18.07
CA LEU A 453 -25.32 4.65 -18.66
C LEU A 453 -26.06 5.75 -17.88
N LEU A 454 -26.96 5.37 -16.97
CA LEU A 454 -27.84 6.31 -16.28
C LEU A 454 -27.23 6.98 -15.03
N PRO A 455 -26.45 6.28 -14.19
CA PRO A 455 -25.82 6.86 -13.01
C PRO A 455 -24.65 7.79 -13.35
N ASP A 456 -24.28 8.63 -12.38
CA ASP A 456 -23.14 9.55 -12.51
C ASP A 456 -21.79 8.83 -12.44
N HIS A 457 -21.73 7.67 -11.78
CA HIS A 457 -20.53 6.83 -11.70
C HIS A 457 -20.85 5.33 -11.59
N VAL A 458 -19.95 4.48 -12.08
CA VAL A 458 -20.05 3.02 -11.98
C VAL A 458 -18.90 2.45 -11.17
N PHE A 459 -19.21 1.61 -10.19
CA PHE A 459 -18.21 0.75 -9.54
C PHE A 459 -18.28 -0.67 -10.08
N THR A 460 -17.15 -1.36 -10.10
CA THR A 460 -17.04 -2.77 -10.47
C THR A 460 -15.93 -3.46 -9.67
N LEU A 461 -15.82 -4.79 -9.73
CA LEU A 461 -14.98 -5.54 -8.78
C LEU A 461 -13.56 -5.84 -9.28
N ALA A 462 -13.29 -5.72 -10.57
CA ALA A 462 -12.02 -6.18 -11.15
C ALA A 462 -11.70 -5.47 -12.47
N GLU A 463 -10.43 -5.50 -12.88
CA GLU A 463 -9.99 -4.95 -14.17
C GLU A 463 -10.74 -5.62 -15.32
N VAL A 464 -10.84 -6.95 -15.31
CA VAL A 464 -11.57 -7.69 -16.35
C VAL A 464 -13.04 -7.29 -16.46
N MET A 465 -13.69 -6.91 -15.35
CA MET A 465 -15.07 -6.44 -15.36
C MET A 465 -15.18 -5.01 -15.87
N ARG A 466 -14.26 -4.13 -15.46
CA ARG A 466 -14.21 -2.74 -15.92
C ARG A 466 -14.04 -2.71 -17.43
N ASP A 467 -13.07 -3.44 -17.94
CA ASP A 467 -12.75 -3.46 -19.37
C ASP A 467 -13.95 -4.01 -20.16
N HIS A 468 -14.63 -5.05 -19.65
CA HIS A 468 -15.86 -5.53 -20.26
C HIS A 468 -17.00 -4.48 -20.26
N ILE A 469 -17.18 -3.74 -19.16
CA ILE A 469 -18.19 -2.66 -19.07
C ILE A 469 -17.88 -1.56 -20.10
N LEU A 470 -16.63 -1.13 -20.20
CA LEU A 470 -16.21 -0.10 -21.16
C LEU A 470 -16.42 -0.58 -22.60
N ASP A 471 -15.99 -1.78 -22.93
CA ASP A 471 -16.14 -2.38 -24.26
C ASP A 471 -17.63 -2.52 -24.66
N SER A 472 -18.46 -3.03 -23.75
CA SER A 472 -19.90 -3.23 -23.99
C SER A 472 -20.69 -1.92 -24.08
N SER A 473 -20.18 -0.83 -23.51
CA SER A 473 -20.80 0.49 -23.61
C SER A 473 -20.63 1.15 -24.98
N HIS A 474 -19.75 0.64 -25.83
CA HIS A 474 -19.42 1.22 -27.14
C HIS A 474 -19.06 2.71 -27.08
N GLY A 475 -18.34 3.12 -26.03
CA GLY A 475 -17.96 4.52 -25.78
C GLY A 475 -19.02 5.36 -25.05
N GLY A 476 -20.14 4.74 -24.63
CA GLY A 476 -21.17 5.40 -23.83
C GLY A 476 -20.75 5.71 -22.39
N ILE A 477 -19.72 5.03 -21.86
CA ILE A 477 -19.14 5.29 -20.54
C ILE A 477 -17.65 5.60 -20.71
N GLY A 478 -17.21 6.75 -20.19
CA GLY A 478 -15.79 7.09 -20.12
C GLY A 478 -15.05 6.31 -19.04
N ALA A 479 -13.76 6.05 -19.23
CA ALA A 479 -12.93 5.32 -18.26
C ALA A 479 -12.93 5.98 -16.87
N ASP A 480 -12.93 7.31 -16.81
CA ASP A 480 -12.96 8.09 -15.55
C ASP A 480 -14.30 7.99 -14.77
N ASN A 481 -15.32 7.36 -15.38
CA ASN A 481 -16.63 7.10 -14.80
C ASN A 481 -16.80 5.62 -14.38
N VAL A 482 -15.76 4.80 -14.48
CA VAL A 482 -15.76 3.41 -14.00
C VAL A 482 -14.57 3.16 -13.07
N SER A 483 -14.86 2.94 -11.80
CA SER A 483 -13.86 2.66 -10.76
C SER A 483 -13.90 1.21 -10.31
N ILE A 484 -12.75 0.69 -9.88
CA ILE A 484 -12.63 -0.67 -9.35
C ILE A 484 -12.64 -0.62 -7.83
N VAL A 485 -13.60 -1.32 -7.22
CA VAL A 485 -13.63 -1.59 -5.79
C VAL A 485 -13.66 -3.10 -5.59
N PRO A 486 -12.50 -3.73 -5.36
CA PRO A 486 -12.37 -5.17 -5.38
C PRO A 486 -13.12 -5.86 -4.24
N ASN A 487 -13.28 -7.18 -4.34
CA ASN A 487 -13.67 -7.99 -3.20
C ASN A 487 -12.61 -7.90 -2.11
N ALA A 488 -13.08 -7.87 -0.86
CA ALA A 488 -12.25 -7.66 0.31
C ALA A 488 -12.75 -8.53 1.47
N VAL A 489 -11.96 -8.61 2.52
CA VAL A 489 -12.28 -9.34 3.74
C VAL A 489 -11.78 -8.55 4.94
N ASP A 490 -12.52 -8.65 6.04
CA ASP A 490 -12.08 -8.08 7.31
C ASP A 490 -11.18 -9.11 8.00
N SER A 491 -9.86 -8.89 7.99
CA SER A 491 -8.91 -9.83 8.57
C SER A 491 -9.01 -9.98 10.09
N ALA A 492 -9.68 -9.06 10.79
CA ALA A 492 -10.00 -9.24 12.20
C ALA A 492 -11.12 -10.30 12.38
N ASN A 493 -12.07 -10.34 11.44
CA ASN A 493 -13.15 -11.34 11.43
C ASN A 493 -12.71 -12.66 10.76
N PHE A 494 -11.70 -12.63 9.89
CA PHE A 494 -11.09 -13.81 9.27
C PHE A 494 -9.59 -13.88 9.60
N PRO A 495 -9.22 -14.03 10.89
CA PRO A 495 -7.82 -14.10 11.27
C PRO A 495 -7.23 -15.44 10.85
N VAL A 496 -5.89 -15.54 10.87
CA VAL A 496 -5.21 -16.80 10.60
C VAL A 496 -5.74 -17.88 11.56
N GLN A 497 -6.23 -19.00 11.03
CA GLN A 497 -6.83 -20.06 11.86
C GLN A 497 -5.90 -21.25 11.98
N GLU A 498 -5.74 -21.71 13.21
CA GLU A 498 -5.25 -23.05 13.53
C GLU A 498 -6.36 -24.10 13.30
N ALA A 499 -5.96 -25.36 13.13
CA ALA A 499 -6.90 -26.45 12.94
C ALA A 499 -7.72 -26.76 14.21
N ASP A 500 -9.05 -26.70 14.11
CA ASP A 500 -9.98 -27.11 15.18
C ASP A 500 -10.02 -28.65 15.28
N ARG A 501 -9.15 -29.22 16.11
CA ARG A 501 -9.05 -30.67 16.31
C ARG A 501 -10.34 -31.31 16.84
N ALA A 502 -11.15 -30.55 17.59
CA ALA A 502 -12.42 -31.07 18.11
C ALA A 502 -13.43 -31.22 16.98
N LEU A 503 -13.55 -30.21 16.11
CA LEU A 503 -14.39 -30.28 14.92
C LEU A 503 -13.93 -31.36 13.95
N ALA A 504 -12.61 -31.50 13.74
CA ALA A 504 -12.04 -32.56 12.89
C ALA A 504 -12.47 -33.95 13.38
N THR A 505 -12.46 -34.18 14.70
CA THR A 505 -12.90 -35.43 15.32
C THR A 505 -14.42 -35.62 15.20
N GLU A 506 -15.20 -34.56 15.39
CA GLU A 506 -16.67 -34.56 15.30
C GLU A 506 -17.15 -34.96 13.90
N ILE A 507 -16.55 -34.42 12.85
CA ILE A 507 -16.92 -34.72 11.46
C ILE A 507 -16.17 -35.93 10.89
N GLY A 508 -15.26 -36.54 11.67
CA GLY A 508 -14.59 -37.79 11.34
C GLY A 508 -13.45 -37.67 10.31
N LEU A 509 -12.72 -36.56 10.29
CA LEU A 509 -11.54 -36.42 9.43
C LEU A 509 -10.38 -37.34 9.90
N PRO A 510 -9.62 -37.97 8.99
CA PRO A 510 -8.52 -38.85 9.37
C PRO A 510 -7.36 -38.05 10.00
N GLU A 511 -6.80 -38.54 11.10
CA GLU A 511 -5.66 -37.91 11.76
C GLU A 511 -4.42 -37.92 10.84
N GLY A 512 -3.75 -36.77 10.70
CA GLY A 512 -2.55 -36.63 9.88
C GLY A 512 -2.78 -36.57 8.37
N ALA A 513 -4.04 -36.54 7.90
CA ALA A 513 -4.35 -36.31 6.50
C ALA A 513 -4.24 -34.83 6.12
N VAL A 514 -3.79 -34.55 4.90
CA VAL A 514 -3.87 -33.21 4.31
C VAL A 514 -5.29 -33.00 3.80
N VAL A 515 -5.92 -31.92 4.24
CA VAL A 515 -7.31 -31.59 3.94
C VAL A 515 -7.37 -30.67 2.73
N VAL A 516 -7.90 -31.18 1.63
CA VAL A 516 -8.30 -30.37 0.46
C VAL A 516 -9.71 -29.88 0.71
N GLY A 517 -9.98 -28.59 0.50
CA GLY A 517 -11.23 -27.97 0.93
C GLY A 517 -11.87 -27.01 -0.05
N TYR A 518 -13.20 -26.92 0.04
CA TYR A 518 -14.03 -25.92 -0.65
C TYR A 518 -15.14 -25.44 0.29
N ILE A 519 -15.31 -24.12 0.40
CA ILE A 519 -16.39 -23.50 1.19
C ILE A 519 -17.13 -22.50 0.30
N SER A 520 -18.35 -22.85 -0.16
CA SER A 520 -19.20 -21.94 -0.95
C SER A 520 -20.55 -22.55 -1.33
N SER A 521 -21.35 -21.79 -2.09
CA SER A 521 -22.49 -22.34 -2.84
C SER A 521 -22.04 -23.45 -3.80
N ILE A 522 -22.80 -24.54 -3.82
CA ILE A 522 -22.51 -25.74 -4.61
C ILE A 522 -23.34 -25.71 -5.90
N VAL A 523 -22.76 -25.13 -6.96
CA VAL A 523 -23.38 -24.94 -8.29
C VAL A 523 -22.44 -25.43 -9.40
N GLU A 524 -22.98 -25.84 -10.54
CA GLU A 524 -22.20 -26.57 -11.57
C GLU A 524 -20.99 -25.79 -12.14
N TYR A 525 -21.14 -24.49 -12.40
CA TYR A 525 -20.07 -23.68 -13.00
C TYR A 525 -18.87 -23.45 -12.05
N GLU A 526 -19.05 -23.71 -10.75
CA GLU A 526 -17.96 -23.66 -9.77
C GLU A 526 -16.99 -24.85 -9.90
N GLY A 527 -17.34 -25.89 -10.68
CA GLY A 527 -16.43 -26.96 -11.08
C GLY A 527 -16.00 -27.91 -9.97
N ILE A 528 -16.84 -28.09 -8.95
CA ILE A 528 -16.56 -28.96 -7.80
C ILE A 528 -16.40 -30.43 -8.21
N ASP A 529 -17.01 -30.85 -9.33
CA ASP A 529 -16.77 -32.15 -9.95
C ASP A 529 -15.32 -32.32 -10.41
N THR A 530 -14.72 -31.29 -11.03
CA THR A 530 -13.29 -31.27 -11.38
C THR A 530 -12.39 -31.37 -10.15
N LEU A 531 -12.79 -30.75 -9.04
CA LEU A 531 -12.10 -30.88 -7.75
C LEU A 531 -12.18 -32.30 -7.19
N ILE A 532 -13.35 -32.92 -7.20
CA ILE A 532 -13.53 -34.30 -6.74
C ILE A 532 -12.68 -35.27 -7.58
N ASP A 533 -12.70 -35.13 -8.91
CA ASP A 533 -11.91 -35.96 -9.82
C ASP A 533 -10.41 -35.74 -9.64
N GLY A 534 -9.96 -34.47 -9.54
CA GLY A 534 -8.56 -34.14 -9.28
C GLY A 534 -8.08 -34.65 -7.92
N TYR A 535 -8.92 -34.55 -6.89
CA TYR A 535 -8.63 -35.09 -5.56
C TYR A 535 -8.45 -36.61 -5.60
N HIS A 536 -9.34 -37.32 -6.30
CA HIS A 536 -9.25 -38.77 -6.46
C HIS A 536 -7.94 -39.20 -7.13
N LEU A 537 -7.52 -38.46 -8.18
CA LEU A 537 -6.25 -38.70 -8.86
C LEU A 537 -5.04 -38.40 -7.97
N ALA A 538 -5.06 -37.29 -7.22
CA ALA A 538 -3.99 -36.93 -6.29
C ALA A 538 -3.86 -37.94 -5.13
N ALA A 539 -4.98 -38.41 -4.58
CA ALA A 539 -5.00 -39.43 -3.52
C ALA A 539 -4.43 -40.77 -3.98
N ALA A 540 -4.56 -41.11 -5.26
CA ALA A 540 -3.95 -42.30 -5.85
C ALA A 540 -2.43 -42.15 -6.10
N GLN A 541 -1.91 -40.92 -6.18
CA GLN A 541 -0.52 -40.61 -6.50
C GLN A 541 0.33 -40.26 -5.28
N SER A 542 -0.27 -39.69 -4.23
CA SER A 542 0.45 -39.28 -3.03
C SER A 542 0.58 -40.42 -2.01
N SER A 543 1.70 -40.44 -1.30
CA SER A 543 1.92 -41.33 -0.14
C SER A 543 1.37 -40.75 1.17
N THR A 544 1.03 -39.46 1.18
CA THR A 544 0.43 -38.75 2.30
C THR A 544 -1.09 -38.97 2.31
N PRO A 545 -1.72 -39.34 3.43
CA PRO A 545 -3.17 -39.47 3.50
C PRO A 545 -3.87 -38.15 3.12
N LEU A 546 -4.94 -38.21 2.34
CA LEU A 546 -5.73 -37.05 1.92
C LEU A 546 -7.20 -37.23 2.28
N CYS A 547 -7.89 -36.11 2.51
CA CYS A 547 -9.35 -36.07 2.52
C CYS A 547 -9.87 -34.79 1.84
N LEU A 548 -11.09 -34.86 1.31
CA LEU A 548 -11.77 -33.75 0.66
C LEU A 548 -12.94 -33.26 1.52
N LEU A 549 -12.89 -32.00 1.97
CA LEU A 549 -13.91 -31.34 2.77
C LEU A 549 -14.71 -30.34 1.94
N LEU A 550 -16.01 -30.60 1.74
CA LEU A 550 -16.92 -29.77 0.96
C LEU A 550 -17.99 -29.17 1.89
N VAL A 551 -17.88 -27.86 2.13
CA VAL A 551 -18.78 -27.10 3.00
C VAL A 551 -19.66 -26.17 2.18
N GLY A 552 -20.96 -26.26 2.39
CA GLY A 552 -21.95 -25.47 1.69
C GLY A 552 -23.07 -26.30 1.10
N ASP A 553 -23.94 -25.61 0.37
CA ASP A 553 -25.19 -26.17 -0.14
C ASP A 553 -25.52 -25.57 -1.51
N GLY A 554 -26.38 -26.23 -2.28
CA GLY A 554 -26.79 -25.80 -3.60
C GLY A 554 -27.45 -26.90 -4.43
N ASP A 555 -28.00 -26.50 -5.57
CA ASP A 555 -28.76 -27.38 -6.46
C ASP A 555 -27.92 -28.50 -7.08
N TYR A 556 -26.59 -28.37 -7.08
CA TYR A 556 -25.68 -29.38 -7.63
C TYR A 556 -25.17 -30.39 -6.58
N LEU A 557 -25.46 -30.21 -5.29
CA LEU A 557 -24.93 -31.04 -4.20
C LEU A 557 -25.25 -32.53 -4.35
N GLU A 558 -26.52 -32.88 -4.61
CA GLU A 558 -26.92 -34.28 -4.76
C GLU A 558 -26.29 -34.95 -5.98
N THR A 559 -26.08 -34.20 -7.06
CA THR A 559 -25.36 -34.69 -8.25
C THR A 559 -23.91 -35.06 -7.91
N LEU A 560 -23.24 -34.25 -7.09
CA LEU A 560 -21.85 -34.50 -6.65
C LEU A 560 -21.77 -35.71 -5.70
N LYS A 561 -22.70 -35.86 -4.76
CA LYS A 561 -22.76 -37.06 -3.90
C LYS A 561 -22.91 -38.33 -4.72
N GLN A 562 -23.83 -38.32 -5.70
CA GLN A 562 -24.00 -39.44 -6.63
C GLN A 562 -22.76 -39.68 -7.49
N HIS A 563 -22.00 -38.63 -7.83
CA HIS A 563 -20.75 -38.75 -8.59
C HIS A 563 -19.67 -39.47 -7.78
N VAL A 564 -19.49 -39.09 -6.51
CA VAL A 564 -18.59 -39.74 -5.54
C VAL A 564 -18.94 -41.22 -5.36
N GLU A 565 -20.22 -41.53 -5.14
CA GLU A 565 -20.70 -42.91 -4.95
C GLU A 565 -20.48 -43.76 -6.22
N ARG A 566 -20.82 -43.23 -7.41
CA ARG A 566 -20.65 -43.94 -8.69
C ARG A 566 -19.20 -44.28 -9.02
N HIS A 567 -18.25 -43.44 -8.62
CA HIS A 567 -16.83 -43.62 -8.90
C HIS A 567 -16.06 -44.27 -7.74
N GLY A 568 -16.73 -44.57 -6.61
CA GLY A 568 -16.10 -45.20 -5.45
C GLY A 568 -15.01 -44.34 -4.81
N ILE A 569 -15.21 -43.02 -4.77
CA ILE A 569 -14.22 -42.07 -4.24
C ILE A 569 -14.36 -42.02 -2.71
N GLU A 570 -13.30 -42.36 -1.99
CA GLU A 570 -13.27 -42.41 -0.52
C GLU A 570 -12.80 -41.10 0.13
N ASN A 571 -13.08 -40.92 1.42
CA ASN A 571 -12.68 -39.77 2.25
C ASN A 571 -13.17 -38.40 1.71
N VAL A 572 -14.38 -38.35 1.16
CA VAL A 572 -15.06 -37.11 0.76
C VAL A 572 -16.16 -36.78 1.76
N TYR A 573 -16.09 -35.60 2.37
CA TYR A 573 -16.95 -35.16 3.47
C TYR A 573 -17.82 -33.99 3.02
N PHE A 574 -19.14 -34.19 3.00
CA PHE A 574 -20.11 -33.15 2.70
C PHE A 574 -20.78 -32.71 4.01
N THR A 575 -20.61 -31.46 4.41
CA THR A 575 -21.21 -30.94 5.67
C THR A 575 -22.60 -30.34 5.43
N GLY A 576 -22.91 -29.95 4.20
CA GLY A 576 -24.09 -29.14 3.89
C GLY A 576 -23.92 -27.69 4.33
N ARG A 577 -25.04 -26.97 4.50
CA ARG A 577 -25.03 -25.60 5.02
C ARG A 577 -24.64 -25.61 6.50
N VAL A 578 -23.67 -24.79 6.88
CA VAL A 578 -23.23 -24.58 8.27
C VAL A 578 -23.61 -23.17 8.75
N PRO A 579 -23.81 -22.96 10.07
CA PRO A 579 -23.96 -21.62 10.63
C PRO A 579 -22.77 -20.72 10.28
N HIS A 580 -23.02 -19.43 10.05
CA HIS A 580 -21.97 -18.51 9.60
C HIS A 580 -20.84 -18.36 10.63
N GLU A 581 -21.19 -18.36 11.92
CA GLU A 581 -20.25 -18.32 13.04
C GLU A 581 -19.29 -19.52 13.09
N ASP A 582 -19.66 -20.67 12.50
CA ASP A 582 -18.81 -21.86 12.44
C ASP A 582 -17.88 -21.88 11.22
N VAL A 583 -18.08 -21.03 10.21
CA VAL A 583 -17.33 -21.07 8.94
C VAL A 583 -15.82 -20.97 9.14
N LEU A 584 -15.36 -20.15 10.09
CA LEU A 584 -13.92 -20.01 10.41
C LEU A 584 -13.31 -21.33 10.91
N ARG A 585 -14.07 -22.09 11.70
CA ARG A 585 -13.62 -23.39 12.24
C ARG A 585 -13.36 -24.37 11.10
N TYR A 586 -14.21 -24.36 10.08
CA TYR A 586 -14.02 -25.17 8.87
C TYR A 586 -12.84 -24.70 8.01
N TYR A 587 -12.63 -23.38 7.86
CA TYR A 587 -11.42 -22.87 7.19
C TYR A 587 -10.13 -23.32 7.90
N GLY A 588 -10.12 -23.37 9.24
CA GLY A 588 -8.99 -23.86 10.02
C GLY A 588 -8.63 -25.32 9.75
N LEU A 589 -9.58 -26.15 9.30
CA LEU A 589 -9.33 -27.54 8.94
C LEU A 589 -8.65 -27.71 7.58
N ILE A 590 -8.67 -26.71 6.70
CA ILE A 590 -8.27 -26.85 5.31
C ILE A 590 -6.80 -26.47 5.13
N ASP A 591 -6.01 -27.38 4.56
CA ASP A 591 -4.61 -27.13 4.15
C ASP A 591 -4.54 -26.52 2.75
N LEU A 592 -5.32 -27.08 1.81
CA LEU A 592 -5.37 -26.70 0.41
C LEU A 592 -6.79 -26.26 0.04
N PHE A 593 -6.99 -24.96 -0.16
CA PHE A 593 -8.29 -24.42 -0.58
C PHE A 593 -8.34 -24.27 -2.11
N VAL A 594 -9.24 -24.98 -2.77
CA VAL A 594 -9.30 -24.99 -4.25
C VAL A 594 -10.49 -24.18 -4.74
N VAL A 595 -10.29 -23.35 -5.76
CA VAL A 595 -11.37 -22.66 -6.49
C VAL A 595 -11.41 -23.17 -7.94
N PRO A 596 -12.18 -24.24 -8.23
CA PRO A 596 -12.01 -25.06 -9.43
C PRO A 596 -12.93 -24.65 -10.59
N ARG A 597 -13.14 -23.34 -10.81
CA ARG A 597 -14.14 -22.85 -11.76
C ARG A 597 -13.90 -23.37 -13.19
N LYS A 598 -15.01 -23.71 -13.87
CA LYS A 598 -14.99 -24.12 -15.29
C LYS A 598 -14.87 -22.91 -16.21
N LYS A 599 -14.31 -23.10 -17.40
CA LYS A 599 -14.33 -22.06 -18.45
C LYS A 599 -15.77 -21.73 -18.82
N SER A 600 -16.17 -20.53 -18.47
CA SER A 600 -17.48 -19.96 -18.75
C SER A 600 -17.35 -18.46 -18.70
N ARG A 601 -18.18 -17.75 -19.44
CA ARG A 601 -18.11 -16.28 -19.50
C ARG A 601 -18.30 -15.63 -18.12
N VAL A 602 -19.13 -16.20 -17.27
CA VAL A 602 -19.29 -15.76 -15.86
C VAL A 602 -18.00 -15.92 -15.07
N ALA A 603 -17.34 -17.08 -15.18
CA ALA A 603 -16.10 -17.35 -14.44
C ALA A 603 -14.92 -16.51 -14.94
N ASP A 604 -14.89 -16.19 -16.24
CA ASP A 604 -13.86 -15.34 -16.83
C ASP A 604 -14.02 -13.87 -16.44
N LEU A 605 -15.24 -13.41 -16.21
CA LEU A 605 -15.53 -12.00 -15.92
C LEU A 605 -15.66 -11.69 -14.42
N VAL A 606 -16.29 -12.54 -13.62
CA VAL A 606 -16.72 -12.16 -12.26
C VAL A 606 -15.81 -12.76 -11.18
N THR A 607 -15.20 -11.90 -10.35
CA THR A 607 -14.35 -12.34 -9.24
C THR A 607 -15.18 -12.89 -8.06
N PRO A 608 -14.84 -14.08 -7.51
CA PRO A 608 -15.48 -14.58 -6.30
C PRO A 608 -14.89 -13.98 -5.02
N LEU A 609 -15.65 -14.02 -3.92
CA LEU A 609 -15.20 -13.59 -2.59
C LEU A 609 -14.33 -14.65 -1.88
N LYS A 610 -14.64 -15.94 -2.11
CA LYS A 610 -14.03 -17.09 -1.43
C LYS A 610 -12.49 -17.18 -1.43
N PRO A 611 -11.74 -16.71 -2.46
CA PRO A 611 -10.28 -16.74 -2.38
C PRO A 611 -9.74 -15.82 -1.28
N PHE A 612 -10.39 -14.66 -1.05
CA PHE A 612 -9.93 -13.69 -0.07
C PHE A 612 -10.16 -14.16 1.36
N GLU A 613 -11.29 -14.83 1.62
CA GLU A 613 -11.54 -15.50 2.89
C GLU A 613 -10.52 -16.62 3.13
N ALA A 614 -10.21 -17.46 2.13
CA ALA A 614 -9.18 -18.49 2.27
C ALA A 614 -7.78 -17.87 2.53
N PHE A 615 -7.41 -16.84 1.78
CA PHE A 615 -6.16 -16.11 1.92
C PHE A 615 -5.99 -15.48 3.30
N SER A 616 -6.94 -14.65 3.76
CA SER A 616 -6.87 -13.94 5.06
C SER A 616 -6.60 -14.87 6.22
N THR A 617 -7.10 -16.08 6.04
CA THR A 617 -7.27 -17.07 7.07
C THR A 617 -6.04 -18.00 7.05
N GLY A 618 -5.16 -17.92 6.05
CA GLY A 618 -3.81 -18.53 6.02
C GLY A 618 -3.70 -19.80 5.17
N ARG A 619 -4.69 -20.06 4.30
CA ARG A 619 -4.74 -21.26 3.47
C ARG A 619 -3.86 -21.13 2.23
N CYS A 620 -3.23 -22.22 1.83
CA CYS A 620 -2.64 -22.34 0.50
C CYS A 620 -3.78 -22.49 -0.52
N VAL A 621 -3.87 -21.57 -1.47
CA VAL A 621 -4.98 -21.52 -2.42
C VAL A 621 -4.55 -21.97 -3.82
N ILE A 622 -5.39 -22.78 -4.45
CA ILE A 622 -5.22 -23.23 -5.85
C ILE A 622 -6.39 -22.67 -6.68
N LEU A 623 -6.08 -21.99 -7.79
CA LEU A 623 -7.07 -21.34 -8.64
C LEU A 623 -7.09 -21.94 -10.06
N SER A 624 -8.27 -22.10 -10.66
CA SER A 624 -8.38 -22.43 -12.08
C SER A 624 -7.97 -21.24 -12.98
N ASP A 625 -7.46 -21.49 -14.17
CA ASP A 625 -6.96 -20.49 -15.15
C ASP A 625 -8.04 -19.67 -15.90
N VAL A 626 -9.12 -19.29 -15.21
CA VAL A 626 -10.16 -18.37 -15.73
C VAL A 626 -9.77 -16.91 -15.49
N GLY A 627 -10.19 -16.01 -16.38
CA GLY A 627 -9.75 -14.61 -16.42
C GLY A 627 -9.77 -13.90 -15.05
N ALA A 628 -10.92 -13.91 -14.37
CA ALA A 628 -11.11 -13.26 -13.07
C ALA A 628 -10.23 -13.84 -11.96
N LEU A 629 -9.91 -15.14 -11.98
CA LEU A 629 -9.03 -15.76 -10.99
C LEU A 629 -7.55 -15.55 -11.32
N GLN A 630 -7.19 -15.47 -12.61
CA GLN A 630 -5.83 -15.14 -13.04
C GLN A 630 -5.44 -13.70 -12.65
N GLU A 631 -6.39 -12.77 -12.63
CA GLU A 631 -6.15 -11.44 -12.08
C GLU A 631 -5.75 -11.50 -10.60
N ILE A 632 -6.48 -12.28 -9.79
CA ILE A 632 -6.16 -12.51 -8.37
C ILE A 632 -4.80 -13.21 -8.21
N ALA A 633 -4.51 -14.21 -9.06
CA ALA A 633 -3.24 -14.92 -9.03
C ALA A 633 -2.06 -14.00 -9.32
N ARG A 634 -2.15 -13.20 -10.38
CA ARG A 634 -1.12 -12.22 -10.77
C ARG A 634 -0.89 -11.17 -9.68
N GLN A 635 -1.96 -10.62 -9.12
CA GLN A 635 -1.86 -9.55 -8.13
C GLN A 635 -1.32 -10.04 -6.77
N SER A 636 -1.70 -11.26 -6.36
CA SER A 636 -1.26 -11.83 -5.08
C SER A 636 0.14 -12.46 -5.14
N GLY A 637 0.51 -13.07 -6.27
CA GLY A 637 1.75 -13.84 -6.39
C GLY A 637 1.85 -15.01 -5.40
N ALA A 638 0.73 -15.44 -4.81
CA ALA A 638 0.67 -16.33 -3.64
C ALA A 638 -0.25 -17.55 -3.86
N VAL A 639 -0.43 -17.97 -5.12
CA VAL A 639 -1.26 -19.12 -5.48
C VAL A 639 -0.59 -19.99 -6.53
N GLU A 640 -1.00 -21.25 -6.57
CA GLU A 640 -0.80 -22.08 -7.75
C GLU A 640 -2.04 -22.04 -8.65
N SER A 641 -1.81 -22.12 -9.96
CA SER A 641 -2.88 -22.18 -10.96
C SER A 641 -2.93 -23.53 -11.65
N PHE A 642 -4.11 -23.94 -12.10
CA PHE A 642 -4.31 -25.12 -12.94
C PHE A 642 -5.28 -24.82 -14.09
N ARG A 643 -5.21 -25.60 -15.16
CA ARG A 643 -6.07 -25.48 -16.33
C ARG A 643 -7.52 -25.79 -15.97
N ALA A 644 -8.41 -24.82 -16.15
CA ALA A 644 -9.83 -24.94 -15.84
C ALA A 644 -10.47 -26.16 -16.51
N GLY A 645 -11.19 -26.95 -15.73
CA GLY A 645 -11.82 -28.22 -16.16
C GLY A 645 -10.88 -29.42 -16.29
N SER A 646 -9.59 -29.28 -15.96
CA SER A 646 -8.59 -30.36 -16.10
C SER A 646 -8.28 -31.02 -14.75
N ALA A 647 -8.93 -32.15 -14.46
CA ALA A 647 -8.70 -32.92 -13.23
C ALA A 647 -7.24 -33.40 -13.09
N ASP A 648 -6.60 -33.81 -14.19
CA ASP A 648 -5.20 -34.24 -14.20
C ASP A 648 -4.23 -33.13 -13.79
N ASP A 649 -4.48 -31.91 -14.24
CA ASP A 649 -3.62 -30.76 -13.97
C ASP A 649 -3.80 -30.28 -12.53
N LEU A 650 -5.06 -30.27 -12.05
CA LEU A 650 -5.36 -30.03 -10.65
C LEU A 650 -4.69 -31.07 -9.74
N ALA A 651 -4.73 -32.35 -10.12
CA ALA A 651 -4.10 -33.44 -9.36
C ALA A 651 -2.58 -33.26 -9.27
N ALA A 652 -1.92 -32.89 -10.38
CA ALA A 652 -0.49 -32.61 -10.40
C ALA A 652 -0.13 -31.43 -9.49
N THR A 653 -0.89 -30.32 -9.57
CA THR A 653 -0.70 -29.14 -8.72
C THR A 653 -0.92 -29.44 -7.24
N MET A 654 -1.98 -30.18 -6.90
CA MET A 654 -2.23 -30.62 -5.52
C MET A 654 -1.10 -31.51 -5.01
N THR A 655 -0.67 -32.52 -5.79
CA THR A 655 0.39 -33.45 -5.38
C THR A 655 1.70 -32.71 -5.11
N ALA A 656 2.08 -31.78 -5.99
CA ALA A 656 3.28 -30.95 -5.80
C ALA A 656 3.24 -30.15 -4.49
N LEU A 657 2.07 -29.63 -4.11
CA LEU A 657 1.89 -28.91 -2.86
C LEU A 657 1.78 -29.86 -1.66
N ILE A 658 1.12 -31.01 -1.77
CA ILE A 658 1.03 -32.04 -0.71
C ILE A 658 2.42 -32.53 -0.31
N ASP A 659 3.30 -32.72 -1.29
CA ASP A 659 4.66 -33.23 -1.08
C ASP A 659 5.65 -32.14 -0.60
N ASP A 660 5.26 -30.86 -0.61
CA ASP A 660 6.07 -29.72 -0.14
C ASP A 660 5.33 -28.86 0.91
N PRO A 661 5.31 -29.28 2.19
CA PRO A 661 4.67 -28.51 3.28
C PRO A 661 5.24 -27.11 3.47
N ALA A 662 6.54 -26.91 3.21
CA ALA A 662 7.19 -25.61 3.36
C ALA A 662 6.67 -24.62 2.32
N ARG A 663 6.51 -25.05 1.06
CA ARG A 663 5.88 -24.23 0.02
C ARG A 663 4.42 -23.92 0.32
N ARG A 664 3.64 -24.89 0.83
CA ARG A 664 2.24 -24.62 1.24
C ARG A 664 2.17 -23.52 2.30
N GLN A 665 3.03 -23.62 3.32
CA GLN A 665 3.08 -22.63 4.39
C GLN A 665 3.49 -21.25 3.85
N ASP A 666 4.54 -21.17 3.04
CA ASP A 666 4.99 -19.91 2.42
C ASP A 666 3.90 -19.25 1.57
N LEU A 667 3.17 -20.03 0.74
CA LEU A 667 2.05 -19.51 -0.06
C LEU A 667 0.90 -19.02 0.83
N GLY A 668 0.52 -19.78 1.87
CA GLY A 668 -0.53 -19.37 2.80
C GLY A 668 -0.18 -18.08 3.57
N GLU A 669 1.06 -17.94 4.01
CA GLU A 669 1.53 -16.74 4.69
C GLU A 669 1.60 -15.53 3.75
N LYS A 670 2.12 -15.71 2.51
CA LYS A 670 2.14 -14.66 1.48
C LYS A 670 0.73 -14.19 1.13
N ALA A 671 -0.19 -15.13 0.95
CA ALA A 671 -1.59 -14.85 0.67
C ALA A 671 -2.26 -14.05 1.79
N ALA A 672 -2.07 -14.47 3.05
CA ALA A 672 -2.62 -13.79 4.21
C ALA A 672 -2.06 -12.37 4.36
N ARG A 673 -0.75 -12.19 4.15
CA ARG A 673 -0.11 -10.87 4.11
C ARG A 673 -0.70 -9.98 3.01
N TRP A 674 -0.76 -10.50 1.78
CA TRP A 674 -1.27 -9.74 0.64
C TRP A 674 -2.70 -9.26 0.86
N VAL A 675 -3.59 -10.12 1.34
CA VAL A 675 -4.98 -9.76 1.62
C VAL A 675 -5.11 -8.71 2.71
N ARG A 676 -4.39 -8.84 3.82
CA ARG A 676 -4.39 -7.83 4.90
C ARG A 676 -4.00 -6.43 4.41
N ASN A 677 -3.11 -6.35 3.43
CA ASN A 677 -2.56 -5.07 2.96
C ASN A 677 -3.31 -4.52 1.72
N HIS A 678 -3.97 -5.36 0.94
CA HIS A 678 -4.54 -4.96 -0.37
C HIS A 678 -6.02 -5.21 -0.54
N ARG A 679 -6.64 -6.01 0.33
CA ARG A 679 -8.01 -6.52 0.15
C ARG A 679 -8.82 -6.42 1.45
N SER A 680 -8.77 -5.25 2.11
CA SER A 680 -9.63 -4.91 3.25
C SER A 680 -10.77 -3.96 2.85
N TRP A 681 -11.90 -4.04 3.57
CA TRP A 681 -13.02 -3.13 3.35
C TRP A 681 -12.65 -1.68 3.65
N ASP A 682 -11.80 -1.46 4.65
CA ASP A 682 -11.25 -0.15 4.98
C ASP A 682 -10.38 0.43 3.86
N ARG A 683 -9.71 -0.40 3.06
CA ARG A 683 -8.95 0.09 1.90
C ARG A 683 -9.85 0.46 0.74
N ASN A 684 -10.92 -0.32 0.52
CA ASN A 684 -11.94 0.00 -0.48
C ASN A 684 -12.61 1.36 -0.22
N MET A 685 -12.64 1.81 1.05
CA MET A 685 -13.15 3.11 1.43
C MET A 685 -12.46 4.28 0.73
N ASN A 686 -11.16 4.17 0.44
CA ASN A 686 -10.43 5.24 -0.20
C ASN A 686 -11.05 5.57 -1.57
N GLU A 687 -11.33 4.54 -2.37
CA GLU A 687 -11.91 4.71 -3.71
C GLU A 687 -13.39 5.12 -3.65
N TYR A 688 -14.17 4.58 -2.72
CA TYR A 688 -15.55 5.04 -2.49
C TYR A 688 -15.57 6.53 -2.12
N TYR A 689 -14.80 6.93 -1.12
CA TYR A 689 -14.76 8.31 -0.63
C TYR A 689 -14.28 9.28 -1.70
N ARG A 690 -13.23 8.94 -2.45
CA ARG A 690 -12.73 9.76 -3.56
C ARG A 690 -13.82 10.08 -4.58
N ILE A 691 -14.62 9.08 -4.95
CA ILE A 691 -15.74 9.26 -5.88
C ILE A 691 -16.91 10.00 -5.24
N TYR A 692 -17.29 9.70 -3.99
CA TYR A 692 -18.34 10.44 -3.29
C TYR A 692 -17.99 11.93 -3.20
N ARG A 693 -16.75 12.28 -2.87
CA ARG A 693 -16.24 13.66 -2.89
C ARG A 693 -16.30 14.28 -4.28
N LYS A 694 -15.87 13.55 -5.32
CA LYS A 694 -15.98 13.99 -6.72
C LYS A 694 -17.43 14.32 -7.11
N LEU A 695 -18.40 13.62 -6.52
CA LEU A 695 -19.83 13.78 -6.76
C LEU A 695 -20.50 14.82 -5.84
N GLY A 696 -19.77 15.48 -4.93
CA GLY A 696 -20.29 16.57 -4.11
C GLY A 696 -20.64 16.21 -2.65
N PHE A 697 -20.26 15.03 -2.17
CA PHE A 697 -20.36 14.71 -0.73
C PHE A 697 -19.48 15.65 0.10
N GLU A 698 -20.02 16.28 1.15
CA GLU A 698 -19.33 17.19 2.08
C GLU A 698 -19.37 16.70 3.54
N GLY A 699 -19.90 15.50 3.78
CA GLY A 699 -19.99 14.94 5.12
C GLY A 699 -18.65 14.69 5.79
N PRO A 700 -18.65 14.52 7.13
CA PRO A 700 -17.44 14.47 7.93
C PRO A 700 -16.57 13.26 7.60
N THR A 701 -15.26 13.43 7.77
CA THR A 701 -14.27 12.37 7.79
C THR A 701 -13.50 12.33 9.09
N ASN A 702 -12.81 11.20 9.32
CA ASN A 702 -11.86 11.08 10.42
C ASN A 702 -10.41 11.18 9.90
N LEU A 703 -9.52 11.59 10.80
CA LEU A 703 -8.09 11.76 10.52
C LEU A 703 -7.41 10.50 9.94
N PRO A 704 -7.76 9.26 10.37
CA PRO A 704 -7.22 8.04 9.75
C PRO A 704 -7.55 7.88 8.26
N LEU A 705 -8.80 8.16 7.83
CA LEU A 705 -9.17 8.07 6.41
C LEU A 705 -8.41 9.10 5.58
N GLU A 706 -8.34 10.34 6.07
CA GLU A 706 -7.62 11.40 5.38
C GLU A 706 -6.12 11.10 5.26
N SER A 707 -5.54 10.50 6.30
CA SER A 707 -4.13 10.07 6.30
C SER A 707 -3.89 8.92 5.31
N ASP A 708 -4.78 7.92 5.28
CA ASP A 708 -4.72 6.81 4.31
C ASP A 708 -4.83 7.31 2.87
N LEU A 709 -5.74 8.26 2.62
CA LEU A 709 -5.90 8.92 1.31
C LEU A 709 -4.68 9.74 0.89
N ALA A 710 -4.05 10.45 1.84
CA ALA A 710 -2.85 11.23 1.56
C ALA A 710 -1.66 10.34 1.21
N LEU A 711 -1.49 9.21 1.90
CA LEU A 711 -0.50 8.19 1.58
C LEU A 711 -0.78 7.59 0.20
N ASP A 712 -2.03 7.23 -0.09
CA ASP A 712 -2.44 6.65 -1.37
C ASP A 712 -2.20 7.62 -2.54
N GLY A 713 -2.46 8.92 -2.35
CA GLY A 713 -2.17 9.96 -3.33
C GLY A 713 -0.68 10.11 -3.67
N ARG A 714 0.21 9.62 -2.79
CA ARG A 714 1.67 9.52 -3.03
C ARG A 714 2.10 8.15 -3.54
N GLY A 715 1.16 7.25 -3.83
CA GLY A 715 1.46 5.87 -4.26
C GLY A 715 1.95 4.96 -3.13
N ILE A 716 1.66 5.31 -1.87
CA ILE A 716 2.08 4.55 -0.69
C ILE A 716 0.90 3.69 -0.22
N ASN A 717 1.05 2.37 -0.26
CA ASN A 717 0.11 1.47 0.40
C ASN A 717 0.33 1.51 1.92
N SER A 718 -0.63 2.06 2.65
CA SER A 718 -0.57 2.17 4.12
C SER A 718 -0.42 0.81 4.80
N GLY A 719 -1.08 -0.24 4.33
CA GLY A 719 -0.96 -1.59 4.87
C GLY A 719 0.45 -2.19 4.72
N GLU A 720 1.06 -2.07 3.54
CA GLU A 720 2.44 -2.51 3.31
C GLU A 720 3.45 -1.71 4.13
N LEU A 721 3.24 -0.39 4.23
CA LEU A 721 4.07 0.48 5.04
C LEU A 721 4.02 0.09 6.52
N LEU A 722 2.83 -0.15 7.06
CA LEU A 722 2.67 -0.62 8.44
C LEU A 722 3.36 -1.95 8.70
N GLU A 723 3.37 -2.88 7.75
CA GLU A 723 4.10 -4.14 7.89
C GLU A 723 5.62 -3.92 7.97
N LYS A 724 6.15 -3.04 7.12
CA LYS A 724 7.57 -2.66 7.18
C LYS A 724 7.89 -1.96 8.50
N LEU A 725 6.98 -1.12 9.01
CA LEU A 725 7.14 -0.47 10.31
C LEU A 725 7.12 -1.47 11.48
N ALA A 726 6.20 -2.44 11.45
CA ALA A 726 6.07 -3.45 12.49
C ALA A 726 7.31 -4.35 12.62
N THR A 727 8.07 -4.49 11.53
CA THR A 727 9.25 -5.36 11.45
C THR A 727 10.59 -4.61 11.49
N ALA A 728 10.60 -3.28 11.32
CA ALA A 728 11.82 -2.47 11.34
C ALA A 728 12.41 -2.29 12.75
N ASP A 729 13.71 -2.07 12.85
CA ASP A 729 14.41 -1.87 14.11
C ASP A 729 13.84 -0.69 14.91
N LEU A 730 13.78 -0.84 16.23
CA LEU A 730 13.34 0.22 17.13
C LEU A 730 14.51 1.16 17.47
N PRO A 731 14.33 2.49 17.34
CA PRO A 731 15.31 3.44 17.84
C PRO A 731 15.35 3.38 19.37
N ALA A 732 16.56 3.51 19.93
CA ALA A 732 16.75 3.67 21.36
C ALA A 732 16.10 4.99 21.83
N LEU A 733 15.42 4.96 22.98
CA LEU A 733 14.76 6.15 23.58
C LEU A 733 15.73 6.98 24.45
N LYS A 734 16.98 7.01 24.03
CA LYS A 734 18.11 7.72 24.64
C LYS A 734 19.11 8.05 23.53
N GLY A 735 19.97 9.04 23.74
CA GLY A 735 21.04 9.38 22.81
C GLY A 735 20.97 10.85 22.36
N TRP A 736 21.37 11.12 21.11
CA TRP A 736 21.59 12.48 20.60
C TRP A 736 20.34 13.40 20.65
N PHE A 737 19.13 12.84 20.56
CA PHE A 737 17.88 13.62 20.51
C PHE A 737 17.26 13.88 21.90
N THR A 738 17.94 13.43 22.97
CA THR A 738 17.56 13.69 24.37
C THR A 738 18.37 14.87 24.89
N ILE A 739 17.81 16.09 24.84
CA ILE A 739 18.50 17.31 25.31
C ILE A 739 18.53 17.40 26.84
N GLN A 740 17.49 16.91 27.51
CA GLN A 740 17.39 16.93 28.97
C GLN A 740 16.87 15.61 29.54
N GLU A 741 17.40 15.23 30.70
CA GLU A 741 16.90 14.10 31.45
C GLU A 741 15.61 14.49 32.19
N ILE A 742 14.47 13.97 31.71
CA ILE A 742 13.19 14.18 32.37
C ILE A 742 13.07 13.27 33.58
N ARG A 743 13.13 13.87 34.77
CA ARG A 743 12.97 13.18 36.07
C ARG A 743 11.53 12.95 36.48
N GLN A 744 10.55 13.60 35.83
CA GLN A 744 9.14 13.33 36.11
C GLN A 744 8.77 11.90 35.67
N SER A 745 8.07 11.19 36.55
CA SER A 745 7.47 9.89 36.23
C SER A 745 6.38 10.04 35.16
N PRO A 746 6.15 9.04 34.30
CA PRO A 746 5.09 9.07 33.30
C PRO A 746 3.70 9.25 33.93
N GLU A 747 3.44 8.72 35.13
CA GLU A 747 2.20 8.95 35.90
C GLU A 747 1.99 10.44 36.18
N SER A 748 2.99 11.11 36.76
CA SER A 748 2.94 12.55 37.05
C SER A 748 2.72 13.40 35.80
N ILE A 749 3.31 13.03 34.65
CA ILE A 749 3.12 13.74 33.39
C ILE A 749 1.65 13.66 32.94
N LEU A 750 1.04 12.48 33.03
CA LEU A 750 -0.35 12.26 32.64
C LEU A 750 -1.36 12.89 33.63
N GLU A 751 -1.11 12.79 34.93
CA GLU A 751 -2.04 13.21 35.98
C GLU A 751 -1.93 14.71 36.31
N THR A 752 -0.71 15.22 36.42
CA THR A 752 -0.44 16.57 36.94
C THR A 752 0.15 17.51 35.90
N GLY A 753 0.38 17.01 34.68
CA GLY A 753 0.98 17.74 33.58
C GLY A 753 2.51 17.68 33.55
N TRP A 754 3.05 17.86 32.34
CA TRP A 754 4.48 17.99 32.10
C TRP A 754 5.00 19.33 32.60
N ARG A 755 6.12 19.31 33.33
CA ARG A 755 6.78 20.46 33.95
C ARG A 755 8.13 20.69 33.29
N PHE A 756 8.39 21.93 32.93
CA PHE A 756 9.67 22.36 32.41
C PHE A 756 10.11 23.63 33.14
N ALA A 757 11.33 23.60 33.69
CA ALA A 757 11.93 24.71 34.43
C ALA A 757 10.97 25.33 35.46
N GLY A 758 10.81 26.66 35.45
CA GLY A 758 9.92 27.42 36.33
C GLY A 758 8.53 27.69 35.75
N PHE A 759 8.13 27.04 34.66
CA PHE A 759 6.84 27.27 34.00
C PHE A 759 5.71 26.42 34.60
N ASP A 760 4.46 26.85 34.39
CA ASP A 760 3.28 26.11 34.81
C ASP A 760 3.17 24.74 34.10
N PRO A 761 2.64 23.70 34.76
CA PRO A 761 2.50 22.37 34.17
C PRO A 761 1.53 22.35 32.98
N VAL A 762 1.90 21.66 31.89
CA VAL A 762 1.03 21.44 30.74
C VAL A 762 0.29 20.11 30.86
N PRO A 763 -1.06 20.08 30.87
CA PRO A 763 -1.82 18.83 30.90
C PRO A 763 -1.84 18.16 29.52
N VAL A 764 -0.67 17.72 29.03
CA VAL A 764 -0.43 17.19 27.67
C VAL A 764 -1.41 16.09 27.26
N ALA A 765 -1.86 15.26 28.20
CA ALA A 765 -2.83 14.19 27.96
C ALA A 765 -4.23 14.67 27.55
N THR A 766 -4.59 15.91 27.92
CA THR A 766 -5.91 16.50 27.68
C THR A 766 -5.84 17.84 26.94
N LEU A 767 -4.65 18.22 26.47
CA LEU A 767 -4.40 19.49 25.82
C LEU A 767 -5.11 19.54 24.47
N LYS A 768 -5.97 20.55 24.30
CA LYS A 768 -6.73 20.76 23.04
C LYS A 768 -6.19 21.91 22.20
N ASP A 769 -5.63 22.93 22.86
CA ASP A 769 -5.05 24.11 22.21
C ASP A 769 -3.53 24.05 22.30
N TRP A 770 -2.92 23.45 21.28
CA TRP A 770 -1.47 23.39 21.15
C TRP A 770 -0.86 24.76 20.78
N THR A 771 -1.62 25.59 20.04
CA THR A 771 -1.13 26.83 19.43
C THR A 771 -0.80 27.96 20.41
N ARG A 772 -1.35 27.88 21.63
CA ARG A 772 -1.16 28.91 22.67
C ARG A 772 0.30 29.09 23.09
N PHE A 773 1.03 27.99 23.17
CA PHE A 773 2.26 27.94 23.97
C PHE A 773 3.50 28.47 23.23
N GLY A 774 3.61 28.21 21.92
CA GLY A 774 4.64 28.83 21.09
C GLY A 774 4.53 30.35 21.00
N LYS A 775 3.32 30.92 21.16
CA LYS A 775 3.04 32.36 21.14
C LYS A 775 3.41 33.07 22.44
N GLU A 776 3.13 32.43 23.59
CA GLU A 776 3.38 33.03 24.91
C GLU A 776 4.87 32.96 25.30
N HIS A 777 5.54 31.83 25.07
CA HIS A 777 6.92 31.61 25.50
C HIS A 777 7.71 30.73 24.52
N ARG A 778 8.61 31.33 23.73
CA ARG A 778 9.40 30.62 22.69
C ARG A 778 10.13 29.38 23.21
N SER A 779 10.95 29.50 24.26
CA SER A 779 11.74 28.38 24.76
C SER A 779 10.87 27.23 25.25
N TRP A 780 9.78 27.55 25.95
CA TRP A 780 8.89 26.55 26.50
C TRP A 780 8.03 25.88 25.41
N GLY A 781 7.52 26.66 24.45
CA GLY A 781 6.88 26.13 23.24
C GLY A 781 7.80 25.19 22.46
N PHE A 782 9.08 25.57 22.26
CA PHE A 782 10.07 24.70 21.65
C PHE A 782 10.15 23.32 22.32
N HIS A 783 10.35 23.25 23.63
CA HIS A 783 10.47 21.97 24.33
C HIS A 783 9.17 21.15 24.31
N LEU A 784 8.00 21.82 24.36
CA LEU A 784 6.71 21.17 24.21
C LEU A 784 6.56 20.53 22.82
N HIS A 785 6.88 21.27 21.76
CA HIS A 785 6.75 20.81 20.38
C HIS A 785 7.86 19.85 19.94
N ALA A 786 9.02 19.84 20.61
CA ALA A 786 10.02 18.79 20.49
C ALA A 786 9.58 17.46 21.12
N TRP A 787 8.44 17.45 21.83
CA TRP A 787 7.84 16.30 22.50
C TRP A 787 8.72 15.64 23.56
N GLU A 788 9.56 16.41 24.27
CA GLU A 788 10.49 15.82 25.24
C GLU A 788 9.76 14.94 26.28
N PHE A 789 8.56 15.35 26.69
CA PHE A 789 7.71 14.61 27.64
C PHE A 789 7.29 13.21 27.17
N MET A 790 7.44 12.85 25.89
CA MET A 790 7.13 11.50 25.38
C MET A 790 8.09 10.45 25.92
N ASP A 791 9.33 10.83 26.23
CA ASP A 791 10.39 9.86 26.50
C ASP A 791 10.09 8.97 27.72
N PRO A 792 9.61 9.48 28.88
CA PRO A 792 9.21 8.64 30.01
C PRO A 792 8.06 7.69 29.69
N LEU A 793 7.08 8.09 28.87
CA LEU A 793 5.95 7.23 28.50
C LEU A 793 6.41 6.06 27.62
N LEU A 794 7.21 6.36 26.59
CA LEU A 794 7.73 5.34 25.68
C LEU A 794 8.68 4.37 26.39
N ARG A 795 9.53 4.87 27.31
CA ARG A 795 10.39 4.00 28.13
C ARG A 795 9.57 3.12 29.07
N ALA A 796 8.56 3.66 29.73
CA ALA A 796 7.68 2.87 30.59
C ALA A 796 6.94 1.78 29.80
N PHE A 797 6.54 2.05 28.55
CA PHE A 797 6.02 1.01 27.66
C PHE A 797 7.07 -0.07 27.37
N ASP A 798 8.28 0.30 26.95
CA ASP A 798 9.35 -0.66 26.63
C ASP A 798 9.76 -1.51 27.84
N GLU A 799 9.75 -0.93 29.05
CA GLU A 799 10.12 -1.60 30.30
C GLU A 799 9.02 -2.51 30.85
N THR A 800 7.75 -2.11 30.75
CA THR A 800 6.63 -2.81 31.40
C THR A 800 5.76 -3.63 30.46
N GLY A 801 5.79 -3.34 29.15
CA GLY A 801 4.85 -3.85 28.16
C GLY A 801 3.41 -3.33 28.33
N CYS A 802 3.16 -2.38 29.24
CA CYS A 802 1.82 -1.86 29.49
C CYS A 802 1.35 -0.97 28.33
N LEU A 803 0.39 -1.48 27.53
CA LEU A 803 -0.15 -0.80 26.35
C LEU A 803 -0.74 0.58 26.65
N GLU A 804 -1.17 0.87 27.89
CA GLU A 804 -1.76 2.17 28.22
C GLU A 804 -0.76 3.31 28.08
N TRP A 805 0.53 3.08 28.36
CA TRP A 805 1.58 4.08 28.14
C TRP A 805 1.68 4.46 26.67
N LEU A 806 1.70 3.46 25.79
CA LEU A 806 1.73 3.68 24.35
C LEU A 806 0.44 4.33 23.86
N ARG A 807 -0.74 3.90 24.34
CA ARG A 807 -2.03 4.52 23.96
C ARG A 807 -2.07 6.00 24.30
N GLN A 808 -1.60 6.38 25.49
CA GLN A 808 -1.58 7.80 25.90
C GLN A 808 -0.59 8.60 25.05
N ALA A 809 0.61 8.07 24.81
CA ALA A 809 1.59 8.73 23.95
C ALA A 809 1.05 8.90 22.51
N VAL A 810 0.44 7.88 21.94
CA VAL A 810 -0.20 7.91 20.61
C VAL A 810 -1.34 8.92 20.57
N ARG A 811 -2.23 8.94 21.57
CA ARG A 811 -3.33 9.93 21.65
C ARG A 811 -2.83 11.37 21.66
N ILE A 812 -1.77 11.64 22.42
CA ILE A 812 -1.16 12.97 22.48
C ILE A 812 -0.58 13.35 21.11
N ALA A 813 0.15 12.43 20.46
CA ALA A 813 0.72 12.66 19.14
C ALA A 813 -0.38 12.88 18.07
N VAL A 814 -1.41 12.04 18.04
CA VAL A 814 -2.55 12.16 17.11
C VAL A 814 -3.31 13.46 17.35
N SER A 815 -3.48 13.89 18.61
CA SER A 815 -4.06 15.19 18.92
C SER A 815 -3.23 16.36 18.38
N TRP A 816 -1.90 16.29 18.47
CA TRP A 816 -1.01 17.30 17.91
C TRP A 816 -1.09 17.32 16.38
N VAL A 817 -1.06 16.15 15.74
CA VAL A 817 -1.17 15.98 14.28
C VAL A 817 -2.49 16.56 13.77
N GLY A 818 -3.60 16.33 14.48
CA GLY A 818 -4.90 16.88 14.12
C GLY A 818 -5.00 18.41 14.16
N VAL A 819 -4.10 19.09 14.87
CA VAL A 819 -4.04 20.56 14.94
C VAL A 819 -3.05 21.15 13.93
N HIS A 820 -1.85 20.57 13.82
CA HIS A 820 -0.74 21.19 13.07
C HIS A 820 -0.51 20.66 11.66
N ARG A 821 -1.34 19.71 11.20
CA ARG A 821 -1.29 19.19 9.83
C ARG A 821 -1.36 20.29 8.76
N ASP A 822 -2.31 21.21 8.91
CA ASP A 822 -2.63 22.25 7.92
C ASP A 822 -2.46 23.66 8.52
N ALA A 823 -1.77 23.78 9.66
CA ALA A 823 -1.58 25.05 10.36
C ALA A 823 -0.49 25.89 9.70
N ASP A 824 -0.73 27.20 9.56
CA ASP A 824 0.27 28.14 9.08
C ASP A 824 1.34 28.39 10.17
N GLU A 825 2.57 28.74 9.79
CA GLU A 825 3.63 29.07 10.76
C GLU A 825 3.26 30.22 11.71
N GLU A 826 2.36 31.12 11.25
CA GLU A 826 1.84 32.22 12.07
C GLU A 826 0.92 31.72 13.21
N ASP A 827 0.35 30.52 13.07
CA ASP A 827 -0.54 29.93 14.07
C ASP A 827 0.23 29.39 15.28
N ASP A 828 1.42 28.83 15.06
CA ASP A 828 2.31 28.38 16.13
C ASP A 828 3.79 28.38 15.68
N PRO A 829 4.58 29.39 16.09
CA PRO A 829 5.94 29.57 15.59
C PRO A 829 6.89 28.46 16.04
N MET A 830 6.53 27.67 17.07
CA MET A 830 7.40 26.63 17.63
C MET A 830 7.03 25.22 17.16
N ALA A 831 5.86 25.02 16.53
CA ALA A 831 5.43 23.70 16.03
C ALA A 831 6.37 23.17 14.93
N TRP A 832 6.71 24.01 13.95
CA TRP A 832 7.59 23.68 12.82
C TRP A 832 8.97 24.33 12.88
N TYR A 833 9.31 24.94 14.02
CA TYR A 833 10.64 25.47 14.29
C TYR A 833 11.72 24.38 14.07
N ASP A 834 12.83 24.75 13.42
CA ASP A 834 13.90 23.85 12.95
C ASP A 834 14.31 22.78 13.97
N MET A 835 14.57 23.18 15.22
CA MET A 835 14.93 22.25 16.29
C MET A 835 13.73 21.44 16.80
N SER A 836 12.54 22.05 16.93
CA SER A 836 11.34 21.35 17.41
C SER A 836 11.01 20.16 16.51
N GLN A 837 10.95 20.38 15.19
CA GLN A 837 10.67 19.32 14.23
C GLN A 837 11.78 18.27 14.20
N SER A 838 13.05 18.69 14.27
CA SER A 838 14.20 17.81 14.20
C SER A 838 14.28 16.86 15.39
N LEU A 839 13.93 17.34 16.59
CA LEU A 839 13.91 16.54 17.82
C LEU A 839 12.61 15.75 18.00
N ARG A 840 11.50 16.22 17.41
CA ARG A 840 10.24 15.48 17.40
C ARG A 840 10.30 14.28 16.47
N MET A 841 10.99 14.39 15.33
CA MET A 841 11.02 13.34 14.31
C MET A 841 11.49 11.97 14.84
N PRO A 842 12.58 11.84 15.63
CA PRO A 842 12.94 10.56 16.27
C PRO A 842 11.84 9.96 17.14
N ARG A 843 11.13 10.78 17.91
CA ARG A 843 10.01 10.37 18.77
C ARG A 843 8.80 9.94 17.94
N LEU A 844 8.51 10.65 16.86
CA LEU A 844 7.44 10.33 15.93
C LEU A 844 7.70 9.00 15.22
N ILE A 845 8.93 8.75 14.75
CA ILE A 845 9.33 7.46 14.19
C ILE A 845 9.22 6.36 15.25
N ALA A 846 9.73 6.61 16.46
CA ALA A 846 9.66 5.67 17.59
C ALA A 846 8.21 5.29 17.94
N LEU A 847 7.28 6.26 17.91
CA LEU A 847 5.85 6.08 18.10
C LEU A 847 5.23 5.27 16.96
N ALA A 848 5.46 5.66 15.71
CA ALA A 848 4.90 4.99 14.54
C ALA A 848 5.31 3.52 14.48
N LEU A 849 6.59 3.22 14.74
CA LEU A 849 7.11 1.85 14.80
C LEU A 849 6.47 1.02 15.92
N ARG A 850 6.20 1.61 17.09
CA ARG A 850 5.55 0.91 18.22
C ARG A 850 4.06 0.72 17.97
N ALA A 851 3.36 1.76 17.50
CA ALA A 851 1.94 1.69 17.16
C ALA A 851 1.67 0.65 16.06
N ALA A 852 2.51 0.58 15.03
CA ALA A 852 2.38 -0.41 13.94
C ALA A 852 2.47 -1.88 14.41
N ARG A 853 3.08 -2.14 15.58
CA ARG A 853 3.16 -3.48 16.17
C ARG A 853 1.92 -3.87 16.97
N VAL A 854 1.02 -2.94 17.25
CA VAL A 854 -0.18 -3.18 18.04
C VAL A 854 -1.40 -3.18 17.11
N PRO A 855 -2.06 -4.34 16.87
CA PRO A 855 -3.16 -4.43 15.90
C PRO A 855 -4.33 -3.46 16.14
N GLU A 856 -4.66 -3.18 17.41
CA GLU A 856 -5.72 -2.23 17.79
C GLU A 856 -5.37 -0.76 17.52
N MET A 857 -4.10 -0.43 17.25
CA MET A 857 -3.63 0.93 16.94
C MET A 857 -3.34 1.14 15.45
N ARG A 858 -3.88 0.28 14.57
CA ARG A 858 -3.61 0.34 13.12
C ARG A 858 -3.95 1.72 12.53
N ASP A 859 -5.11 2.27 12.87
CA ASP A 859 -5.56 3.58 12.37
C ASP A 859 -4.66 4.72 12.88
N ASP A 860 -4.29 4.68 14.17
CA ASP A 860 -3.35 5.65 14.73
C ASP A 860 -1.98 5.55 14.05
N ALA A 861 -1.51 4.33 13.76
CA ALA A 861 -0.25 4.11 13.06
C ALA A 861 -0.28 4.66 11.63
N ILE A 862 -1.43 4.64 10.94
CA ILE A 862 -1.59 5.30 9.62
C ILE A 862 -1.44 6.82 9.77
N VAL A 863 -2.07 7.41 10.79
CA VAL A 863 -1.95 8.86 11.07
C VAL A 863 -0.49 9.24 11.37
N LEU A 864 0.19 8.47 12.22
CA LEU A 864 1.59 8.69 12.56
C LEU A 864 2.51 8.48 11.35
N ALA A 865 2.25 7.48 10.51
CA ALA A 865 3.00 7.24 9.28
C ALA A 865 2.87 8.42 8.30
N GLN A 866 1.65 8.95 8.11
CA GLN A 866 1.46 10.15 7.31
C GLN A 866 2.19 11.37 7.92
N ALA A 867 2.18 11.50 9.25
CA ALA A 867 2.94 12.55 9.92
C ALA A 867 4.46 12.41 9.71
N VAL A 868 5.01 11.17 9.70
CA VAL A 868 6.42 10.94 9.35
C VAL A 868 6.72 11.43 7.94
N VAL A 869 5.85 11.14 6.96
CA VAL A 869 6.01 11.64 5.58
C VAL A 869 6.04 13.17 5.53
N TRP A 870 5.15 13.85 6.27
CA TRP A 870 5.19 15.32 6.34
C TRP A 870 6.49 15.84 6.95
N HIS A 871 6.98 15.21 8.03
CA HIS A 871 8.24 15.62 8.64
C HIS A 871 9.44 15.39 7.71
N LEU A 872 9.41 14.34 6.88
CA LEU A 872 10.44 14.16 5.85
C LEU A 872 10.40 15.31 4.83
N ASP A 873 9.23 15.72 4.35
CA ASP A 873 9.10 16.87 3.44
C ASP A 873 9.62 18.16 4.08
N GLU A 874 9.26 18.40 5.34
CA GLU A 874 9.61 19.60 6.10
C GLU A 874 11.12 19.70 6.36
N LEU A 875 11.78 18.57 6.68
CA LEU A 875 13.23 18.52 6.88
C LEU A 875 14.03 18.86 5.60
N HIS A 876 13.44 18.69 4.42
CA HIS A 876 14.06 19.06 3.14
C HIS A 876 13.91 20.54 2.78
N GLN A 877 13.09 21.32 3.51
CA GLN A 877 12.93 22.75 3.23
C GLN A 877 14.18 23.54 3.66
N ASP A 878 14.53 24.58 2.89
CA ASP A 878 15.69 25.44 3.17
C ASP A 878 15.63 26.05 4.58
N ARG A 879 14.42 26.40 5.06
CA ARG A 879 14.20 26.97 6.39
C ARG A 879 14.47 26.00 7.54
N ALA A 880 14.44 24.69 7.29
CA ALA A 880 14.67 23.69 8.31
C ALA A 880 16.17 23.54 8.66
N TYR A 881 17.08 24.08 7.85
CA TYR A 881 18.52 23.92 8.03
C TYR A 881 19.26 25.26 8.12
N ASN A 882 19.89 25.50 9.27
CA ASN A 882 20.74 26.66 9.49
C ASN A 882 22.21 26.24 9.66
N PRO A 883 23.08 26.44 8.66
CA PRO A 883 24.48 26.02 8.71
C PRO A 883 25.36 26.87 9.63
N HIS A 884 24.83 27.96 10.18
CA HIS A 884 25.59 28.97 10.92
C HIS A 884 25.54 28.81 12.44
N ASN A 885 24.71 27.91 12.97
CA ASN A 885 24.62 27.64 14.40
C ASN A 885 24.32 26.16 14.67
N ASN A 886 24.21 25.79 15.93
CA ASN A 886 23.94 24.41 16.35
C ASN A 886 22.58 23.84 15.86
N HIS A 887 21.65 24.64 15.35
CA HIS A 887 20.37 24.10 14.85
C HIS A 887 20.58 23.20 13.64
N GLY A 888 21.49 23.59 12.73
CA GLY A 888 21.80 22.81 11.54
C GLY A 888 22.30 21.40 11.84
N PHE A 889 22.95 21.21 13.00
CA PHE A 889 23.35 19.88 13.47
C PHE A 889 22.10 19.02 13.74
N TYR A 890 21.13 19.53 14.51
CA TYR A 890 19.93 18.78 14.88
C TYR A 890 19.11 18.38 13.66
N THR A 891 18.97 19.26 12.68
CA THR A 891 18.30 18.94 11.40
C THR A 891 19.04 17.84 10.66
N ALA A 892 20.35 18.01 10.47
CA ALA A 892 21.15 17.08 9.68
C ALA A 892 21.22 15.68 10.31
N VAL A 893 21.42 15.59 11.63
CA VAL A 893 21.41 14.31 12.35
C VAL A 893 20.01 13.69 12.40
N SER A 894 18.94 14.50 12.46
CA SER A 894 17.56 14.02 12.39
C SER A 894 17.25 13.39 11.02
N GLN A 895 17.74 14.00 9.94
CA GLN A 895 17.65 13.45 8.59
C GLN A 895 18.35 12.08 8.49
N VAL A 896 19.55 11.93 9.05
CA VAL A 896 20.25 10.64 9.06
C VAL A 896 19.56 9.61 9.97
N HIS A 897 19.04 10.04 11.12
CA HIS A 897 18.22 9.19 11.98
C HIS A 897 16.95 8.69 11.27
N ALA A 898 16.25 9.58 10.57
CA ALA A 898 15.09 9.23 9.76
C ALA A 898 15.47 8.27 8.64
N ALA A 899 16.57 8.48 7.94
CA ALA A 899 17.05 7.54 6.94
C ALA A 899 17.32 6.13 7.50
N LYS A 900 17.83 6.04 8.73
CA LYS A 900 18.14 4.77 9.40
C LYS A 900 16.87 4.00 9.81
N TYR A 901 15.93 4.67 10.46
CA TYR A 901 14.76 4.01 11.07
C TYR A 901 13.46 4.12 10.28
N ALA A 902 13.41 5.05 9.32
CA ALA A 902 12.27 5.32 8.44
C ALA A 902 12.62 5.04 6.96
N TRP A 903 13.58 4.15 6.68
CA TRP A 903 14.06 3.81 5.33
C TRP A 903 12.96 3.33 4.37
N MET A 904 11.86 2.81 4.91
CA MET A 904 10.72 2.30 4.14
C MET A 904 9.81 3.39 3.57
N PHE A 905 9.90 4.62 4.08
CA PHE A 905 9.12 5.74 3.57
C PHE A 905 9.75 6.28 2.28
N PRO A 906 8.92 6.89 1.40
CA PRO A 906 9.46 7.66 0.28
C PRO A 906 10.44 8.74 0.75
N ASP A 907 11.38 9.09 -0.12
CA ASP A 907 12.40 10.11 0.12
C ASP A 907 13.42 9.83 1.23
N ALA A 908 13.26 8.80 2.07
CA ALA A 908 14.23 8.46 3.11
C ALA A 908 15.67 8.27 2.59
N ARG A 909 15.83 7.77 1.35
CA ARG A 909 17.13 7.68 0.69
C ARG A 909 17.71 9.06 0.34
N LEU A 910 16.87 9.98 -0.14
CA LEU A 910 17.28 11.36 -0.43
C LEU A 910 17.65 12.08 0.87
N THR A 911 16.84 11.88 1.91
CA THR A 911 17.09 12.35 3.27
C THR A 911 18.44 11.88 3.82
N ALA A 912 18.83 10.62 3.54
CA ALA A 912 20.13 10.08 3.93
C ALA A 912 21.31 10.85 3.32
N VAL A 913 21.22 11.12 2.01
CA VAL A 913 22.29 11.81 1.26
C VAL A 913 22.40 13.26 1.70
N GLU A 914 21.27 13.95 1.82
CA GLU A 914 21.24 15.34 2.25
C GLU A 914 21.67 15.50 3.71
N GLY A 915 21.16 14.68 4.62
CA GLY A 915 21.53 14.69 6.03
C GLY A 915 23.03 14.44 6.23
N GLY A 916 23.61 13.47 5.51
CA GLY A 916 25.05 13.21 5.54
C GLY A 916 25.87 14.41 5.06
N ALA A 917 25.48 15.04 3.94
CA ALA A 917 26.15 16.23 3.41
C ALA A 917 26.07 17.43 4.36
N ARG A 918 24.89 17.67 4.97
CA ARG A 918 24.69 18.74 5.95
C ARG A 918 25.46 18.48 7.25
N LEU A 919 25.56 17.24 7.72
CA LEU A 919 26.39 16.88 8.89
C LEU A 919 27.88 17.15 8.63
N ALA A 920 28.38 16.78 7.46
CA ALA A 920 29.75 17.09 7.07
C ALA A 920 29.98 18.60 7.02
N GLN A 921 29.06 19.35 6.41
CA GLN A 921 29.12 20.82 6.40
C GLN A 921 29.14 21.40 7.82
N MET A 922 28.29 20.90 8.72
CA MET A 922 28.24 21.33 10.12
C MET A 922 29.54 21.05 10.86
N ALA A 923 30.11 19.85 10.72
CA ALA A 923 31.40 19.54 11.31
C ALA A 923 32.53 20.44 10.77
N HIS A 924 32.47 20.76 9.46
CA HIS A 924 33.45 21.61 8.80
C HIS A 924 33.32 23.10 9.14
N SER A 925 32.10 23.59 9.36
CA SER A 925 31.84 24.99 9.69
C SER A 925 31.98 25.31 11.18
N GLN A 926 31.90 24.30 12.05
CA GLN A 926 31.94 24.48 13.50
C GLN A 926 33.28 24.13 14.13
N PHE A 927 34.02 23.17 13.57
CA PHE A 927 35.32 22.75 14.09
C PHE A 927 36.43 22.96 13.06
N ALA A 928 37.53 23.57 13.53
CA ALA A 928 38.79 23.66 12.80
C ALA A 928 39.32 22.27 12.42
N GLU A 929 40.26 22.22 11.48
CA GLU A 929 40.91 20.96 11.10
C GLU A 929 41.55 20.24 12.29
N ASP A 930 42.04 20.96 13.30
CA ASP A 930 42.63 20.41 14.51
C ASP A 930 41.64 20.18 15.66
N GLY A 931 40.33 20.35 15.41
CA GLY A 931 39.25 20.00 16.34
C GLY A 931 38.76 21.15 17.23
N VAL A 932 39.42 22.31 17.23
CA VAL A 932 38.96 23.46 18.03
C VAL A 932 37.64 24.01 17.49
N HIS A 933 36.70 24.37 18.38
CA HIS A 933 35.45 25.01 17.98
C HIS A 933 35.67 26.48 17.59
N LEU A 934 35.00 26.93 16.54
CA LEU A 934 35.29 28.22 15.88
C LEU A 934 34.61 29.44 16.53
N GLU A 935 33.85 29.28 17.61
CA GLU A 935 33.18 30.39 18.32
C GLU A 935 33.88 30.82 19.61
N HIS A 936 35.13 30.42 19.81
CA HIS A 936 36.02 30.92 20.89
C HIS A 936 35.51 30.73 22.33
N SER A 937 34.54 29.84 22.54
CA SER A 937 34.01 29.49 23.86
C SER A 937 34.23 28.00 24.15
N PRO A 938 35.10 27.65 25.11
CA PRO A 938 35.22 26.29 25.64
C PRO A 938 33.89 25.65 26.08
N ASP A 939 32.95 26.41 26.62
CA ASP A 939 31.65 25.85 27.00
C ASP A 939 30.81 25.47 25.77
N TYR A 940 30.80 26.31 24.72
CA TYR A 940 30.14 25.98 23.45
C TYR A 940 30.84 24.83 22.71
N HIS A 941 32.17 24.74 22.77
CA HIS A 941 32.93 23.60 22.28
C HIS A 941 32.42 22.30 22.92
N ARG A 942 32.35 22.25 24.26
CA ARG A 942 31.80 21.10 25.01
C ARG A 942 30.36 20.78 24.61
N MET A 943 29.49 21.79 24.57
CA MET A 943 28.07 21.59 24.28
C MET A 943 27.83 20.94 22.91
N LEU A 944 28.48 21.46 21.87
CA LEU A 944 28.31 20.93 20.52
C LEU A 944 29.00 19.58 20.34
N LEU A 945 30.21 19.43 20.88
CA LEU A 945 30.96 18.17 20.86
C LEU A 945 30.14 17.03 21.47
N ASN A 946 29.50 17.25 22.62
CA ASN A 946 28.67 16.25 23.26
C ASN A 946 27.56 15.72 22.31
N SER A 947 26.92 16.60 21.53
CA SER A 947 25.92 16.18 20.56
C SER A 947 26.50 15.32 19.44
N PHE A 948 27.70 15.65 18.94
CA PHE A 948 28.41 14.85 17.95
C PHE A 948 28.88 13.50 18.51
N GLU A 949 29.45 13.46 19.73
CA GLU A 949 29.85 12.21 20.39
C GLU A 949 28.65 11.28 20.58
N LEU A 950 27.49 11.80 20.99
CA LEU A 950 26.25 11.02 21.08
C LEU A 950 25.82 10.47 19.70
N ALA A 951 25.90 11.27 18.63
CA ALA A 951 25.55 10.83 17.28
C ALA A 951 26.53 9.77 16.73
N VAL A 952 27.82 9.86 17.07
CA VAL A 952 28.82 8.81 16.76
C VAL A 952 28.48 7.53 17.52
N ASN A 953 28.22 7.62 18.83
CA ASN A 953 27.88 6.48 19.68
C ASN A 953 26.58 5.78 19.24
N ASP A 954 25.60 6.53 18.70
CA ASP A 954 24.35 5.99 18.15
C ASP A 954 24.49 5.46 16.71
N SER A 955 25.72 5.47 16.16
CA SER A 955 26.03 5.06 14.79
C SER A 955 25.15 5.79 13.75
N LEU A 956 25.10 7.12 13.87
CA LEU A 956 24.44 8.01 12.91
C LEU A 956 25.46 8.80 12.07
N ILE A 957 26.69 8.91 12.54
CA ILE A 957 27.79 9.50 11.77
C ILE A 957 28.66 8.34 11.28
N GLU A 958 28.62 8.07 9.98
CA GLU A 958 29.44 7.04 9.33
C GLU A 958 30.63 7.62 8.55
N ASP A 959 30.62 8.91 8.23
CA ASP A 959 31.71 9.58 7.53
C ASP A 959 32.98 9.60 8.39
N GLU A 960 34.05 9.00 7.88
CA GLU A 960 35.33 8.83 8.59
C GLU A 960 36.07 10.15 8.83
N GLU A 961 35.91 11.14 7.95
CA GLU A 961 36.49 12.47 8.20
C GLU A 961 35.76 13.13 9.36
N VAL A 962 34.42 13.09 9.34
CA VAL A 962 33.60 13.72 10.39
C VAL A 962 33.89 13.08 11.74
N LYS A 963 33.93 11.74 11.82
CA LYS A 963 34.33 11.03 13.05
C LYS A 963 35.70 11.48 13.53
N SER A 964 36.70 11.48 12.64
CA SER A 964 38.05 11.87 13.00
C SER A 964 38.14 13.32 13.48
N ARG A 965 37.32 14.22 12.93
CA ARG A 965 37.24 15.62 13.39
C ARG A 965 36.60 15.74 14.76
N VAL A 966 35.54 14.96 15.03
CA VAL A 966 34.90 14.88 16.36
C VAL A 966 35.87 14.30 17.41
N GLU A 967 36.66 13.27 17.06
CA GLU A 967 37.71 12.73 17.93
C GLU A 967 38.78 13.77 18.28
N ARG A 968 39.21 14.57 17.29
CA ARG A 968 40.15 15.68 17.54
C ARG A 968 39.53 16.75 18.44
N ALA A 969 38.26 17.09 18.24
CA ALA A 969 37.53 17.99 19.12
C ALA A 969 37.42 17.43 20.55
N ALA A 970 37.10 16.15 20.70
CA ALA A 970 37.11 15.46 21.99
C ALA A 970 38.47 15.55 22.69
N HIS A 971 39.56 15.39 21.94
CA HIS A 971 40.91 15.55 22.47
C HIS A 971 41.19 16.99 22.94
N VAL A 972 40.73 18.00 22.21
CA VAL A 972 40.87 19.43 22.58
C VAL A 972 40.17 19.74 23.91
N LEU A 973 38.98 19.18 24.14
CA LEU A 973 38.21 19.43 25.37
C LEU A 973 39.02 19.11 26.63
N GLY A 974 39.77 18.00 26.64
CA GLY A 974 40.63 17.61 27.78
C GLY A 974 41.72 18.64 28.10
N TRP A 975 42.16 19.43 27.12
CA TRP A 975 43.10 20.53 27.33
C TRP A 975 42.44 21.83 27.80
N MET A 976 41.14 22.02 27.56
CA MET A 976 40.38 23.17 28.06
C MET A 976 40.03 23.05 29.56
N VAL A 977 40.17 21.86 30.15
CA VAL A 977 39.89 21.60 31.57
C VAL A 977 41.04 22.13 32.45
N GLN A 978 40.73 23.02 33.38
CA GLN A 978 41.67 23.54 34.36
C GLN A 978 41.95 22.50 35.48
N PRO A 979 43.02 22.68 36.27
CA PRO A 979 43.36 21.77 37.37
C PRO A 979 42.27 21.62 38.45
N ASP A 980 41.39 22.61 38.62
CA ASP A 980 40.24 22.55 39.53
C ASP A 980 39.02 21.81 38.95
N GLY A 981 39.16 21.25 37.74
CA GLY A 981 38.13 20.50 37.04
C GLY A 981 37.07 21.34 36.32
N THR A 982 37.25 22.67 36.28
CA THR A 982 36.39 23.59 35.52
C THR A 982 36.92 23.85 34.11
N LEU A 983 36.08 24.30 33.17
CA LEU A 983 36.56 24.79 31.87
C LEU A 983 37.24 26.15 32.01
N VAL A 984 38.25 26.40 31.16
CA VAL A 984 38.82 27.73 31.00
C VAL A 984 37.77 28.70 30.46
N GLN A 985 37.65 29.88 31.07
CA GLN A 985 36.52 30.79 30.83
C GLN A 985 36.74 31.77 29.67
N PHE A 986 37.37 31.33 28.56
CA PHE A 986 37.52 32.20 27.38
C PHE A 986 36.17 32.46 26.69
N GLY A 987 36.02 33.68 26.17
CA GLY A 987 34.80 34.10 25.47
C GLY A 987 33.55 33.90 26.33
N ASP A 988 32.45 33.49 25.70
CA ASP A 988 31.21 33.21 26.44
C ASP A 988 31.23 31.85 27.14
N SER A 989 32.11 31.69 28.13
CA SER A 989 32.22 30.49 28.95
C SER A 989 31.96 30.79 30.43
N PRO A 990 30.83 30.31 31.01
CA PRO A 990 30.64 30.36 32.45
C PRO A 990 31.57 29.35 33.15
N GLU A 991 31.62 29.42 34.48
CA GLU A 991 32.29 28.40 35.29
C GLU A 991 31.50 27.09 35.19
N THR A 992 32.01 26.17 34.38
CA THR A 992 31.42 24.85 34.17
C THR A 992 32.36 23.76 34.71
N THR A 993 31.98 23.07 35.78
CA THR A 993 32.67 21.87 36.24
C THR A 993 32.37 20.70 35.30
N VAL A 994 33.41 20.14 34.69
CA VAL A 994 33.28 19.03 33.73
C VAL A 994 33.91 17.73 34.24
N VAL A 995 34.78 17.82 35.24
CA VAL A 995 35.33 16.65 35.92
C VAL A 995 34.28 16.05 36.85
N LYS A 996 33.83 14.82 36.53
CA LYS A 996 32.83 14.09 37.30
C LYS A 996 32.97 12.57 37.05
N PRO A 997 32.60 11.71 38.02
CA PRO A 997 32.82 10.26 37.91
C PRO A 997 32.11 9.59 36.72
N ASP A 998 31.00 10.17 36.27
CA ASP A 998 30.16 9.69 35.16
C ASP A 998 30.46 10.37 33.82
N ALA A 999 31.46 11.25 33.73
CA ALA A 999 31.82 11.90 32.48
C ALA A 999 32.23 10.88 31.44
N GLN A 1000 31.80 11.09 30.19
CA GLN A 1000 32.15 10.26 29.05
C GLN A 1000 32.78 11.11 27.97
N SER A 1001 33.84 10.60 27.33
CA SER A 1001 34.39 11.13 26.10
C SER A 1001 34.90 9.99 25.22
N ILE A 1002 34.82 10.19 23.90
CA ILE A 1002 35.38 9.25 22.92
C ILE A 1002 36.91 9.27 22.88
N ASP A 1003 37.55 10.36 23.36
CA ASP A 1003 39.01 10.43 23.48
C ASP A 1003 39.48 9.87 24.82
N PRO A 1004 40.34 8.82 24.84
CA PRO A 1004 40.78 8.20 26.08
C PRO A 1004 41.56 9.12 27.02
N GLN A 1005 42.26 10.14 26.51
CA GLN A 1005 43.03 11.08 27.34
C GLN A 1005 42.12 12.14 27.96
N THR A 1006 41.15 12.65 27.20
CA THR A 1006 40.09 13.50 27.76
C THR A 1006 39.27 12.74 28.79
N GLN A 1007 38.93 11.46 28.55
CA GLN A 1007 38.27 10.61 29.54
C GLN A 1007 39.08 10.51 30.85
N TYR A 1008 40.41 10.42 30.75
CA TYR A 1008 41.30 10.44 31.91
C TYR A 1008 41.26 11.75 32.67
N ILE A 1009 41.24 12.89 31.98
CA ILE A 1009 41.09 14.20 32.62
C ILE A 1009 39.71 14.36 33.27
N LEU A 1010 38.64 14.05 32.55
CA LEU A 1010 37.26 14.23 33.04
C LEU A 1010 36.90 13.31 34.21
N SER A 1011 37.56 12.16 34.31
CA SER A 1011 37.37 11.21 35.41
C SER A 1011 38.34 11.43 36.57
N ASP A 1012 39.11 12.53 36.55
CA ASP A 1012 40.18 12.83 37.51
C ASP A 1012 41.13 11.64 37.67
N GLY A 1013 41.64 11.10 36.56
CA GLY A 1013 42.64 10.03 36.52
C GLY A 1013 42.15 8.63 36.88
N THR A 1014 40.83 8.40 36.97
CA THR A 1014 40.28 7.09 37.35
C THR A 1014 39.98 6.16 36.15
N VAL A 1015 39.61 6.71 35.00
CA VAL A 1015 39.19 5.96 33.79
C VAL A 1015 39.82 6.60 32.55
N GLY A 1016 40.32 5.80 31.60
CA GLY A 1016 40.89 6.30 30.34
C GLY A 1016 42.40 6.08 30.26
N GLU A 1017 43.07 6.79 29.36
CA GLU A 1017 44.51 6.71 29.13
C GLU A 1017 45.24 7.95 29.63
N ARG A 1018 46.36 7.75 30.34
CA ARG A 1018 47.15 8.86 30.88
C ARG A 1018 47.68 9.77 29.75
N PRO A 1019 47.51 11.10 29.83
CA PRO A 1019 48.08 12.04 28.88
C PRO A 1019 49.62 11.99 28.87
N GLY A 1020 50.21 11.90 27.68
CA GLY A 1020 51.66 11.73 27.53
C GLY A 1020 52.46 13.00 27.19
N ARG A 1021 51.79 14.10 26.84
CA ARG A 1021 52.43 15.36 26.42
C ARG A 1021 52.06 16.45 27.41
N GLU A 1022 52.95 17.40 27.65
CA GLU A 1022 52.68 18.54 28.57
C GLU A 1022 52.32 19.84 27.84
N LEU A 1023 52.43 19.84 26.50
CA LEU A 1023 52.14 20.97 25.62
C LEU A 1023 51.24 20.51 24.48
N ALA A 1024 50.16 21.26 24.24
CA ALA A 1024 49.32 21.14 23.05
C ALA A 1024 49.20 22.51 22.36
N ALA A 1025 49.39 22.54 21.05
CA ALA A 1025 49.25 23.74 20.23
C ALA A 1025 48.35 23.43 19.03
N TYR A 1026 47.23 24.13 18.96
CA TYR A 1026 46.19 23.99 17.95
C TYR A 1026 46.30 25.17 16.99
N HIS A 1027 47.13 25.01 15.94
CA HIS A 1027 47.47 26.10 15.03
C HIS A 1027 46.33 26.54 14.11
N HIS A 1028 45.34 25.69 13.83
CA HIS A 1028 44.15 26.09 13.09
C HIS A 1028 43.14 26.72 14.05
N GLY A 1029 42.95 26.13 15.23
CA GLY A 1029 42.05 26.64 16.25
C GLY A 1029 42.46 27.95 16.90
N GLY A 1030 43.76 28.18 17.06
CA GLY A 1030 44.33 29.36 17.71
C GLY A 1030 44.45 29.24 19.24
N TYR A 1031 44.60 28.04 19.78
CA TYR A 1031 44.83 27.82 21.22
C TYR A 1031 46.13 27.07 21.49
N ALA A 1032 46.80 27.41 22.57
CA ALA A 1032 47.86 26.58 23.13
C ALA A 1032 47.63 26.36 24.63
N PHE A 1033 47.94 25.15 25.08
CA PHE A 1033 47.78 24.71 26.46
C PHE A 1033 49.07 24.08 26.96
N VAL A 1034 49.45 24.41 28.18
CA VAL A 1034 50.48 23.70 28.94
C VAL A 1034 49.83 23.10 30.17
N ARG A 1035 50.09 21.82 30.45
CA ARG A 1035 49.75 21.16 31.71
C ARG A 1035 50.95 20.36 32.17
N SER A 1036 51.59 20.79 33.24
CA SER A 1036 52.84 20.19 33.74
C SER A 1036 52.94 20.29 35.27
N PRO A 1037 53.15 19.16 35.99
CA PRO A 1037 53.16 17.79 35.44
C PRO A 1037 51.77 17.40 34.90
N GLN A 1038 51.71 16.49 33.92
CA GLN A 1038 50.45 15.82 33.58
C GLN A 1038 50.01 14.93 34.76
N PRO A 1039 48.70 14.85 35.06
CA PRO A 1039 48.19 13.97 36.11
C PRO A 1039 48.63 12.52 35.89
N ASP A 1040 48.98 11.84 36.97
CA ASP A 1040 49.53 10.49 36.98
C ASP A 1040 48.72 9.48 37.81
N GLY A 1041 47.64 9.96 38.45
CA GLY A 1041 46.63 9.14 39.09
C GLY A 1041 45.46 9.96 39.63
N PRO A 1042 44.55 9.32 40.40
CA PRO A 1042 43.39 10.01 40.96
C PRO A 1042 43.74 11.21 41.86
N GLY A 1043 43.07 12.36 41.64
CA GLY A 1043 43.27 13.59 42.40
C GLY A 1043 44.50 14.42 42.02
N THR A 1044 45.34 13.92 41.11
CA THR A 1044 46.62 14.58 40.75
C THR A 1044 46.46 15.68 39.70
N LEU A 1045 45.25 15.84 39.13
CA LEU A 1045 44.94 16.93 38.20
C LEU A 1045 45.13 18.30 38.86
N ALA A 1046 44.78 18.43 40.14
CA ALA A 1046 44.91 19.66 40.91
C ALA A 1046 46.37 20.08 41.18
N ASP A 1047 47.33 19.15 41.04
CA ASP A 1047 48.76 19.41 41.25
C ASP A 1047 49.45 19.99 40.01
N SER A 1048 48.77 20.00 38.86
CA SER A 1048 49.31 20.51 37.60
C SER A 1048 49.42 22.04 37.60
N GLY A 1049 50.58 22.56 37.19
CA GLY A 1049 50.65 23.90 36.62
C GLY A 1049 49.99 23.92 35.25
N TYR A 1050 49.13 24.88 34.98
CA TYR A 1050 48.31 24.97 33.78
C TYR A 1050 48.31 26.37 33.18
N LEU A 1051 48.58 26.47 31.87
CA LEU A 1051 48.55 27.72 31.13
C LEU A 1051 47.69 27.54 29.88
N ALA A 1052 46.74 28.43 29.67
CA ALA A 1052 45.94 28.50 28.45
C ALA A 1052 46.22 29.83 27.72
N PHE A 1053 46.52 29.75 26.43
CA PHE A 1053 46.84 30.90 25.59
C PHE A 1053 45.91 30.93 24.37
N SER A 1054 45.17 32.03 24.21
CA SER A 1054 44.19 32.23 23.14
C SER A 1054 44.70 33.24 22.11
N ALA A 1055 44.74 32.84 20.85
CA ALA A 1055 45.14 33.64 19.69
C ALA A 1055 44.22 33.33 18.49
N ALA A 1056 42.91 33.31 18.73
CA ALA A 1056 41.90 32.85 17.79
C ALA A 1056 40.86 33.95 17.48
N PHE A 1057 40.52 34.14 16.21
CA PHE A 1057 39.37 34.94 15.77
C PHE A 1057 38.81 34.41 14.44
N HIS A 1058 37.87 33.46 14.53
CA HIS A 1058 37.23 32.76 13.40
C HIS A 1058 35.79 33.22 13.12
N SER A 1059 35.12 33.73 14.14
CA SER A 1059 33.71 34.11 14.18
C SER A 1059 33.54 35.28 15.13
N ARG A 1060 32.47 36.06 14.94
CA ARG A 1060 32.07 37.13 15.84
C ARG A 1060 31.14 36.64 16.95
N ALA A 1061 30.56 35.46 16.80
CA ALA A 1061 29.77 34.82 17.85
C ALA A 1061 30.70 34.50 19.03
N HIS A 1062 30.25 34.84 20.25
CA HIS A 1062 30.91 34.52 21.51
C HIS A 1062 32.35 35.04 21.73
N LYS A 1063 32.91 35.77 20.75
CA LYS A 1063 34.24 36.40 20.78
C LYS A 1063 34.27 37.67 21.64
N HIS A 1064 35.29 37.82 22.48
CA HIS A 1064 35.59 39.05 23.24
C HIS A 1064 36.77 39.82 22.65
N ALA A 1065 37.03 41.04 23.15
CA ALA A 1065 38.15 41.87 22.73
C ALA A 1065 39.46 41.41 23.40
N ASP A 1066 39.76 40.12 23.26
CA ASP A 1066 40.72 39.35 24.07
C ASP A 1066 41.81 38.66 23.21
N ASP A 1067 42.24 39.25 22.09
CA ASP A 1067 43.34 38.68 21.32
C ASP A 1067 44.60 38.54 22.19
N LEU A 1068 45.28 37.40 22.07
CA LEU A 1068 46.51 37.07 22.79
C LEU A 1068 46.33 36.99 24.32
N ASN A 1069 45.12 36.71 24.77
CA ASN A 1069 44.76 36.54 26.17
C ASN A 1069 45.30 35.23 26.77
N VAL A 1070 45.53 35.23 28.09
CA VAL A 1070 46.17 34.16 28.84
C VAL A 1070 45.41 33.89 30.13
N VAL A 1071 45.21 32.62 30.48
CA VAL A 1071 44.77 32.18 31.81
C VAL A 1071 45.86 31.29 32.39
N TRP A 1072 46.20 31.50 33.67
CA TRP A 1072 47.27 30.78 34.34
C TRP A 1072 46.79 30.24 35.69
N TYR A 1073 46.93 28.94 35.89
CA TYR A 1073 46.67 28.23 37.12
C TYR A 1073 47.96 27.55 37.58
N ASP A 1074 48.32 27.71 38.84
CA ASP A 1074 49.52 27.11 39.39
C ASP A 1074 49.42 26.99 40.91
N ARG A 1075 50.23 26.13 41.53
CA ARG A 1075 50.25 25.93 42.99
C ARG A 1075 48.85 25.70 43.60
N GLY A 1076 47.98 24.98 42.90
CA GLY A 1076 46.62 24.65 43.36
C GLY A 1076 45.61 25.79 43.26
N GLN A 1077 45.89 26.83 42.47
CA GLN A 1077 44.97 27.96 42.29
C GLN A 1077 45.11 28.74 40.98
N GLN A 1078 44.04 29.42 40.56
CA GLN A 1078 44.11 30.40 39.49
C GLN A 1078 44.98 31.59 39.93
N ILE A 1079 45.93 31.97 39.09
CA ILE A 1079 46.81 33.12 39.25
C ILE A 1079 46.33 34.26 38.35
N LEU A 1080 46.22 34.01 37.04
CA LEU A 1080 45.63 34.93 36.07
C LEU A 1080 44.25 34.42 35.65
N THR A 1081 43.25 35.28 35.78
CA THR A 1081 41.84 34.95 35.51
C THR A 1081 41.35 35.65 34.25
N ASP A 1082 40.36 35.08 33.58
CA ASP A 1082 39.59 35.75 32.54
C ASP A 1082 38.37 36.48 33.10
N GLY A 1083 37.82 37.43 32.33
CA GLY A 1083 36.56 38.10 32.62
C GLY A 1083 35.36 37.15 32.68
N GLY A 1084 35.31 36.08 31.89
CA GLY A 1084 34.16 35.16 31.84
C GLY A 1084 32.97 35.73 31.07
N ARG A 1085 31.71 35.38 31.40
CA ARG A 1085 30.55 35.68 30.52
C ARG A 1085 29.54 36.72 31.03
N PHE A 1086 29.23 36.76 32.33
CA PHE A 1086 28.13 37.54 32.93
C PHE A 1086 26.69 37.23 32.46
N GLY A 1087 26.47 36.80 31.22
CA GLY A 1087 25.15 36.41 30.70
C GLY A 1087 24.57 37.41 29.68
N TYR A 1088 23.49 37.00 29.02
CA TYR A 1088 22.85 37.77 27.95
C TYR A 1088 21.68 38.58 28.51
N GLY A 1089 21.84 39.91 28.57
CA GLY A 1089 20.79 40.85 28.98
C GLY A 1089 20.00 41.41 27.81
N ASP A 1090 19.38 42.58 27.99
CA ASP A 1090 18.65 43.27 26.93
C ASP A 1090 19.55 43.67 25.76
N LEU A 1091 19.05 43.51 24.53
CA LEU A 1091 19.76 43.91 23.32
C LEU A 1091 19.80 45.45 23.19
N LEU A 1092 20.94 45.97 22.73
CA LEU A 1092 21.05 47.37 22.32
C LEU A 1092 20.19 47.65 21.08
N PRO A 1093 19.51 48.81 20.98
CA PRO A 1093 18.86 49.27 19.76
C PRO A 1093 19.82 49.25 18.55
N ALA A 1094 19.30 48.98 17.36
CA ALA A 1094 20.10 48.80 16.15
C ALA A 1094 20.94 50.03 15.77
N ASP A 1095 20.49 51.24 16.15
CA ASP A 1095 21.13 52.53 15.91
C ASP A 1095 22.03 53.03 17.06
N SER A 1096 22.16 52.26 18.15
CA SER A 1096 23.00 52.63 19.30
C SER A 1096 24.46 52.86 18.88
N PRO A 1097 25.12 53.95 19.32
CA PRO A 1097 26.55 54.16 19.10
C PRO A 1097 27.43 53.00 19.63
N LEU A 1098 27.04 52.40 20.77
CA LEU A 1098 27.73 51.27 21.39
C LEU A 1098 27.74 50.02 20.50
N ARG A 1099 26.75 49.87 19.61
CA ARG A 1099 26.77 48.81 18.58
C ARG A 1099 27.97 49.01 17.66
N ARG A 1100 28.31 50.24 17.27
CA ARG A 1100 29.47 50.53 16.39
C ARG A 1100 30.79 50.21 17.07
N GLU A 1101 30.84 50.34 18.39
CA GLU A 1101 31.99 49.98 19.24
C GLU A 1101 32.12 48.46 19.45
N GLY A 1102 31.07 47.69 19.13
CA GLY A 1102 31.11 46.22 19.10
C GLY A 1102 30.19 45.53 20.10
N PHE A 1103 29.46 46.27 20.93
CA PHE A 1103 28.60 45.71 21.96
C PHE A 1103 27.22 45.31 21.43
N TYR A 1104 26.68 44.21 21.94
CA TYR A 1104 25.34 43.70 21.59
C TYR A 1104 24.30 43.92 22.69
N TYR A 1105 24.76 43.95 23.94
CA TYR A 1105 23.92 43.99 25.13
C TYR A 1105 24.06 45.32 25.88
N ALA A 1106 22.96 45.74 26.52
CA ALA A 1106 22.88 47.05 27.16
C ALA A 1106 23.55 47.10 28.55
N ALA A 1107 23.70 45.96 29.22
CA ALA A 1107 24.27 45.88 30.56
C ALA A 1107 25.75 46.33 30.58
N PRO A 1108 26.11 47.36 31.37
CA PRO A 1108 27.50 47.83 31.49
C PRO A 1108 28.48 46.73 31.93
N GLU A 1109 28.04 45.81 32.79
CA GLU A 1109 28.82 44.67 33.26
C GLU A 1109 29.17 43.74 32.11
N ARG A 1110 28.21 43.45 31.21
CA ARG A 1110 28.46 42.65 30.01
C ARG A 1110 29.39 43.38 29.05
N GLN A 1111 29.26 44.69 28.89
CA GLN A 1111 30.16 45.48 28.03
C GLN A 1111 31.59 45.47 28.56
N TYR A 1112 31.79 45.61 29.87
CA TYR A 1112 33.11 45.48 30.50
C TYR A 1112 33.72 44.09 30.27
N ILE A 1113 32.93 43.03 30.50
CA ILE A 1113 33.38 41.64 30.40
C ILE A 1113 33.81 41.28 28.97
N GLU A 1114 33.15 41.81 27.95
CA GLU A 1114 33.58 41.60 26.55
C GLU A 1114 34.73 42.53 26.10
N GLY A 1115 35.10 43.52 26.92
CA GLY A 1115 36.08 44.56 26.64
C GLY A 1115 37.51 44.15 27.06
N THR A 1116 38.51 44.78 26.46
CA THR A 1116 39.92 44.38 26.58
C THR A 1116 40.46 44.45 28.01
N MET A 1117 39.94 45.37 28.84
CA MET A 1117 40.37 45.50 30.25
C MET A 1117 39.99 44.31 31.14
N ALA A 1118 39.01 43.50 30.75
CA ALA A 1118 38.63 42.30 31.49
C ALA A 1118 39.57 41.11 31.20
N HIS A 1119 40.52 41.26 30.27
CA HIS A 1119 41.40 40.20 29.80
C HIS A 1119 42.87 40.51 30.03
N ASN A 1120 43.71 39.48 29.94
CA ASN A 1120 45.15 39.58 30.17
C ASN A 1120 45.87 39.93 28.88
N THR A 1121 45.69 41.14 28.33
CA THR A 1121 46.25 41.51 27.01
C THR A 1121 46.55 43.01 26.85
N LEU A 1122 46.97 43.42 25.65
CA LEU A 1122 47.30 44.79 25.27
C LEU A 1122 46.04 45.57 24.87
N MET A 1123 45.86 46.74 25.49
CA MET A 1123 44.92 47.78 25.11
C MET A 1123 45.70 48.94 24.47
N MET A 1124 45.23 49.44 23.31
CA MET A 1124 45.89 50.50 22.56
C MET A 1124 45.08 51.80 22.63
N ASP A 1125 45.73 52.90 23.00
CA ASP A 1125 45.14 54.25 23.11
C ASP A 1125 43.82 54.32 23.88
N GLY A 1126 43.68 53.52 24.94
CA GLY A 1126 42.48 53.49 25.77
C GLY A 1126 41.25 52.85 25.10
N ARG A 1127 41.42 52.09 24.02
CA ARG A 1127 40.34 51.47 23.26
C ARG A 1127 40.41 49.95 23.26
N ASP A 1128 39.24 49.32 23.26
CA ASP A 1128 39.11 47.88 23.06
C ASP A 1128 39.63 47.45 21.69
N GLN A 1129 40.19 46.23 21.64
CA GLN A 1129 40.63 45.59 20.41
C GLN A 1129 39.48 45.38 19.42
N GLU A 1130 39.78 45.47 18.12
CA GLU A 1130 38.74 45.50 17.09
C GLU A 1130 38.10 44.11 16.86
N ARG A 1131 36.84 43.95 17.29
CA ARG A 1131 36.02 42.77 16.96
C ARG A 1131 35.08 42.98 15.77
N ARG A 1132 34.43 44.14 15.70
CA ARG A 1132 33.37 44.40 14.72
C ARG A 1132 33.90 44.90 13.38
N THR A 1133 34.87 45.80 13.43
CA THR A 1133 35.43 46.48 12.25
C THR A 1133 36.52 45.68 11.55
N ARG A 1134 37.02 44.61 12.18
CA ARG A 1134 38.03 43.70 11.63
C ARG A 1134 37.36 42.41 11.15
N GLU A 1135 37.86 41.86 10.04
CA GLU A 1135 37.46 40.52 9.61
C GLU A 1135 38.12 39.43 10.47
N PRO A 1136 37.44 38.29 10.71
CA PRO A 1136 38.05 37.13 11.36
C PRO A 1136 39.35 36.70 10.64
N TYR A 1137 40.45 36.58 11.40
CA TYR A 1137 41.77 36.22 10.86
C TYR A 1137 42.11 34.73 10.97
N GLY A 1138 41.23 33.94 11.59
CA GLY A 1138 41.47 32.55 11.89
C GLY A 1138 42.33 32.39 13.15
N SER A 1139 43.55 31.88 13.00
CA SER A 1139 44.51 31.69 14.10
C SER A 1139 45.76 32.56 13.90
N ALA A 1140 46.22 33.14 15.01
CA ALA A 1140 47.42 33.95 15.11
C ALA A 1140 48.55 33.22 15.88
N LEU A 1141 48.35 31.95 16.22
CA LEU A 1141 49.29 31.16 17.01
C LEU A 1141 50.57 30.87 16.21
N GLY A 1142 51.71 31.29 16.77
CA GLY A 1142 53.05 31.05 16.25
C GLY A 1142 53.66 29.78 16.82
N GLU A 1143 54.99 29.73 16.88
CA GLU A 1143 55.73 28.57 17.39
C GLU A 1143 55.46 28.36 18.89
N CYS A 1144 55.22 27.11 19.25
CA CYS A 1144 54.96 26.64 20.61
C CYS A 1144 55.82 25.40 20.86
N LEU A 1145 56.78 25.47 21.79
CA LEU A 1145 57.69 24.37 22.07
C LEU A 1145 58.09 24.29 23.54
N ARG A 1146 58.61 23.13 23.93
CA ARG A 1146 59.30 22.93 25.22
C ARG A 1146 60.81 23.03 25.00
N THR A 1147 61.48 23.90 25.74
CA THR A 1147 62.93 24.09 25.69
C THR A 1147 63.68 22.94 26.36
N GLU A 1148 64.98 22.79 26.07
CA GLU A 1148 65.84 21.78 26.72
C GLU A 1148 65.92 21.95 28.24
N GLU A 1149 65.74 23.18 28.73
CA GLU A 1149 65.74 23.54 30.16
C GLU A 1149 64.38 23.26 30.84
N GLY A 1150 63.41 22.71 30.11
CA GLY A 1150 62.09 22.35 30.63
C GLY A 1150 61.08 23.50 30.68
N GLN A 1151 61.42 24.68 30.14
CA GLN A 1151 60.53 25.83 30.01
C GLN A 1151 59.64 25.69 28.77
N PHE A 1152 58.43 26.26 28.80
CA PHE A 1152 57.52 26.31 27.65
C PHE A 1152 57.58 27.68 27.00
N ASP A 1153 57.86 27.73 25.70
CA ASP A 1153 57.96 28.93 24.88
C ASP A 1153 56.82 28.98 23.87
N LEU A 1154 55.91 29.92 24.05
CA LEU A 1154 54.67 30.06 23.27
C LEU A 1154 54.68 31.43 22.61
N SER A 1155 54.33 31.52 21.33
CA SER A 1155 54.29 32.81 20.64
C SER A 1155 53.04 32.96 19.78
N ALA A 1156 52.60 34.20 19.58
CA ALA A 1156 51.52 34.53 18.65
C ALA A 1156 51.67 35.95 18.12
N ARG A 1157 51.03 36.24 16.98
CA ARG A 1157 51.08 37.56 16.34
C ARG A 1157 49.76 37.92 15.68
N VAL A 1158 49.18 39.04 16.10
CA VAL A 1158 47.94 39.59 15.56
C VAL A 1158 48.21 40.89 14.81
N TYR A 1159 47.53 41.05 13.68
CA TYR A 1159 47.53 42.28 12.88
C TYR A 1159 46.23 43.04 13.17
N HIS A 1160 46.34 44.15 13.88
CA HIS A 1160 45.27 45.11 14.12
C HIS A 1160 45.21 46.16 12.99
N ALA A 1161 44.22 47.06 13.01
CA ALA A 1161 43.99 47.97 11.89
C ALA A 1161 45.20 48.88 11.58
N ASP A 1162 45.88 49.37 12.61
CA ASP A 1162 47.01 50.30 12.49
C ASP A 1162 48.23 49.92 13.36
N TYR A 1163 48.22 48.71 13.95
CA TYR A 1163 49.37 48.13 14.68
C TYR A 1163 49.44 46.61 14.57
N ILE A 1164 50.60 46.05 14.92
CA ILE A 1164 50.85 44.61 15.07
C ILE A 1164 51.19 44.36 16.53
N HIS A 1165 50.52 43.39 17.15
CA HIS A 1165 50.84 42.91 18.49
C HIS A 1165 51.43 41.51 18.38
N ARG A 1166 52.67 41.34 18.84
CA ARG A 1166 53.32 40.05 19.00
C ARG A 1166 53.53 39.79 20.48
N ARG A 1167 53.07 38.64 20.95
CA ARG A 1167 53.30 38.16 22.32
C ARG A 1167 54.13 36.90 22.29
N ARG A 1168 55.13 36.83 23.18
CA ARG A 1168 55.86 35.61 23.50
C ARG A 1168 55.78 35.36 25.01
N LEU A 1169 55.46 34.13 25.38
CA LEU A 1169 55.32 33.67 26.76
C LEU A 1169 56.43 32.66 27.05
N LEU A 1170 57.13 32.86 28.15
CA LEU A 1170 58.09 31.91 28.69
C LEU A 1170 57.57 31.41 30.04
N TYR A 1171 57.09 30.17 30.07
CA TYR A 1171 56.43 29.59 31.23
C TYR A 1171 57.24 28.46 31.85
N THR A 1172 57.50 28.58 33.15
CA THR A 1172 58.18 27.59 33.98
C THR A 1172 57.21 27.16 35.08
N PRO A 1173 56.55 25.99 34.95
CA PRO A 1173 55.54 25.53 35.90
C PRO A 1173 56.02 25.57 37.35
N GLY A 1174 55.16 26.03 38.25
CA GLY A 1174 55.45 26.16 39.68
C GLY A 1174 56.35 27.32 40.07
N SER A 1175 56.80 28.14 39.11
CA SER A 1175 57.85 29.14 39.33
C SER A 1175 57.55 30.50 38.69
N GLN A 1176 57.43 30.58 37.35
CA GLN A 1176 57.43 31.88 36.67
C GLN A 1176 56.72 31.86 35.32
N LEU A 1177 56.02 32.96 35.01
CA LEU A 1177 55.49 33.28 33.69
C LEU A 1177 56.00 34.65 33.24
N SER A 1178 56.73 34.69 32.13
CA SER A 1178 57.25 35.93 31.55
C SER A 1178 56.55 36.26 30.23
N PHE A 1179 56.17 37.51 30.07
CA PHE A 1179 55.55 38.09 28.89
C PHE A 1179 56.57 38.99 28.18
N ILE A 1180 56.71 38.80 26.86
CA ILE A 1180 57.45 39.70 25.98
C ILE A 1180 56.46 40.19 24.92
N ASP A 1181 55.98 41.41 25.11
CA ASP A 1181 55.01 42.05 24.24
C ASP A 1181 55.71 43.04 23.31
N SER A 1182 55.77 42.72 22.02
CA SER A 1182 56.31 43.59 20.97
C SER A 1182 55.17 44.21 20.16
N VAL A 1183 55.16 45.54 20.07
CA VAL A 1183 54.15 46.29 19.33
C VAL A 1183 54.81 47.07 18.20
N PHE A 1184 54.18 47.08 17.02
CA PHE A 1184 54.64 47.83 15.85
C PHE A 1184 53.47 48.63 15.28
N SER A 1185 53.53 49.96 15.28
CA SER A 1185 52.49 50.82 14.68
C SER A 1185 52.99 51.51 13.42
N GLN A 1186 52.07 51.75 12.48
CA GLN A 1186 52.34 52.56 11.29
C GLN A 1186 52.12 54.06 11.53
N SER A 1187 51.64 54.45 12.71
CA SER A 1187 51.45 55.85 13.09
C SER A 1187 52.78 56.59 13.23
N THR A 1188 52.80 57.87 12.85
CA THR A 1188 53.92 58.79 13.11
C THR A 1188 53.73 59.58 14.41
N GLU A 1189 52.59 59.42 15.09
CA GLU A 1189 52.28 60.05 16.37
C GLU A 1189 52.62 59.11 17.53
N ASN A 1190 52.94 59.67 18.69
CA ASN A 1190 53.14 58.87 19.91
C ASN A 1190 51.83 58.17 20.29
N ARG A 1191 51.91 56.86 20.53
CA ARG A 1191 50.79 56.02 20.98
C ARG A 1191 51.02 55.51 22.39
N GLU A 1192 49.94 55.19 23.08
CA GLU A 1192 49.96 54.61 24.42
C GLU A 1192 49.52 53.16 24.38
N GLY A 1193 50.38 52.25 24.83
CA GLY A 1193 50.03 50.85 25.06
C GLY A 1193 49.84 50.59 26.55
N THR A 1194 48.78 49.88 26.92
CA THR A 1194 48.55 49.39 28.29
C THR A 1194 48.42 47.88 28.31
N LEU A 1195 49.28 47.18 29.06
CA LEU A 1195 49.17 45.75 29.31
C LEU A 1195 48.34 45.53 30.58
N TRP A 1196 47.25 44.77 30.46
CA TRP A 1196 46.40 44.39 31.58
C TRP A 1196 46.70 42.97 32.06
N PHE A 1197 46.68 42.78 33.38
CA PHE A 1197 46.76 41.50 34.06
C PHE A 1197 45.72 41.47 35.19
N ASN A 1198 44.81 40.51 35.16
CA ASN A 1198 43.74 40.29 36.13
C ASN A 1198 44.11 39.10 37.02
N ILE A 1199 44.49 39.39 38.26
CA ILE A 1199 44.92 38.43 39.28
C ILE A 1199 43.71 37.99 40.12
N ASP A 1200 43.62 36.68 40.43
CA ASP A 1200 42.51 36.12 41.20
C ASP A 1200 42.27 36.89 42.53
N GLY A 1201 41.00 37.11 42.85
CA GLY A 1201 40.58 37.90 44.01
C GLY A 1201 40.94 37.30 45.38
N ARG A 1202 41.41 36.04 45.41
CA ARG A 1202 41.92 35.41 46.65
C ARG A 1202 43.22 36.02 47.17
N PHE A 1203 43.98 36.70 46.30
CA PHE A 1203 45.24 37.32 46.67
C PHE A 1203 44.99 38.64 47.41
N ASP A 1204 45.80 38.93 48.42
CA ASP A 1204 45.87 40.24 49.06
C ASP A 1204 47.07 41.02 48.50
N LEU A 1205 46.83 42.29 48.13
CA LEU A 1205 47.90 43.20 47.70
C LEU A 1205 48.73 43.65 48.91
N VAL A 1206 50.03 43.35 48.92
CA VAL A 1206 50.94 43.67 50.04
C VAL A 1206 52.00 44.72 49.70
N ASN A 1207 52.31 44.93 48.41
CA ASN A 1207 53.24 45.97 47.95
C ASN A 1207 52.80 46.56 46.60
N THR A 1208 52.94 47.88 46.44
CA THR A 1208 52.59 48.63 45.23
C THR A 1208 53.74 49.51 44.70
N GLU A 1209 54.94 49.41 45.27
CA GLU A 1209 56.11 50.22 44.87
C GLU A 1209 56.82 49.59 43.64
N ASP A 1210 58.15 49.65 43.57
CA ASP A 1210 58.98 49.19 42.42
C ASP A 1210 58.72 47.73 41.97
N LEU A 1211 58.06 46.93 42.82
CA LEU A 1211 57.61 45.56 42.58
C LEU A 1211 56.21 45.39 43.19
N ILE A 1212 55.22 44.98 42.38
CA ILE A 1212 53.88 44.69 42.89
C ILE A 1212 53.89 43.28 43.48
N GLU A 1213 53.52 43.15 44.75
CA GLU A 1213 53.50 41.87 45.46
C GLU A 1213 52.09 41.56 45.98
N PHE A 1214 51.67 40.34 45.75
CA PHE A 1214 50.43 39.74 46.20
C PHE A 1214 50.72 38.51 47.05
N VAL A 1215 49.88 38.24 48.06
CA VAL A 1215 49.99 37.04 48.90
C VAL A 1215 48.61 36.44 49.06
N ASP A 1216 48.46 35.14 48.79
CA ASP A 1216 47.25 34.43 49.19
C ASP A 1216 47.31 34.12 50.70
N PRO A 1217 46.39 34.66 51.52
CA PRO A 1217 46.39 34.46 52.96
C PRO A 1217 46.10 33.01 53.37
N GLN A 1218 45.50 32.20 52.50
CA GLN A 1218 45.14 30.80 52.79
C GLN A 1218 46.28 29.82 52.47
N THR A 1219 46.90 29.95 51.30
CA THR A 1219 47.96 29.02 50.85
C THR A 1219 49.37 29.53 51.17
N GLY A 1220 49.53 30.82 51.41
CA GLY A 1220 50.83 31.47 51.61
C GLY A 1220 51.62 31.69 50.30
N VAL A 1221 51.05 31.35 49.15
CA VAL A 1221 51.66 31.58 47.83
C VAL A 1221 51.85 33.07 47.62
N ARG A 1222 53.06 33.49 47.26
CA ARG A 1222 53.36 34.88 46.93
C ARG A 1222 53.52 35.04 45.42
N LEU A 1223 52.92 36.09 44.87
CA LEU A 1223 53.06 36.47 43.48
C LEU A 1223 53.72 37.85 43.40
N THR A 1224 54.85 37.94 42.71
CA THR A 1224 55.53 39.21 42.43
C THR A 1224 55.45 39.52 40.94
N ILE A 1225 55.10 40.77 40.61
CA ILE A 1225 54.98 41.26 39.24
C ILE A 1225 55.98 42.40 39.02
N GLU A 1226 56.89 42.19 38.07
CA GLU A 1226 57.95 43.13 37.69
C GLU A 1226 57.78 43.48 36.20
N SER A 1227 57.78 44.76 35.84
CA SER A 1227 57.66 45.21 34.46
C SER A 1227 58.62 46.37 34.19
N GLU A 1228 59.09 46.49 32.95
CA GLU A 1228 59.87 47.63 32.47
C GLU A 1228 59.00 48.89 32.22
N ALA A 1229 57.67 48.73 32.21
CA ALA A 1229 56.70 49.79 31.96
C ALA A 1229 56.16 50.42 33.26
N SER A 1230 55.51 51.58 33.14
CA SER A 1230 54.99 52.31 34.30
C SER A 1230 53.73 51.64 34.84
N SER A 1231 53.69 51.30 36.13
CA SER A 1231 52.51 50.68 36.75
C SER A 1231 51.34 51.66 36.90
N ILE A 1232 50.14 51.18 36.61
CA ILE A 1232 48.86 51.79 36.99
C ILE A 1232 48.46 51.21 38.35
N ALA A 1233 47.92 52.06 39.24
CA ALA A 1233 47.49 51.65 40.57
C ALA A 1233 46.54 50.42 40.49
N PRO A 1234 46.91 49.29 41.14
CA PRO A 1234 46.06 48.10 41.19
C PRO A 1234 44.72 48.40 41.85
N VAL A 1235 43.64 47.83 41.34
CA VAL A 1235 42.32 47.88 41.99
C VAL A 1235 41.66 46.52 42.03
N CYS A 1236 40.78 46.36 43.02
CA CYS A 1236 39.95 45.18 43.19
C CYS A 1236 38.48 45.64 43.23
N GLY A 1237 37.67 45.22 42.26
CA GLY A 1237 36.24 45.51 42.23
C GLY A 1237 35.84 46.99 42.16
N GLN A 1238 36.45 47.79 41.28
CA GLN A 1238 36.09 49.20 41.10
C GLN A 1238 34.81 49.34 40.25
N GLU A 1239 33.80 50.07 40.74
CA GLU A 1239 32.49 50.18 40.06
C GLU A 1239 32.43 51.23 38.95
N GLU A 1240 33.09 52.39 39.09
CA GLU A 1240 33.04 53.48 38.09
C GLU A 1240 34.43 54.08 37.78
N PRO A 1241 34.97 53.92 36.55
CA PRO A 1241 34.55 52.91 35.56
C PRO A 1241 34.80 51.48 36.08
N LEU A 1242 34.08 50.50 35.53
CA LEU A 1242 34.26 49.09 35.87
C LEU A 1242 35.71 48.64 35.61
N ARG A 1243 36.39 48.12 36.65
CA ARG A 1243 37.73 47.56 36.56
C ARG A 1243 38.02 46.60 37.71
N GLY A 1244 38.63 45.45 37.42
CA GLY A 1244 38.94 44.44 38.42
C GLY A 1244 37.71 43.61 38.80
N TRP A 1245 36.97 43.17 37.80
CA TRP A 1245 35.84 42.25 37.96
C TRP A 1245 35.98 41.06 37.03
N ARG A 1246 35.45 39.91 37.45
CA ARG A 1246 35.17 38.77 36.57
C ARG A 1246 33.79 38.23 36.85
N SER A 1247 33.33 37.31 36.00
CA SER A 1247 32.06 36.63 36.14
C SER A 1247 32.23 35.11 36.02
N ARG A 1248 32.07 34.41 37.14
CA ARG A 1248 31.96 32.95 37.16
C ARG A 1248 30.59 32.46 36.73
N LYS A 1249 29.54 33.17 37.13
CA LYS A 1249 28.14 32.78 36.91
C LYS A 1249 27.35 33.92 36.30
N ASP A 1250 26.41 33.56 35.44
CA ASP A 1250 25.50 34.53 34.83
C ASP A 1250 24.77 35.37 35.90
N GLY A 1251 24.68 36.67 35.65
CA GLY A 1251 24.10 37.67 36.54
C GLY A 1251 24.97 38.09 37.72
N SER A 1252 26.23 37.65 37.80
CA SER A 1252 27.12 37.95 38.94
C SER A 1252 28.51 38.43 38.51
N LEU A 1253 29.01 39.44 39.23
CA LEU A 1253 30.41 39.87 39.20
C LEU A 1253 31.06 39.56 40.54
N GLU A 1254 32.32 39.13 40.49
CA GLU A 1254 33.18 38.98 41.65
C GLU A 1254 34.47 39.80 41.47
N PRO A 1255 35.02 40.36 42.55
CA PRO A 1255 36.18 41.23 42.48
C PRO A 1255 37.46 40.43 42.21
N VAL A 1256 38.31 40.95 41.32
CA VAL A 1256 39.66 40.48 41.01
C VAL A 1256 40.62 41.67 40.96
N TRP A 1257 41.90 41.43 41.15
CA TRP A 1257 42.89 42.51 41.06
C TRP A 1257 43.24 42.81 39.61
N SER A 1258 42.95 44.02 39.15
CA SER A 1258 43.40 44.48 37.83
C SER A 1258 44.67 45.31 37.96
N VAL A 1259 45.75 44.82 37.35
CA VAL A 1259 47.08 45.44 37.31
C VAL A 1259 47.36 45.88 35.88
N GLY A 1260 47.71 47.16 35.69
CA GLY A 1260 48.00 47.72 34.38
C GLY A 1260 49.44 48.22 34.28
N TYR A 1261 50.08 48.07 33.13
CA TYR A 1261 51.39 48.66 32.84
C TYR A 1261 51.33 49.46 31.54
N THR A 1262 51.62 50.77 31.62
CA THR A 1262 51.54 51.70 30.49
C THR A 1262 52.92 52.11 29.96
N PHE A 1263 53.02 52.25 28.65
CA PHE A 1263 54.22 52.69 27.95
C PHE A 1263 53.85 53.54 26.72
N ILE A 1264 54.66 54.56 26.45
CA ILE A 1264 54.51 55.45 25.29
C ILE A 1264 55.57 55.11 24.26
N PHE A 1265 55.17 55.00 22.99
CA PHE A 1265 56.08 54.66 21.89
C PHE A 1265 55.69 55.37 20.58
N ASP A 1266 56.62 55.42 19.63
CA ASP A 1266 56.40 56.01 18.30
C ASP A 1266 55.92 54.95 17.29
N THR A 1267 56.85 54.12 16.82
CA THR A 1267 56.68 53.12 15.76
C THR A 1267 56.83 51.70 16.29
N ARG A 1268 57.62 51.51 17.36
CA ARG A 1268 57.82 50.19 17.97
C ARG A 1268 58.09 50.25 19.47
N ALA A 1269 57.61 49.25 20.19
CA ALA A 1269 57.94 48.99 21.59
C ALA A 1269 58.17 47.50 21.82
N THR A 1270 58.95 47.16 22.84
CA THR A 1270 58.96 45.82 23.42
C THR A 1270 59.01 45.98 24.93
N VAL A 1271 58.08 45.34 25.62
CA VAL A 1271 57.95 45.40 27.08
C VAL A 1271 58.05 43.99 27.63
N ALA A 1272 58.98 43.79 28.56
CA ALA A 1272 59.07 42.56 29.34
C ALA A 1272 58.30 42.72 30.66
N THR A 1273 57.42 41.76 30.97
CA THR A 1273 56.72 41.66 32.26
C THR A 1273 56.90 40.26 32.82
N SER A 1274 57.39 40.13 34.06
CA SER A 1274 57.67 38.86 34.73
C SER A 1274 56.76 38.68 35.94
N LEU A 1275 56.03 37.58 35.98
CA LEU A 1275 55.23 37.14 37.13
C LEU A 1275 55.94 35.94 37.76
N ARG A 1276 56.33 36.04 39.04
CA ARG A 1276 57.04 34.97 39.75
C ARG A 1276 56.27 34.52 40.99
N LEU A 1277 56.19 33.21 41.19
CA LEU A 1277 55.65 32.56 42.38
C LEU A 1277 56.79 32.27 43.34
N LEU A 1278 56.66 32.72 44.59
CA LEU A 1278 57.63 32.54 45.67
C LEU A 1278 57.07 31.70 46.81
#